data_AF-A0A7J8V940-F1
#
_entry.id   AF-A0A7J8V940-F1
#
_cell.length_a   1.000
_cell.length_b   1.000
_cell.length_c   1.000
_cell.angle_alpha   90.00
_cell.angle_beta   90.00
_cell.angle_gamma   90.00
#
_symmetry.space_group_name_H-M   'P 1'
#
loop_
_entity.id
_entity.type
_entity.pdbx_description
1 polymer ?
#
loop_
_entity_poly.entity_id
_entity_poly.type
_entity_poly.pdbx_seq_one_letter_code
_entity_poly.pdbx_strand_id
1 'polypeptide(L)'
;MAASGSVQVPRVLHFQLIDGMQLQINVSGCSNKRNARVEFQLKNCTRTWILHWGFLYLGNRNWYIPSGEDSSGAKTYKQGALQTPFVKNGDMYVVTIELRDPKIHAIEFLLKDGSQDRWLKLNHGNFRVEVPEYDASNPLPSIPKELIDRKAYLIWESRGRPQSSPERQKQDYADALTELQNQLRKGISLNELQSSYMNARTKIKAQDDVQPSRPVTPSSYLRRHDVEKWLQRQSKGPNEMKAGQSSLALMDLVEKSAGGNNVVSKQNYIVGIYEIVVLSKVLSGDYHIFVALNVRGTAILHWGVSKSSAGEWLAPPSDMLPEKSKMVVGACQTYFTEKTVGGRPFQKRNFVGIQFVIWCGGSWIKNNGGNFFVALQRVLPIRKVNGYSNGIVKWLLDEISQREKEAERSLMHRFNIATELTERCKAEGELGLVGILVWMRLMRCRHLTWNKNYNVKPREISEAQDRFTNLLQRIYLNQPNDREIVRLIVSFVGRGGQGDVGQRIRDEILMVQRNNDCKGGMMEEWHQKLHNNSSPDDVVICEALLNYLRAGFKLDVYWKTLHARGLTKEKLASYDRPIVSEPCFRMEAKEGLIRDLTMYLKTLKAVHSGVELESAIDSCLAPSLNNQGFATADRVNVYGALSLKLQDCLNFVKTHIGDERIGPLMEKLLESRIEIRPLLLTPHRLAKELLFLDLALASAVRTTMERGLKDLNFANPPEIMFFISLVLESLCLSTVKNEDLIYCTKDWYRASESHKSGDAQWALQTKAILDRLQIILSDRAVDLQIKIQPSAEYLGKLLGIGKTTIDTFSEELIRAGSAAVLSMLITRFDPVLRKVANLGCWQVISPVEVSGFVYSVNELITVQNKVYRKPTIIIASRVTGEEEIPDGVVAVLTSDTPDVLSHVSIRARNNLFTRILMNCFSLTCSDIGGSILPLSSLVPSISRRVTLKRKIFCGRYALSLEEFTTETVGAKSCNIKFLRGRVPSWIRIPMSVALPFGAFETVLSLDVNKDISTKIMFLRKLVNGGDVSKLQEIKGAILQMSVPVSLTTELTSKMKSARMPWPDKGGDDQWNRAWQAIKKVWASKWNERAYISCKKAKLNHEDLRMAVLIQEVICGDYAFVIHTKNPLSGDTSEIYAEIVKGLGETLVGAYPGRAMSFIAKKNNLKSPIVTCYASKKIGLYCKPTIIFRSDSNGEDLEGYAGAGLYDSVLMDEEESMVLDYSDDPMMVNKAFQTSILSKVAEAGKIIETLYGCPQDIEGVVKDGMIYVVQARPQ
;
A
#
# COMPACT_ATOMS: atom_id res chain seq x y z
N MET A 1 65.54 -27.56 -22.11
CA MET A 1 65.71 -27.68 -23.57
C MET A 1 64.47 -27.11 -24.24
N ALA A 2 64.69 -26.39 -25.35
CA ALA A 2 63.81 -25.38 -25.93
C ALA A 2 62.39 -25.87 -26.27
N ALA A 3 61.39 -25.01 -25.99
CA ALA A 3 60.10 -25.05 -26.66
C ALA A 3 59.87 -23.66 -27.28
N SER A 4 59.93 -23.62 -28.60
CA SER A 4 59.70 -22.46 -29.45
C SER A 4 58.30 -21.90 -29.23
N GLY A 5 58.20 -20.67 -28.73
CA GLY A 5 56.95 -19.91 -28.73
C GLY A 5 56.55 -19.56 -30.16
N SER A 6 55.42 -20.08 -30.63
CA SER A 6 54.77 -19.59 -31.83
C SER A 6 54.20 -18.20 -31.55
N VAL A 7 54.88 -17.16 -32.01
CA VAL A 7 54.35 -15.80 -32.04
C VAL A 7 53.23 -15.78 -33.10
N GLN A 8 51.98 -15.60 -32.67
CA GLN A 8 50.88 -15.33 -33.61
C GLN A 8 51.17 -14.01 -34.33
N VAL A 9 51.31 -14.07 -35.66
CA VAL A 9 51.57 -12.88 -36.49
C VAL A 9 50.35 -11.94 -36.40
N PRO A 10 50.53 -10.65 -36.05
CA PRO A 10 49.43 -9.70 -36.03
C PRO A 10 48.79 -9.58 -37.41
N ARG A 11 47.45 -9.69 -37.48
CA ARG A 11 46.71 -9.56 -38.74
C ARG A 11 46.53 -8.08 -39.02
N VAL A 12 47.10 -7.61 -40.13
CA VAL A 12 47.08 -6.20 -40.54
C VAL A 12 46.23 -6.07 -41.80
N LEU A 13 45.10 -5.37 -41.71
CA LEU A 13 44.21 -5.08 -42.83
C LEU A 13 44.45 -3.65 -43.33
N HIS A 14 44.53 -3.46 -44.64
CA HIS A 14 44.68 -2.13 -45.25
C HIS A 14 43.49 -1.84 -46.17
N PHE A 15 42.88 -0.67 -46.00
CA PHE A 15 41.79 -0.17 -46.81
C PHE A 15 42.17 1.19 -47.39
N GLN A 16 42.05 1.32 -48.71
CA GLN A 16 42.08 2.61 -49.40
C GLN A 16 40.68 3.23 -49.31
N LEU A 17 40.59 4.43 -48.75
CA LEU A 17 39.36 5.21 -48.62
C LEU A 17 39.32 6.32 -49.68
N ILE A 18 38.24 7.10 -49.70
CA ILE A 18 38.11 8.24 -50.62
C ILE A 18 39.20 9.30 -50.36
N ASP A 19 39.53 10.09 -51.37
CA ASP A 19 40.45 11.23 -51.29
C ASP A 19 41.89 10.89 -50.83
N GLY A 20 42.37 9.67 -51.13
CA GLY A 20 43.74 9.23 -50.84
C GLY A 20 44.00 8.87 -49.36
N MET A 21 42.96 8.84 -48.55
CA MET A 21 43.01 8.46 -47.14
C MET A 21 43.18 6.94 -46.99
N GLN A 22 44.02 6.51 -46.05
CA GLN A 22 44.29 5.08 -45.83
C GLN A 22 43.90 4.67 -44.40
N LEU A 23 43.14 3.58 -44.28
CA LEU A 23 42.82 2.96 -42.99
C LEU A 23 43.59 1.64 -42.87
N GLN A 24 44.41 1.54 -41.84
CA GLN A 24 45.12 0.33 -41.46
C GLN A 24 44.54 -0.18 -40.14
N ILE A 25 44.21 -1.47 -40.04
CA ILE A 25 43.66 -2.09 -38.83
C ILE A 25 44.57 -3.22 -38.40
N ASN A 26 45.11 -3.13 -37.18
CA ASN A 26 45.98 -4.13 -36.59
C ASN A 26 45.20 -4.93 -35.53
N VAL A 27 45.11 -6.24 -35.72
CA VAL A 27 44.48 -7.16 -34.75
C VAL A 27 45.57 -8.02 -34.11
N SER A 28 45.66 -7.99 -32.78
CA SER A 28 46.62 -8.77 -31.99
C SER A 28 45.93 -9.56 -30.87
N GLY A 29 46.31 -10.83 -30.72
CA GLY A 29 45.84 -11.71 -29.62
C GLY A 29 46.92 -11.87 -28.55
N CYS A 30 46.57 -11.80 -27.26
CA CYS A 30 47.52 -11.98 -26.16
C CYS A 30 47.52 -13.44 -25.69
N SER A 31 48.69 -14.07 -25.58
CA SER A 31 48.78 -15.53 -25.38
C SER A 31 48.49 -16.06 -23.98
N ASN A 32 48.43 -15.18 -22.97
CA ASN A 32 48.28 -15.58 -21.57
C ASN A 32 46.99 -15.10 -20.89
N LYS A 33 46.11 -14.36 -21.59
CA LYS A 33 44.78 -13.94 -21.11
C LYS A 33 43.87 -13.81 -22.33
N ARG A 34 42.63 -14.31 -22.27
CA ARG A 34 41.64 -14.39 -23.38
C ARG A 34 41.16 -13.03 -23.95
N ASN A 35 42.06 -12.07 -24.16
CA ASN A 35 41.75 -10.72 -24.62
C ASN A 35 42.36 -10.49 -26.01
N ALA A 36 41.58 -9.89 -26.92
CA ALA A 36 42.03 -9.46 -28.25
C ALA A 36 42.08 -7.92 -28.31
N ARG A 37 43.12 -7.35 -28.91
CA ARG A 37 43.26 -5.90 -29.09
C ARG A 37 43.19 -5.56 -30.57
N VAL A 38 42.27 -4.66 -30.93
CA VAL A 38 42.06 -4.16 -32.29
C VAL A 38 42.41 -2.67 -32.33
N GLU A 39 43.32 -2.29 -33.21
CA GLU A 39 43.79 -0.91 -33.37
C GLU A 39 43.52 -0.41 -34.78
N PHE A 40 42.79 0.70 -34.90
CA PHE A 40 42.44 1.37 -36.15
C PHE A 40 43.36 2.57 -36.33
N GLN A 41 44.07 2.66 -37.45
CA GLN A 41 45.00 3.73 -37.79
C GLN A 41 44.60 4.39 -39.11
N LEU A 42 44.38 5.71 -39.09
CA LEU A 42 43.99 6.53 -40.23
C LEU A 42 45.19 7.41 -40.66
N LYS A 43 45.60 7.32 -41.93
CA LYS A 43 46.68 8.10 -42.55
C LYS A 43 46.12 9.01 -43.66
N ASN A 44 46.81 10.12 -43.95
CA ASN A 44 46.42 11.12 -44.97
C ASN A 44 45.03 11.73 -44.74
N CYS A 45 44.73 12.17 -43.51
CA CYS A 45 43.48 12.87 -43.20
C CYS A 45 43.76 14.21 -42.51
N THR A 46 43.11 15.27 -43.00
CA THR A 46 43.25 16.64 -42.47
C THR A 46 42.15 17.01 -41.48
N ARG A 47 41.15 16.13 -41.28
CA ARG A 47 39.93 16.37 -40.49
C ARG A 47 39.73 15.32 -39.40
N THR A 48 38.89 15.63 -38.41
CA THR A 48 38.53 14.72 -37.31
C THR A 48 37.47 13.70 -37.74
N TRP A 49 37.80 12.42 -37.61
CA TRP A 49 36.90 11.30 -37.95
C TRP A 49 36.42 10.58 -36.69
N ILE A 50 35.23 9.97 -36.79
CA ILE A 50 34.60 9.19 -35.72
C ILE A 50 34.39 7.75 -36.19
N LEU A 51 34.82 6.79 -35.38
CA LEU A 51 34.54 5.37 -35.55
C LEU A 51 33.16 5.07 -34.97
N HIS A 52 32.22 4.61 -35.79
CA HIS A 52 30.90 4.16 -35.38
C HIS A 52 30.80 2.64 -35.47
N TRP A 53 30.63 1.93 -34.36
CA TRP A 53 30.90 0.48 -34.33
C TRP A 53 30.04 -0.30 -33.34
N GLY A 54 29.95 -1.62 -33.54
CA GLY A 54 29.28 -2.58 -32.67
C GLY A 54 29.85 -4.00 -32.80
N PHE A 55 29.55 -4.86 -31.83
CA PHE A 55 30.00 -6.26 -31.80
C PHE A 55 29.01 -7.21 -32.43
N LEU A 56 29.52 -8.30 -33.02
CA LEU A 56 28.74 -9.43 -33.50
C LEU A 56 29.14 -10.72 -32.75
N TYR A 57 28.13 -11.45 -32.28
CA TYR A 57 28.28 -12.80 -31.74
C TYR A 57 27.99 -13.85 -32.83
N LEU A 58 28.65 -15.00 -32.74
CA LEU A 58 28.48 -16.12 -33.68
C LEU A 58 27.00 -16.51 -33.80
N GLY A 59 26.46 -16.43 -35.02
CA GLY A 59 25.05 -16.74 -35.32
C GLY A 59 24.04 -15.60 -35.14
N ASN A 60 24.47 -14.39 -34.75
CA ASN A 60 23.60 -13.23 -34.57
C ASN A 60 24.00 -12.06 -35.47
N ARG A 61 23.01 -11.40 -36.10
CA ARG A 61 23.24 -10.29 -37.05
C ARG A 61 23.03 -8.89 -36.43
N ASN A 62 22.55 -8.81 -35.19
CA ASN A 62 22.34 -7.51 -34.53
C ASN A 62 23.64 -7.02 -33.88
N TRP A 63 23.83 -5.70 -33.84
CA TRP A 63 24.96 -5.08 -33.12
C TRP A 63 24.73 -5.14 -31.61
N TYR A 64 25.78 -5.52 -30.89
CA TYR A 64 25.80 -5.53 -29.43
C TYR A 64 26.81 -4.52 -28.90
N ILE A 65 26.46 -3.89 -27.79
CA ILE A 65 27.32 -2.94 -27.05
C ILE A 65 27.69 -3.61 -25.71
N PRO A 66 28.93 -3.51 -25.23
CA PRO A 66 29.31 -4.03 -23.92
C PRO A 66 28.63 -3.22 -22.80
N SER A 67 28.14 -3.91 -21.77
CA SER A 67 27.55 -3.29 -20.58
C SER A 67 28.65 -2.96 -19.56
N GLY A 68 29.23 -1.77 -19.66
CA GLY A 68 30.22 -1.23 -18.72
C GLY A 68 30.81 0.10 -19.22
N GLU A 69 31.27 0.98 -18.32
CA GLU A 69 32.00 2.21 -18.69
C GLU A 69 33.33 1.85 -19.37
N ASP A 70 33.38 1.96 -20.70
CA ASP A 70 34.61 1.74 -21.47
C ASP A 70 35.56 2.93 -21.28
N SER A 71 36.79 2.64 -20.85
CA SER A 71 37.89 3.59 -20.64
C SER A 71 38.44 4.23 -21.94
N SER A 72 37.73 4.12 -23.06
CA SER A 72 38.17 4.52 -24.42
C SER A 72 37.51 5.80 -24.93
N GLY A 73 36.68 6.48 -24.13
CA GLY A 73 36.02 7.74 -24.51
C GLY A 73 34.87 7.59 -25.51
N ALA A 74 34.34 6.37 -25.69
CA ALA A 74 33.23 6.06 -26.59
C ALA A 74 31.88 6.59 -26.03
N LYS A 75 31.06 7.22 -26.88
CA LYS A 75 29.70 7.66 -26.55
C LYS A 75 28.67 6.74 -27.19
N THR A 76 27.63 6.37 -26.45
CA THR A 76 26.52 5.55 -26.95
C THR A 76 25.69 6.35 -27.96
N TYR A 77 25.44 5.76 -29.14
CA TYR A 77 24.65 6.39 -30.20
C TYR A 77 23.44 5.50 -30.54
N LYS A 78 22.22 6.05 -30.38
CA LYS A 78 20.93 5.41 -30.69
C LYS A 78 20.84 3.93 -30.27
N GLN A 79 20.77 3.64 -28.97
CA GLN A 79 20.48 2.34 -28.31
C GLN A 79 21.17 1.04 -28.84
N GLY A 80 22.06 1.10 -29.84
CA GLY A 80 22.60 -0.10 -30.51
C GLY A 80 24.00 0.04 -31.14
N ALA A 81 24.68 1.18 -31.00
CA ALA A 81 26.04 1.37 -31.49
C ALA A 81 26.89 2.32 -30.61
N LEU A 82 28.21 2.24 -30.73
CA LEU A 82 29.16 3.15 -30.09
C LEU A 82 29.79 4.12 -31.10
N GLN A 83 30.15 5.32 -30.64
CA GLN A 83 30.92 6.29 -31.40
C GLN A 83 32.19 6.67 -30.63
N THR A 84 33.34 6.40 -31.22
CA THR A 84 34.66 6.71 -30.65
C THR A 84 35.41 7.65 -31.59
N PRO A 85 35.75 8.89 -31.19
CA PRO A 85 36.53 9.79 -32.01
C PRO A 85 37.97 9.28 -32.14
N PHE A 86 38.59 9.43 -33.32
CA PHE A 86 40.01 9.11 -33.46
C PHE A 86 40.90 10.15 -32.76
N VAL A 87 41.95 9.67 -32.09
CA VAL A 87 42.91 10.53 -31.39
C VAL A 87 44.16 10.70 -32.26
N LYS A 88 44.63 11.94 -32.44
CA LYS A 88 45.83 12.23 -33.23
C LYS A 88 47.08 11.68 -32.52
N ASN A 89 47.85 10.85 -33.21
CA ASN A 89 49.12 10.29 -32.75
C ASN A 89 50.17 10.41 -33.88
N GLY A 90 50.96 11.48 -33.84
CA GLY A 90 51.88 11.85 -34.94
C GLY A 90 51.14 12.29 -36.21
N ASP A 91 51.55 11.76 -37.36
CA ASP A 91 50.92 11.99 -38.67
C ASP A 91 49.69 11.09 -38.92
N MET A 92 49.25 10.35 -37.91
CA MET A 92 48.15 9.40 -37.98
C MET A 92 47.10 9.67 -36.92
N TYR A 93 45.90 9.15 -37.13
CA TYR A 93 44.82 9.15 -36.16
C TYR A 93 44.53 7.72 -35.73
N VAL A 94 44.46 7.45 -34.42
CA VAL A 94 44.40 6.08 -33.88
C VAL A 94 43.21 5.91 -32.91
N VAL A 95 42.55 4.76 -32.99
CA VAL A 95 41.59 4.25 -32.00
C VAL A 95 41.98 2.82 -31.62
N THR A 96 41.98 2.51 -30.33
CA THR A 96 42.26 1.16 -29.83
C THR A 96 41.05 0.62 -29.07
N ILE A 97 40.65 -0.61 -29.40
CA ILE A 97 39.56 -1.34 -28.74
C ILE A 97 40.13 -2.63 -28.14
N GLU A 98 39.90 -2.85 -26.84
CA GLU A 98 40.25 -4.08 -26.15
C GLU A 98 39.01 -4.95 -25.92
N LEU A 99 39.04 -6.17 -26.46
CA LEU A 99 37.97 -7.17 -26.34
C LEU A 99 38.31 -8.12 -25.21
N ARG A 100 37.39 -8.25 -24.24
CA ARG A 100 37.52 -9.16 -23.08
C ARG A 100 36.59 -10.37 -23.15
N ASP A 101 35.58 -10.36 -24.02
CA ASP A 101 34.65 -11.48 -24.18
C ASP A 101 35.10 -12.38 -25.35
N PRO A 102 35.48 -13.65 -25.09
CA PRO A 102 35.92 -14.59 -26.12
C PRO A 102 34.78 -15.05 -27.06
N LYS A 103 33.52 -14.69 -26.80
CA LYS A 103 32.38 -15.00 -27.68
C LYS A 103 32.22 -14.01 -28.83
N ILE A 104 32.88 -12.85 -28.77
CA ILE A 104 32.82 -11.83 -29.83
C ILE A 104 33.55 -12.37 -31.06
N HIS A 105 32.81 -12.50 -32.16
CA HIS A 105 33.31 -13.10 -33.40
C HIS A 105 33.81 -12.04 -34.40
N ALA A 106 33.18 -10.85 -34.42
CA ALA A 106 33.60 -9.77 -35.30
C ALA A 106 33.22 -8.38 -34.73
N ILE A 107 33.92 -7.35 -35.19
CA ILE A 107 33.55 -5.94 -35.04
C ILE A 107 33.03 -5.45 -36.39
N GLU A 108 31.84 -4.86 -36.40
CA GLU A 108 31.29 -4.17 -37.57
C GLU A 108 31.29 -2.66 -37.32
N PHE A 109 31.74 -1.87 -38.30
CA PHE A 109 31.95 -0.43 -38.11
C PHE A 109 31.75 0.41 -39.38
N LEU A 110 31.62 1.71 -39.18
CA LEU A 110 31.48 2.78 -40.17
C LEU A 110 32.37 3.96 -39.76
N LEU A 111 32.83 4.74 -40.73
CA LEU A 111 33.54 6.00 -40.45
C LEU A 111 32.61 7.18 -40.74
N LYS A 112 32.53 8.11 -39.80
CA LYS A 112 31.75 9.35 -39.91
C LYS A 112 32.66 10.58 -39.87
N ASP A 113 32.48 11.49 -40.82
CA ASP A 113 33.10 12.81 -40.79
C ASP A 113 32.41 13.64 -39.70
N GLY A 114 33.16 14.05 -38.66
CA GLY A 114 32.61 14.79 -37.53
C GLY A 114 32.09 16.19 -37.88
N SER A 115 32.51 16.76 -39.01
CA SER A 115 32.19 18.13 -39.44
C SER A 115 31.07 18.23 -40.49
N GLN A 116 30.92 17.22 -41.35
CA GLN A 116 29.97 17.24 -42.49
C GLN A 116 28.86 16.17 -42.41
N ASP A 117 28.79 15.40 -41.32
CA ASP A 117 27.86 14.26 -41.14
C ASP A 117 27.83 13.27 -42.33
N ARG A 118 28.95 13.14 -43.03
CA ARG A 118 29.13 12.20 -44.14
C ARG A 118 29.60 10.85 -43.62
N TRP A 119 28.99 9.77 -44.12
CA TRP A 119 29.28 8.40 -43.71
C TRP A 119 30.02 7.65 -44.82
N LEU A 120 31.12 7.00 -44.48
CA LEU A 120 31.86 6.12 -45.38
C LEU A 120 31.45 4.67 -45.14
N LYS A 121 31.04 4.02 -46.23
CA LYS A 121 30.63 2.62 -46.31
C LYS A 121 31.48 1.91 -47.37
N LEU A 122 31.75 0.62 -47.19
CA LEU A 122 32.43 -0.21 -48.18
C LEU A 122 31.39 -0.94 -49.04
N ASN A 123 31.36 -0.69 -50.35
CA ASN A 123 30.44 -1.37 -51.30
C ASN A 123 28.97 -1.42 -50.84
N HIS A 124 28.43 -0.28 -50.36
CA HIS A 124 27.08 -0.15 -49.80
C HIS A 124 26.81 -0.90 -48.47
N GLY A 125 27.81 -1.53 -47.86
CA GLY A 125 27.76 -2.19 -46.55
C GLY A 125 28.70 -1.58 -45.50
N ASN A 126 28.62 -2.06 -44.25
CA ASN A 126 29.53 -1.64 -43.19
C ASN A 126 30.88 -2.38 -43.31
N PHE A 127 31.94 -1.81 -42.74
CA PHE A 127 33.23 -2.50 -42.63
C PHE A 127 33.15 -3.58 -41.55
N ARG A 128 33.85 -4.70 -41.73
CA ARG A 128 33.88 -5.80 -40.76
C ARG A 128 35.31 -6.30 -40.54
N VAL A 129 35.66 -6.50 -39.26
CA VAL A 129 36.93 -7.09 -38.82
C VAL A 129 36.62 -8.34 -38.03
N GLU A 130 37.10 -9.49 -38.50
CA GLU A 130 36.97 -10.76 -37.77
C GLU A 130 38.08 -10.90 -36.73
N VAL A 131 37.71 -11.38 -35.55
CA VAL A 131 38.66 -11.64 -34.46
C VAL A 131 39.18 -13.08 -34.64
N PRO A 132 40.50 -13.34 -34.67
CA PRO A 132 41.03 -14.68 -34.91
C PRO A 132 40.62 -15.66 -33.80
N GLU A 133 40.18 -16.86 -34.19
CA GLU A 133 39.97 -17.98 -33.26
C GLU A 133 41.32 -18.54 -32.77
N TYR A 134 41.37 -18.94 -31.50
CA TYR A 134 42.56 -19.56 -30.90
C TYR A 134 42.68 -21.01 -31.35
N ASP A 135 43.79 -21.38 -31.99
CA ASP A 135 44.01 -22.74 -32.54
C ASP A 135 43.96 -23.81 -31.44
N ALA A 136 43.08 -24.79 -31.63
CA ALA A 136 42.76 -25.87 -30.70
C ALA A 136 43.71 -27.08 -30.82
N SER A 137 45.02 -26.85 -30.93
CA SER A 137 46.02 -27.91 -31.07
C SER A 137 47.03 -27.92 -29.91
N ASN A 138 46.55 -28.10 -28.69
CA ASN A 138 47.33 -28.71 -27.61
C ASN A 138 46.75 -30.11 -27.36
N PRO A 139 47.58 -31.17 -27.22
CA PRO A 139 47.07 -32.50 -26.92
C PRO A 139 46.30 -32.47 -25.60
N LEU A 140 45.03 -32.87 -25.64
CA LEU A 140 44.19 -32.97 -24.46
C LEU A 140 44.79 -34.01 -23.48
N PRO A 141 44.79 -33.75 -22.17
CA PRO A 141 45.24 -34.73 -21.18
C PRO A 141 44.42 -36.02 -21.31
N SER A 142 45.07 -37.19 -21.15
CA SER A 142 44.39 -38.49 -21.29
C SER A 142 43.32 -38.64 -20.20
N ILE A 143 42.10 -39.01 -20.62
CA ILE A 143 40.96 -39.16 -19.72
C ILE A 143 41.02 -40.55 -19.08
N PRO A 144 40.99 -40.67 -17.73
CA PRO A 144 40.98 -41.96 -17.05
C PRO A 144 39.79 -42.83 -17.46
N LYS A 145 40.04 -44.13 -17.67
CA LYS A 145 39.04 -45.12 -18.10
C LYS A 145 37.78 -45.13 -17.21
N GLU A 146 37.98 -45.03 -15.90
CA GLU A 146 36.90 -45.03 -14.90
C GLU A 146 35.90 -43.87 -15.06
N LEU A 147 36.35 -42.71 -15.54
CA LEU A 147 35.47 -41.57 -15.79
C LEU A 147 34.60 -41.80 -17.03
N ILE A 148 35.16 -42.46 -18.04
CA ILE A 148 34.47 -42.78 -19.29
C ILE A 148 33.43 -43.87 -19.02
N ASP A 149 33.78 -44.92 -18.30
CA ASP A 149 32.87 -45.99 -17.90
C ASP A 149 31.68 -45.46 -17.09
N ARG A 150 31.93 -44.55 -16.13
CA ARG A 150 30.85 -43.91 -15.35
C ARG A 150 29.94 -43.05 -16.22
N LYS A 151 30.51 -42.30 -17.16
CA LYS A 151 29.72 -41.44 -18.04
C LYS A 151 28.92 -42.28 -19.03
N ALA A 152 29.46 -43.38 -19.53
CA ALA A 152 28.77 -44.34 -20.38
C ALA A 152 27.59 -44.97 -19.64
N TYR A 153 27.79 -45.36 -18.38
CA TYR A 153 26.71 -45.83 -17.51
C TYR A 153 25.61 -44.79 -17.32
N LEU A 154 25.95 -43.51 -17.13
CA LEU A 154 24.95 -42.43 -17.01
C LEU A 154 24.19 -42.20 -18.32
N ILE A 155 24.85 -42.33 -19.48
CA ILE A 155 24.19 -42.25 -20.79
C ILE A 155 23.20 -43.42 -20.94
N TRP A 156 23.62 -44.64 -20.60
CA TRP A 156 22.77 -45.81 -20.57
C TRP A 156 21.56 -45.65 -19.62
N GLU A 157 21.79 -45.10 -18.43
CA GLU A 157 20.76 -44.82 -17.43
C GLU A 157 19.77 -43.75 -17.92
N SER A 158 20.26 -42.68 -18.54
CA SER A 158 19.41 -41.61 -19.09
C SER A 158 18.47 -42.07 -20.21
N ARG A 159 18.82 -43.18 -20.88
CA ARG A 159 17.99 -43.83 -21.90
C ARG A 159 17.04 -44.88 -21.33
N GLY A 160 16.91 -44.96 -20.00
CA GLY A 160 15.97 -45.84 -19.31
C GLY A 160 16.49 -47.25 -19.03
N ARG A 161 17.82 -47.46 -18.98
CA ARG A 161 18.48 -48.75 -18.67
C ARG A 161 18.03 -49.94 -19.55
N PRO A 162 18.04 -49.81 -20.89
CA PRO A 162 17.67 -50.93 -21.79
C PRO A 162 18.66 -52.11 -21.67
N GLN A 163 18.24 -53.34 -21.98
CA GLN A 163 19.19 -54.46 -22.12
C GLN A 163 20.11 -54.19 -23.32
N SER A 164 21.38 -53.88 -23.07
CA SER A 164 22.35 -53.46 -24.10
C SER A 164 23.16 -54.64 -24.65
N SER A 165 23.28 -54.77 -25.97
CA SER A 165 24.23 -55.69 -26.61
C SER A 165 25.70 -55.22 -26.44
N PRO A 166 26.70 -56.10 -26.60
CA PRO A 166 28.12 -55.73 -26.48
C PRO A 166 28.54 -54.60 -27.44
N GLU A 167 27.95 -54.53 -28.63
CA GLU A 167 28.19 -53.46 -29.61
C GLU A 167 27.64 -52.12 -29.11
N ARG A 168 26.48 -52.15 -28.45
CA ARG A 168 25.85 -50.93 -27.91
C ARG A 168 26.62 -50.38 -26.71
N GLN A 169 27.18 -51.24 -25.87
CA GLN A 169 28.06 -50.81 -24.78
C GLN A 169 29.34 -50.14 -25.30
N LYS A 170 29.92 -50.64 -26.39
CA LYS A 170 31.05 -49.97 -27.06
C LYS A 170 30.65 -48.60 -27.63
N GLN A 171 29.44 -48.49 -28.18
CA GLN A 171 28.92 -47.22 -28.68
C GLN A 171 28.73 -46.20 -27.55
N ASP A 172 28.12 -46.60 -26.44
CA ASP A 172 27.88 -45.71 -25.29
C ASP A 172 29.20 -45.29 -24.62
N TYR A 173 30.20 -46.18 -24.61
CA TYR A 173 31.56 -45.85 -24.17
C TYR A 173 32.24 -44.83 -25.11
N ALA A 174 32.06 -44.96 -26.42
CA ALA A 174 32.57 -44.00 -27.39
C ALA A 174 31.87 -42.63 -27.27
N ASP A 175 30.54 -42.61 -27.14
CA ASP A 175 29.74 -41.40 -26.92
C ASP A 175 30.18 -40.67 -25.64
N ALA A 176 30.42 -41.42 -24.56
CA ALA A 176 30.93 -40.90 -23.29
C ALA A 176 32.32 -40.27 -23.42
N LEU A 177 33.23 -40.92 -24.16
CA LEU A 177 34.56 -40.39 -24.44
C LEU A 177 34.47 -39.07 -25.22
N THR A 178 33.64 -39.02 -26.27
CA THR A 178 33.45 -37.82 -27.09
C THR A 178 32.88 -36.65 -26.29
N GLU A 179 31.90 -36.91 -25.41
CA GLU A 179 31.30 -35.87 -24.56
C GLU A 179 32.30 -35.32 -23.54
N LEU A 180 33.09 -36.17 -22.88
CA LEU A 180 34.11 -35.74 -21.92
C LEU A 180 35.25 -34.95 -22.61
N GLN A 181 35.65 -35.35 -23.83
CA GLN A 181 36.59 -34.59 -24.64
C GLN A 181 36.03 -33.21 -25.02
N ASN A 182 34.75 -33.12 -25.35
CA ASN A 182 34.08 -31.84 -25.64
C ASN A 182 34.02 -30.93 -24.40
N GLN A 183 33.84 -31.49 -23.21
CA GLN A 183 33.84 -30.73 -21.95
C GLN A 183 35.22 -30.17 -21.60
N LEU A 184 36.29 -30.94 -21.83
CA LEU A 184 37.67 -30.43 -21.73
C LEU A 184 37.94 -29.33 -22.77
N ARG A 185 37.46 -29.47 -24.01
CA ARG A 185 37.56 -28.43 -25.06
C ARG A 185 36.80 -27.15 -24.70
N LYS A 186 35.72 -27.24 -23.92
CA LYS A 186 34.97 -26.08 -23.39
C LYS A 186 35.64 -25.40 -22.19
N GLY A 187 36.81 -25.90 -21.75
CA GLY A 187 37.64 -25.27 -20.73
C GLY A 187 37.36 -25.72 -19.30
N ILE A 188 36.63 -26.82 -19.10
CA ILE A 188 36.47 -27.46 -17.78
C ILE A 188 37.74 -28.26 -17.49
N SER A 189 38.33 -28.08 -16.31
CA SER A 189 39.56 -28.80 -15.95
C SER A 189 39.31 -30.28 -15.61
N LEU A 190 40.32 -31.14 -15.79
CA LEU A 190 40.21 -32.57 -15.48
C LEU A 190 39.89 -32.82 -13.99
N ASN A 191 40.40 -31.96 -13.09
CA ASN A 191 40.11 -32.01 -11.65
C ASN A 191 38.66 -31.62 -11.34
N GLU A 192 38.08 -30.65 -12.05
CA GLU A 192 36.66 -30.30 -11.89
C GLU A 192 35.74 -31.43 -12.38
N LEU A 193 36.10 -32.09 -13.49
CA LEU A 193 35.37 -33.28 -13.95
C LEU A 193 35.43 -34.39 -12.88
N GLN A 194 36.62 -34.73 -12.35
CA GLN A 194 36.74 -35.73 -11.28
C GLN A 194 35.95 -35.35 -10.02
N SER A 195 36.00 -34.08 -9.60
CA SER A 195 35.31 -33.59 -8.39
C SER A 195 33.79 -33.66 -8.54
N SER A 196 33.28 -33.30 -9.72
CA SER A 196 31.83 -33.35 -10.00
C SER A 196 31.26 -34.77 -9.91
N TYR A 197 32.03 -35.80 -10.31
CA TYR A 197 31.60 -37.20 -10.30
C TYR A 197 31.97 -37.96 -9.00
N MET A 198 32.88 -37.45 -8.17
CA MET A 198 33.18 -38.03 -6.85
C MET A 198 32.17 -37.62 -5.77
N ASN A 199 31.59 -36.42 -5.86
CA ASN A 199 30.55 -35.96 -4.91
C ASN A 199 29.20 -36.70 -5.03
N ALA A 200 29.01 -37.50 -6.09
CA ALA A 200 27.83 -38.34 -6.26
C ALA A 200 27.87 -39.66 -5.46
N ARG A 201 29.01 -40.04 -4.86
CA ARG A 201 29.22 -41.36 -4.24
C ARG A 201 28.75 -41.50 -2.78
N THR A 202 28.29 -40.43 -2.13
CA THR A 202 27.99 -40.45 -0.68
C THR A 202 26.51 -40.62 -0.31
N LYS A 203 25.65 -41.10 -1.22
CA LYS A 203 24.26 -41.45 -0.91
C LYS A 203 23.81 -42.75 -1.58
N ILE A 204 24.42 -43.89 -1.25
CA ILE A 204 23.80 -45.20 -1.49
C ILE A 204 24.16 -46.17 -0.35
N LYS A 205 23.24 -46.34 0.60
CA LYS A 205 22.86 -47.63 1.24
C LYS A 205 21.76 -47.39 2.29
N ALA A 206 20.51 -47.53 1.85
CA ALA A 206 19.36 -48.03 2.62
C ALA A 206 18.18 -48.21 1.63
N GLN A 207 17.97 -49.46 1.21
CA GLN A 207 16.70 -50.01 0.69
C GLN A 207 15.64 -49.96 1.80
N ASP A 208 14.31 -49.94 1.59
CA ASP A 208 13.41 -49.95 0.45
C ASP A 208 12.12 -49.29 0.99
N ASP A 209 11.53 -48.32 0.28
CA ASP A 209 10.06 -48.22 0.17
C ASP A 209 9.65 -47.14 -0.85
N VAL A 210 8.58 -47.47 -1.57
CA VAL A 210 8.01 -46.82 -2.75
C VAL A 210 7.60 -45.36 -2.51
N GLN A 211 8.13 -44.38 -3.28
CA GLN A 211 7.41 -43.16 -3.77
C GLN A 211 8.29 -42.12 -4.55
N PRO A 212 7.71 -41.10 -5.23
CA PRO A 212 8.05 -40.67 -6.59
C PRO A 212 9.15 -39.58 -6.73
N SER A 213 9.48 -39.32 -8.00
CA SER A 213 10.45 -38.36 -8.54
C SER A 213 10.58 -37.03 -7.79
N ARG A 214 11.84 -36.65 -7.52
CA ARG A 214 12.21 -35.34 -6.96
C ARG A 214 12.11 -34.20 -8.01
N PRO A 215 11.80 -32.96 -7.58
CA PRO A 215 11.49 -31.84 -8.45
C PRO A 215 12.73 -31.06 -8.91
N VAL A 216 12.66 -30.60 -10.16
CA VAL A 216 13.52 -29.54 -10.73
C VAL A 216 13.13 -28.21 -10.09
N THR A 217 14.08 -27.50 -9.47
CA THR A 217 13.90 -26.15 -8.92
C THR A 217 13.69 -25.12 -10.05
N PRO A 218 12.66 -24.25 -10.03
CA PRO A 218 12.47 -23.21 -11.04
C PRO A 218 13.43 -22.03 -10.84
N SER A 219 13.99 -21.50 -11.94
CA SER A 219 14.91 -20.36 -12.00
C SER A 219 14.23 -18.97 -11.95
N SER A 220 12.97 -18.86 -11.49
CA SER A 220 12.12 -17.69 -11.71
C SER A 220 12.04 -16.67 -10.56
N TYR A 221 12.55 -16.97 -9.36
CA TYR A 221 12.42 -16.10 -8.18
C TYR A 221 13.23 -14.79 -8.23
N LEU A 222 14.11 -14.62 -9.23
CA LEU A 222 14.93 -13.43 -9.46
C LEU A 222 14.32 -12.44 -10.46
N ARG A 223 13.11 -12.69 -10.97
CA ARG A 223 12.45 -11.73 -11.88
C ARG A 223 11.93 -10.52 -11.09
N ARG A 224 12.31 -9.33 -11.57
CA ARG A 224 11.88 -8.04 -11.04
C ARG A 224 10.97 -7.34 -12.03
N HIS A 225 9.81 -6.92 -11.57
CA HIS A 225 8.96 -6.00 -12.31
C HIS A 225 9.23 -4.55 -11.88
N ASP A 226 9.00 -3.62 -12.81
CA ASP A 226 9.04 -2.18 -12.53
C ASP A 226 7.74 -1.75 -11.84
N VAL A 227 7.64 -2.09 -10.56
CA VAL A 227 6.46 -1.88 -9.71
C VAL A 227 6.12 -0.39 -9.53
N GLU A 228 7.08 0.51 -9.73
CA GLU A 228 6.86 1.97 -9.62
C GLU A 228 5.83 2.47 -10.64
N LYS A 229 5.74 1.80 -11.81
CA LYS A 229 4.69 2.07 -12.82
C LYS A 229 3.28 1.76 -12.31
N TRP A 230 3.15 1.02 -11.22
CA TRP A 230 1.86 0.66 -10.63
C TRP A 230 1.45 1.57 -9.48
N LEU A 231 2.27 2.55 -9.13
CA LEU A 231 2.01 3.51 -8.07
C LEU A 231 0.72 4.29 -8.33
N GLN A 232 -0.20 4.25 -7.37
CA GLN A 232 -1.44 5.01 -7.38
C GLN A 232 -1.48 5.91 -6.16
N ARG A 233 -0.90 7.12 -6.28
CA ARG A 233 -1.01 8.12 -5.23
C ARG A 233 -2.43 8.66 -5.16
N GLN A 234 -2.91 8.93 -3.95
CA GLN A 234 -4.13 9.69 -3.80
C GLN A 234 -3.91 11.05 -4.48
N SER A 235 -4.71 11.36 -5.51
CA SER A 235 -4.84 12.75 -5.88
C SER A 235 -5.46 13.45 -4.67
N LYS A 236 -4.65 14.23 -3.93
CA LYS A 236 -5.22 15.41 -3.28
C LYS A 236 -5.89 16.14 -4.43
N GLY A 237 -7.22 16.06 -4.51
CA GLY A 237 -7.94 16.67 -5.61
C GLY A 237 -7.46 18.11 -5.73
N PRO A 238 -7.27 18.65 -6.95
CA PRO A 238 -7.09 20.09 -7.13
C PRO A 238 -8.21 20.92 -6.44
N ASN A 239 -9.31 20.26 -6.06
CA ASN A 239 -10.48 20.82 -5.41
C ASN A 239 -10.35 21.15 -3.91
N GLU A 240 -9.30 20.74 -3.20
CA GLU A 240 -9.12 21.19 -1.79
C GLU A 240 -8.16 22.37 -1.62
N MET A 241 -7.48 22.83 -2.68
CA MET A 241 -6.67 24.05 -2.65
C MET A 241 -6.95 25.06 -3.77
N LYS A 242 -7.85 24.76 -4.73
CA LYS A 242 -8.25 25.70 -5.80
C LYS A 242 -9.76 25.78 -6.06
N ALA A 243 -10.62 25.46 -5.09
CA ALA A 243 -12.06 25.72 -5.15
C ALA A 243 -12.46 27.11 -4.61
N GLY A 244 -11.53 28.07 -4.57
CA GLY A 244 -11.72 29.34 -3.87
C GLY A 244 -11.83 30.60 -4.71
N GLN A 245 -11.61 30.59 -6.04
CA GLN A 245 -11.40 31.88 -6.75
C GLN A 245 -12.13 32.12 -8.08
N SER A 246 -12.85 31.16 -8.68
CA SER A 246 -13.61 31.45 -9.91
C SER A 246 -15.13 31.21 -9.85
N SER A 247 -15.66 30.37 -8.94
CA SER A 247 -17.11 30.06 -8.89
C SER A 247 -17.94 30.94 -7.93
N LEU A 248 -17.35 31.98 -7.35
CA LEU A 248 -17.99 32.84 -6.35
C LEU A 248 -18.58 34.13 -6.92
N ALA A 249 -18.18 34.57 -8.12
CA ALA A 249 -18.57 35.89 -8.62
C ALA A 249 -20.08 36.04 -8.91
N LEU A 250 -20.70 35.08 -9.61
CA LEU A 250 -22.15 35.10 -9.87
C LEU A 250 -22.95 34.78 -8.60
N MET A 251 -22.48 33.82 -7.81
CA MET A 251 -23.11 33.43 -6.54
C MET A 251 -23.17 34.60 -5.54
N ASP A 252 -22.05 35.31 -5.34
CA ASP A 252 -21.96 36.49 -4.47
C ASP A 252 -22.82 37.64 -5.01
N LEU A 253 -22.90 37.81 -6.33
CA LEU A 253 -23.74 38.84 -6.96
C LEU A 253 -25.24 38.55 -6.73
N VAL A 254 -25.66 37.29 -6.86
CA VAL A 254 -27.04 36.84 -6.61
C VAL A 254 -27.38 36.95 -5.11
N GLU A 255 -26.45 36.62 -4.22
CA GLU A 255 -26.66 36.74 -2.77
C GLU A 255 -26.72 38.20 -2.30
N LYS A 256 -25.83 39.07 -2.81
CA LYS A 256 -25.88 40.52 -2.55
C LYS A 256 -27.17 41.16 -3.06
N SER A 257 -27.70 40.69 -4.18
CA SER A 257 -28.94 41.23 -4.76
C SER A 257 -30.22 40.63 -4.14
N ALA A 258 -30.20 39.40 -3.64
CA ALA A 258 -31.34 38.76 -2.98
C ALA A 258 -31.46 39.05 -1.47
N GLY A 259 -30.45 39.69 -0.87
CA GLY A 259 -30.36 40.03 0.55
C GLY A 259 -30.12 38.80 1.43
N GLY A 260 -28.94 38.68 2.04
CA GLY A 260 -28.39 37.44 2.62
C GLY A 260 -29.13 36.78 3.82
N ASN A 261 -30.22 37.35 4.35
CA ASN A 261 -30.94 36.76 5.49
C ASN A 261 -32.06 35.82 5.02
N ASN A 262 -32.11 34.57 5.53
CA ASN A 262 -33.15 33.53 5.29
C ASN A 262 -33.01 32.62 4.04
N VAL A 263 -31.80 32.36 3.56
CA VAL A 263 -31.56 31.38 2.48
C VAL A 263 -31.73 29.94 2.99
N VAL A 264 -32.56 29.13 2.30
CA VAL A 264 -32.89 27.74 2.68
C VAL A 264 -32.05 26.71 1.91
N SER A 265 -31.78 26.95 0.62
CA SER A 265 -30.88 26.12 -0.19
C SER A 265 -30.17 26.95 -1.26
N LYS A 266 -28.97 26.51 -1.61
CA LYS A 266 -28.09 27.12 -2.62
C LYS A 266 -27.62 26.02 -3.57
N GLN A 267 -27.82 26.19 -4.86
CA GLN A 267 -27.36 25.25 -5.89
C GLN A 267 -26.68 26.03 -7.01
N ASN A 268 -25.51 25.57 -7.46
CA ASN A 268 -24.82 26.10 -8.63
C ASN A 268 -24.64 24.96 -9.65
N TYR A 269 -25.02 25.20 -10.90
CA TYR A 269 -24.89 24.27 -12.00
C TYR A 269 -24.02 24.87 -13.10
N ILE A 270 -22.98 24.16 -13.50
CA ILE A 270 -22.13 24.52 -14.64
C ILE A 270 -22.46 23.56 -15.79
N VAL A 271 -23.05 24.07 -16.86
CA VAL A 271 -23.43 23.29 -18.06
C VAL A 271 -22.77 23.91 -19.29
N GLY A 272 -21.65 23.34 -19.73
CA GLY A 272 -20.85 23.88 -20.83
C GLY A 272 -20.25 25.24 -20.45
N ILE A 273 -20.61 26.29 -21.19
CA ILE A 273 -20.20 27.68 -20.93
C ILE A 273 -21.15 28.43 -19.99
N TYR A 274 -22.25 27.79 -19.56
CA TYR A 274 -23.31 28.40 -18.79
C TYR A 274 -23.16 28.10 -17.30
N GLU A 275 -23.19 29.15 -16.47
CA GLU A 275 -23.29 29.11 -15.02
C GLU A 275 -24.72 29.46 -14.61
N ILE A 276 -25.39 28.55 -13.91
CA ILE A 276 -26.77 28.68 -13.44
C ILE A 276 -26.78 28.60 -11.91
N VAL A 277 -27.24 29.66 -11.25
CA VAL A 277 -27.38 29.72 -9.80
C VAL A 277 -28.86 29.64 -9.44
N VAL A 278 -29.20 28.71 -8.54
CA VAL A 278 -30.54 28.59 -7.95
C VAL A 278 -30.45 28.86 -6.45
N LEU A 279 -31.21 29.85 -5.98
CA LEU A 279 -31.26 30.24 -4.58
C LEU A 279 -32.70 30.14 -4.08
N SER A 280 -32.94 29.37 -3.01
CA SER A 280 -34.24 29.32 -2.36
C SER A 280 -34.23 30.06 -1.02
N LYS A 281 -35.28 30.84 -0.75
CA LYS A 281 -35.39 31.71 0.43
C LYS A 281 -36.77 31.57 1.05
N VAL A 282 -36.90 31.66 2.36
CA VAL A 282 -38.22 31.75 3.01
C VAL A 282 -38.41 33.16 3.56
N LEU A 283 -39.40 33.86 3.03
CA LEU A 283 -39.79 35.21 3.45
C LEU A 283 -41.24 35.15 3.94
N SER A 284 -41.48 35.57 5.19
CA SER A 284 -42.83 35.61 5.78
C SER A 284 -43.63 34.29 5.72
N GLY A 285 -42.94 33.14 5.66
CA GLY A 285 -43.56 31.81 5.56
C GLY A 285 -43.65 31.22 4.15
N ASP A 286 -43.33 32.00 3.11
CA ASP A 286 -43.45 31.64 1.70
C ASP A 286 -42.08 31.40 1.04
N TYR A 287 -42.00 30.37 0.17
CA TYR A 287 -40.77 29.95 -0.52
C TYR A 287 -40.51 30.77 -1.78
N HIS A 288 -39.41 31.51 -1.83
CA HIS A 288 -38.97 32.27 -3.00
C HIS A 288 -37.82 31.54 -3.67
N ILE A 289 -37.95 31.19 -4.95
CA ILE A 289 -36.89 30.57 -5.76
C ILE A 289 -36.38 31.59 -6.76
N PHE A 290 -35.08 31.84 -6.72
CA PHE A 290 -34.36 32.68 -7.66
C PHE A 290 -33.53 31.79 -8.57
N VAL A 291 -33.65 31.97 -9.88
CA VAL A 291 -32.80 31.32 -10.88
C VAL A 291 -32.06 32.42 -11.64
N ALA A 292 -30.74 32.33 -11.69
CA ALA A 292 -29.86 33.28 -12.38
C ALA A 292 -28.94 32.53 -13.35
N LEU A 293 -28.58 33.17 -14.46
CA LEU A 293 -27.78 32.61 -15.55
C LEU A 293 -26.76 33.67 -16.04
N ASN A 294 -25.54 33.27 -16.37
CA ASN A 294 -24.47 34.15 -16.86
C ASN A 294 -24.44 34.36 -18.40
N VAL A 295 -25.58 34.66 -19.05
CA VAL A 295 -25.65 34.78 -20.52
C VAL A 295 -26.09 36.17 -20.98
N ARG A 296 -25.53 36.64 -22.09
CA ARG A 296 -25.99 37.84 -22.82
C ARG A 296 -27.07 37.45 -23.83
N GLY A 297 -28.26 38.02 -23.72
CA GLY A 297 -29.37 37.81 -24.66
C GLY A 297 -30.66 37.29 -24.01
N THR A 298 -31.68 37.03 -24.82
CA THR A 298 -32.99 36.55 -24.35
C THR A 298 -32.94 35.06 -23.98
N ALA A 299 -33.12 34.75 -22.70
CA ALA A 299 -33.29 33.39 -22.19
C ALA A 299 -34.72 33.17 -21.65
N ILE A 300 -35.21 31.93 -21.73
CA ILE A 300 -36.56 31.55 -21.26
C ILE A 300 -36.43 30.37 -20.29
N LEU A 301 -37.01 30.51 -19.11
CA LEU A 301 -37.17 29.43 -18.13
C LEU A 301 -38.46 28.67 -18.45
N HIS A 302 -38.36 27.41 -18.86
CA HIS A 302 -39.50 26.52 -19.05
C HIS A 302 -39.62 25.59 -17.85
N TRP A 303 -40.73 25.63 -17.12
CA TRP A 303 -40.84 24.97 -15.81
C TRP A 303 -42.23 24.40 -15.53
N GLY A 304 -42.27 23.44 -14.60
CA GLY A 304 -43.45 22.74 -14.12
C GLY A 304 -43.32 22.34 -12.64
N VAL A 305 -44.40 21.88 -12.03
CA VAL A 305 -44.46 21.48 -10.62
C VAL A 305 -44.55 19.97 -10.47
N SER A 306 -43.99 19.46 -9.38
CA SER A 306 -44.03 18.06 -8.98
C SER A 306 -44.83 17.91 -7.68
N LYS A 307 -45.86 17.06 -7.68
CA LYS A 307 -46.77 16.88 -6.53
C LYS A 307 -46.46 15.63 -5.72
N SER A 308 -45.99 14.56 -6.36
CA SER A 308 -45.83 13.23 -5.76
C SER A 308 -44.41 12.65 -5.93
N SER A 309 -43.70 12.98 -7.01
CA SER A 309 -42.33 12.50 -7.26
C SER A 309 -41.46 13.53 -7.96
N ALA A 310 -40.14 13.48 -7.76
CA ALA A 310 -39.20 14.42 -8.38
C ALA A 310 -39.14 14.34 -9.92
N GLY A 311 -39.70 13.27 -10.53
CA GLY A 311 -39.78 13.08 -11.98
C GLY A 311 -41.11 13.56 -12.60
N GLU A 312 -42.11 13.93 -11.79
CA GLU A 312 -43.42 14.37 -12.27
C GLU A 312 -43.39 15.82 -12.77
N TRP A 313 -43.87 16.08 -14.00
CA TRP A 313 -43.96 17.42 -14.60
C TRP A 313 -45.42 17.80 -14.85
N LEU A 314 -45.96 18.71 -14.05
CA LEU A 314 -47.31 19.24 -14.20
C LEU A 314 -47.29 20.74 -14.49
N ALA A 315 -48.30 21.21 -15.22
CA ALA A 315 -48.51 22.64 -15.44
C ALA A 315 -48.72 23.34 -14.09
N PRO A 316 -47.98 24.43 -13.80
CA PRO A 316 -48.19 25.18 -12.56
C PRO A 316 -49.58 25.85 -12.59
N PRO A 317 -50.25 25.96 -11.43
CA PRO A 317 -51.49 26.71 -11.29
C PRO A 317 -51.37 28.18 -11.76
N SER A 318 -52.45 28.77 -12.27
CA SER A 318 -52.46 30.14 -12.84
C SER A 318 -52.17 31.25 -11.83
N ASP A 319 -52.37 30.99 -10.54
CA ASP A 319 -52.04 31.86 -9.41
C ASP A 319 -50.54 31.84 -9.03
N MET A 320 -49.76 30.91 -9.59
CA MET A 320 -48.34 30.68 -9.29
C MET A 320 -47.37 31.32 -10.30
N LEU A 321 -47.90 32.04 -11.30
CA LEU A 321 -47.13 32.53 -12.45
C LEU A 321 -46.36 33.82 -12.10
N PRO A 322 -45.01 33.84 -12.22
CA PRO A 322 -44.23 35.07 -12.13
C PRO A 322 -44.62 36.09 -13.20
N GLU A 323 -44.26 37.36 -13.01
CA GLU A 323 -44.43 38.39 -14.04
C GLU A 323 -43.74 37.97 -15.36
N LYS A 324 -44.36 38.30 -16.51
CA LYS A 324 -43.94 37.86 -17.85
C LYS A 324 -43.89 36.33 -18.03
N SER A 325 -44.78 35.61 -17.37
CA SER A 325 -44.95 34.18 -17.63
C SER A 325 -46.07 33.89 -18.63
N LYS A 326 -45.83 32.97 -19.56
CA LYS A 326 -46.82 32.48 -20.53
C LYS A 326 -47.08 31.00 -20.27
N MET A 327 -48.34 30.63 -20.10
CA MET A 327 -48.73 29.23 -20.06
C MET A 327 -48.60 28.59 -21.43
N VAL A 328 -48.01 27.40 -21.46
CA VAL A 328 -47.91 26.52 -22.62
C VAL A 328 -48.51 25.17 -22.25
N VAL A 329 -48.85 24.35 -23.25
CA VAL A 329 -49.49 23.05 -23.02
C VAL A 329 -48.62 22.21 -22.08
N GLY A 330 -49.10 21.98 -20.85
CA GLY A 330 -48.42 21.18 -19.83
C GLY A 330 -47.30 21.87 -19.02
N ALA A 331 -47.02 23.17 -19.21
CA ALA A 331 -45.90 23.86 -18.55
C ALA A 331 -46.07 25.40 -18.51
N CYS A 332 -45.13 26.09 -17.87
CA CYS A 332 -45.02 27.55 -17.89
C CYS A 332 -43.68 28.00 -18.47
N GLN A 333 -43.68 29.09 -19.23
CA GLN A 333 -42.47 29.77 -19.70
C GLN A 333 -42.36 31.16 -19.05
N THR A 334 -41.27 31.42 -18.34
CA THR A 334 -40.97 32.71 -17.72
C THR A 334 -39.72 33.30 -18.38
N TYR A 335 -39.81 34.55 -18.85
CA TYR A 335 -38.68 35.22 -19.52
C TYR A 335 -37.73 35.83 -18.48
N PHE A 336 -36.42 35.62 -18.65
CA PHE A 336 -35.41 36.24 -17.78
C PHE A 336 -35.36 37.75 -18.05
N THR A 337 -35.16 38.55 -17.00
CA THR A 337 -35.04 40.02 -17.08
C THR A 337 -33.63 40.47 -16.70
N GLU A 338 -33.10 41.47 -17.42
CA GLU A 338 -31.89 42.18 -17.01
C GLU A 338 -32.23 43.10 -15.83
N LYS A 339 -32.06 42.57 -14.61
CA LYS A 339 -32.18 43.24 -13.29
C LYS A 339 -33.43 44.14 -13.07
N THR A 340 -34.44 43.57 -12.42
CA THR A 340 -34.95 44.04 -11.11
C THR A 340 -35.85 42.97 -10.48
N VAL A 341 -35.76 42.86 -9.15
CA VAL A 341 -36.44 41.91 -8.26
C VAL A 341 -37.92 42.25 -8.15
N GLY A 342 -38.81 41.25 -8.28
CA GLY A 342 -40.25 41.43 -8.08
C GLY A 342 -41.09 40.20 -8.49
N GLY A 343 -40.83 39.03 -7.91
CA GLY A 343 -41.71 37.87 -8.07
C GLY A 343 -42.69 37.79 -6.90
N ARG A 344 -43.99 37.58 -7.17
CA ARG A 344 -45.00 37.35 -6.13
C ARG A 344 -44.64 36.15 -5.24
N PRO A 345 -44.94 36.20 -3.92
CA PRO A 345 -44.64 35.14 -2.98
C PRO A 345 -45.45 33.86 -3.25
N PHE A 346 -44.86 32.74 -2.86
CA PHE A 346 -45.34 31.38 -3.07
C PHE A 346 -46.18 30.93 -1.87
N GLN A 347 -47.51 30.92 -1.99
CA GLN A 347 -48.36 30.39 -0.92
C GLN A 347 -48.20 28.88 -0.76
N LYS A 348 -47.94 28.45 0.47
CA LYS A 348 -47.69 27.05 0.88
C LYS A 348 -48.81 26.09 0.41
N ARG A 349 -48.50 25.21 -0.53
CA ARG A 349 -49.29 24.02 -0.90
C ARG A 349 -48.38 22.79 -1.07
N ASN A 350 -48.95 21.59 -0.94
CA ASN A 350 -48.25 20.29 -0.92
C ASN A 350 -47.62 19.91 -2.28
N PHE A 351 -46.54 20.60 -2.68
CA PHE A 351 -45.69 20.21 -3.81
C PHE A 351 -44.33 19.74 -3.32
N VAL A 352 -43.79 18.71 -3.98
CA VAL A 352 -42.48 18.09 -3.67
C VAL A 352 -41.35 18.95 -4.23
N GLY A 353 -41.54 19.59 -5.39
CA GLY A 353 -40.56 20.50 -5.97
C GLY A 353 -40.98 21.11 -7.31
N ILE A 354 -40.06 21.87 -7.92
CA ILE A 354 -40.19 22.51 -9.24
C ILE A 354 -39.17 21.88 -10.17
N GLN A 355 -39.61 21.48 -11.37
CA GLN A 355 -38.71 21.11 -12.46
C GLN A 355 -38.59 22.23 -13.48
N PHE A 356 -37.41 22.43 -14.06
CA PHE A 356 -37.21 23.42 -15.12
C PHE A 356 -36.13 23.04 -16.14
N VAL A 357 -36.17 23.67 -17.30
CA VAL A 357 -35.13 23.69 -18.34
C VAL A 357 -35.01 25.12 -18.89
N ILE A 358 -33.86 25.49 -19.44
CA ILE A 358 -33.62 26.85 -19.93
C ILE A 358 -33.46 26.81 -21.46
N TRP A 359 -34.19 27.66 -22.17
CA TRP A 359 -34.00 27.88 -23.60
C TRP A 359 -33.15 29.12 -23.83
N CYS A 360 -32.02 28.97 -24.52
CA CYS A 360 -31.13 30.08 -24.86
C CYS A 360 -30.45 29.83 -26.22
N GLY A 361 -30.41 30.86 -27.08
CA GLY A 361 -29.66 30.82 -28.35
C GLY A 361 -30.10 29.71 -29.34
N GLY A 362 -31.36 29.27 -29.29
CA GLY A 362 -31.87 28.21 -30.16
C GLY A 362 -31.66 26.77 -29.63
N SER A 363 -31.25 26.60 -28.37
CA SER A 363 -31.02 25.28 -27.77
C SER A 363 -31.59 25.16 -26.34
N TRP A 364 -31.97 23.93 -25.95
CA TRP A 364 -32.40 23.59 -24.59
C TRP A 364 -31.20 23.22 -23.71
N ILE A 365 -30.96 24.00 -22.67
CA ILE A 365 -30.00 23.70 -21.61
C ILE A 365 -30.68 22.77 -20.60
N LYS A 366 -30.07 21.60 -20.41
CA LYS A 366 -30.52 20.51 -19.54
C LYS A 366 -29.41 20.09 -18.59
N ASN A 367 -29.76 19.57 -17.43
CA ASN A 367 -28.81 19.02 -16.48
C ASN A 367 -28.44 17.58 -16.88
N ASN A 368 -27.30 17.40 -17.56
CA ASN A 368 -26.81 16.09 -18.03
C ASN A 368 -27.86 15.27 -18.81
N GLY A 369 -28.66 15.94 -19.64
CA GLY A 369 -29.73 15.32 -20.44
C GLY A 369 -31.11 15.27 -19.77
N GLY A 370 -31.20 15.56 -18.47
CA GLY A 370 -32.46 15.66 -17.69
C GLY A 370 -32.87 17.09 -17.34
N ASN A 371 -34.02 17.25 -16.70
CA ASN A 371 -34.53 18.54 -16.22
C ASN A 371 -33.80 18.95 -14.91
N PHE A 372 -33.68 20.26 -14.65
CA PHE A 372 -33.28 20.77 -13.34
C PHE A 372 -34.42 20.56 -12.34
N PHE A 373 -34.12 20.31 -11.06
CA PHE A 373 -35.13 20.08 -10.01
C PHE A 373 -34.78 20.82 -8.72
N VAL A 374 -35.78 21.50 -8.13
CA VAL A 374 -35.69 22.27 -6.88
C VAL A 374 -36.72 21.76 -5.89
N ALA A 375 -36.29 21.15 -4.79
CA ALA A 375 -37.20 20.63 -3.77
C ALA A 375 -37.84 21.76 -2.93
N LEU A 376 -39.17 21.70 -2.72
CA LEU A 376 -39.95 22.69 -1.97
C LEU A 376 -40.32 22.22 -0.54
N GLN A 377 -40.39 20.91 -0.29
CA GLN A 377 -40.63 20.34 1.04
C GLN A 377 -39.34 19.85 1.69
N ARG A 378 -39.10 20.26 2.94
CA ARG A 378 -38.17 19.55 3.82
C ARG A 378 -38.73 18.15 4.05
N VAL A 379 -38.08 17.13 3.50
CA VAL A 379 -38.07 15.81 4.14
C VAL A 379 -37.57 16.08 5.56
N LEU A 380 -38.44 15.89 6.56
CA LEU A 380 -38.10 16.11 7.97
C LEU A 380 -36.84 15.30 8.29
N PRO A 381 -35.76 15.93 8.79
CA PRO A 381 -34.71 15.18 9.43
C PRO A 381 -35.31 14.57 10.69
N ILE A 382 -35.48 13.25 10.71
CA ILE A 382 -35.68 12.51 11.94
C ILE A 382 -34.54 12.94 12.89
N ARG A 383 -34.94 13.60 13.98
CA ARG A 383 -34.16 14.03 15.16
C ARG A 383 -32.64 13.86 15.02
N LYS A 384 -31.93 14.99 14.94
CA LYS A 384 -30.55 15.07 15.45
C LYS A 384 -30.60 14.72 16.93
N VAL A 385 -30.38 13.44 17.25
CA VAL A 385 -29.80 13.05 18.53
C VAL A 385 -28.33 13.44 18.42
N ASN A 386 -27.86 14.23 19.37
CA ASN A 386 -26.44 14.56 19.51
C ASN A 386 -25.64 13.27 19.58
N GLY A 387 -24.86 13.02 18.54
CA GLY A 387 -23.95 11.90 18.39
C GLY A 387 -23.47 11.89 16.95
N TYR A 388 -22.19 12.20 16.72
CA TYR A 388 -21.54 12.14 15.42
C TYR A 388 -21.79 10.77 14.76
N SER A 389 -22.70 10.70 13.78
CA SER A 389 -22.86 9.51 12.92
C SER A 389 -21.86 9.59 11.77
N ASN A 390 -20.57 9.44 12.08
CA ASN A 390 -19.48 9.45 11.09
C ASN A 390 -19.44 8.12 10.34
N GLY A 391 -19.76 8.11 9.03
CA GLY A 391 -19.35 7.00 8.13
C GLY A 391 -20.40 6.39 7.20
N ILE A 392 -21.63 6.90 7.10
CA ILE A 392 -22.66 6.35 6.20
C ILE A 392 -23.36 7.41 5.35
N VAL A 393 -23.74 7.05 4.12
CA VAL A 393 -24.63 7.84 3.26
C VAL A 393 -26.08 7.46 3.58
N LYS A 394 -26.63 8.04 4.64
CA LYS A 394 -27.93 7.62 5.21
C LYS A 394 -29.08 7.65 4.20
N TRP A 395 -29.18 8.70 3.37
CA TRP A 395 -30.27 8.82 2.39
C TRP A 395 -30.30 7.64 1.41
N LEU A 396 -29.12 7.17 0.99
CA LEU A 396 -28.99 6.05 0.07
C LEU A 396 -29.44 4.76 0.73
N LEU A 397 -29.01 4.50 1.97
CA LEU A 397 -29.35 3.27 2.68
C LEU A 397 -30.84 3.21 3.03
N ASP A 398 -31.44 4.34 3.42
CA ASP A 398 -32.87 4.45 3.68
C ASP A 398 -33.68 4.19 2.39
N GLU A 399 -33.23 4.75 1.26
CA GLU A 399 -33.88 4.55 -0.04
C GLU A 399 -33.75 3.11 -0.56
N ILE A 400 -32.58 2.48 -0.41
CA ILE A 400 -32.39 1.05 -0.69
C ILE A 400 -33.38 0.22 0.12
N SER A 401 -33.50 0.47 1.42
CA SER A 401 -34.44 -0.26 2.29
C SER A 401 -35.90 -0.08 1.85
N GLN A 402 -36.31 1.14 1.49
CA GLN A 402 -37.67 1.42 1.03
C GLN A 402 -37.98 0.74 -0.31
N ARG A 403 -37.02 0.74 -1.24
CA ARG A 403 -37.17 0.15 -2.57
C ARG A 403 -36.87 -1.34 -2.62
N GLU A 404 -36.41 -1.96 -1.53
CA GLU A 404 -36.15 -3.40 -1.48
C GLU A 404 -37.42 -4.22 -1.80
N LYS A 405 -38.62 -3.74 -1.40
CA LYS A 405 -39.91 -4.37 -1.76
C LYS A 405 -40.19 -4.35 -3.27
N GLU A 406 -39.70 -3.35 -3.99
CA GLU A 406 -39.75 -3.30 -5.44
C GLU A 406 -38.68 -4.21 -6.05
N ALA A 407 -37.48 -4.21 -5.46
CA ALA A 407 -36.33 -4.99 -5.91
C ALA A 407 -36.52 -6.51 -5.73
N GLU A 408 -37.27 -6.97 -4.72
CA GLU A 408 -37.55 -8.40 -4.51
C GLU A 408 -38.43 -9.01 -5.59
N ARG A 409 -39.09 -8.19 -6.42
CA ARG A 409 -39.89 -8.67 -7.57
C ARG A 409 -39.04 -9.50 -8.50
N SER A 410 -37.87 -9.00 -8.91
CA SER A 410 -36.92 -9.74 -9.74
C SER A 410 -35.52 -9.10 -9.74
N LEU A 411 -34.51 -9.88 -10.12
CA LEU A 411 -33.14 -9.38 -10.31
C LEU A 411 -33.06 -8.23 -11.34
N MET A 412 -33.93 -8.23 -12.36
CA MET A 412 -34.01 -7.13 -13.33
C MET A 412 -34.39 -5.80 -12.66
N HIS A 413 -35.42 -5.81 -11.80
CA HIS A 413 -35.81 -4.60 -11.05
C HIS A 413 -34.68 -4.15 -10.13
N ARG A 414 -34.06 -5.09 -9.39
CA ARG A 414 -32.95 -4.78 -8.50
C ARG A 414 -31.77 -4.12 -9.24
N PHE A 415 -31.35 -4.63 -10.38
CA PHE A 415 -30.24 -4.04 -11.15
C PHE A 415 -30.60 -2.69 -11.77
N ASN A 416 -31.85 -2.47 -12.19
CA ASN A 416 -32.28 -1.15 -12.66
C ASN A 416 -32.27 -0.13 -11.52
N ILE A 417 -32.77 -0.49 -10.33
CA ILE A 417 -32.72 0.36 -9.13
C ILE A 417 -31.26 0.62 -8.73
N ALA A 418 -30.42 -0.42 -8.71
CA ALA A 418 -29.00 -0.27 -8.41
C ALA A 418 -28.29 0.66 -9.41
N THR A 419 -28.62 0.59 -10.69
CA THR A 419 -28.08 1.51 -11.72
C THR A 419 -28.47 2.95 -11.44
N GLU A 420 -29.75 3.20 -11.16
CA GLU A 420 -30.26 4.54 -10.84
C GLU A 420 -29.59 5.12 -9.57
N LEU A 421 -29.57 4.34 -8.49
CA LEU A 421 -28.99 4.78 -7.21
C LEU A 421 -27.49 5.00 -7.31
N THR A 422 -26.77 4.13 -8.04
CA THR A 422 -25.33 4.28 -8.27
C THR A 422 -25.01 5.55 -9.05
N GLU A 423 -25.82 5.88 -10.07
CA GLU A 423 -25.64 7.10 -10.85
C GLU A 423 -25.85 8.36 -9.99
N ARG A 424 -26.77 8.30 -9.02
CA ARG A 424 -27.03 9.39 -8.06
C ARG A 424 -25.94 9.51 -6.99
N CYS A 425 -25.48 8.38 -6.44
CA CYS A 425 -24.55 8.38 -5.30
C CYS A 425 -23.07 8.43 -5.70
N LYS A 426 -22.70 8.30 -6.99
CA LYS A 426 -21.29 8.37 -7.43
C LYS A 426 -20.57 9.68 -7.09
N ALA A 427 -21.31 10.75 -6.80
CA ALA A 427 -20.75 12.03 -6.36
C ALA A 427 -20.42 12.06 -4.85
N GLU A 428 -20.96 11.12 -4.07
CA GLU A 428 -20.69 10.96 -2.63
C GLU A 428 -19.36 10.22 -2.36
N GLY A 429 -18.61 9.87 -3.42
CA GLY A 429 -17.34 9.16 -3.36
C GLY A 429 -17.45 7.70 -2.86
N GLU A 430 -16.37 7.22 -2.22
CA GLU A 430 -16.24 5.83 -1.76
C GLU A 430 -17.45 5.38 -0.91
N LEU A 431 -17.96 6.23 -0.01
CA LEU A 431 -19.05 5.88 0.91
C LEU A 431 -20.38 5.63 0.19
N GLY A 432 -20.67 6.34 -0.90
CA GLY A 432 -21.86 6.08 -1.71
C GLY A 432 -21.79 4.70 -2.37
N LEU A 433 -20.63 4.37 -2.95
CA LEU A 433 -20.38 3.07 -3.56
C LEU A 433 -20.36 1.93 -2.55
N VAL A 434 -19.91 2.18 -1.32
CA VAL A 434 -19.98 1.21 -0.21
C VAL A 434 -21.43 0.80 0.10
N GLY A 435 -22.39 1.73 0.05
CA GLY A 435 -23.80 1.38 0.23
C GLY A 435 -24.31 0.39 -0.83
N ILE A 436 -23.91 0.61 -2.08
CA ILE A 436 -24.22 -0.28 -3.21
C ILE A 436 -23.51 -1.64 -3.06
N LEU A 437 -22.24 -1.63 -2.65
CA LEU A 437 -21.45 -2.83 -2.36
C LEU A 437 -22.13 -3.73 -1.32
N VAL A 438 -22.55 -3.13 -0.19
CA VAL A 438 -23.23 -3.85 0.88
C VAL A 438 -24.50 -4.52 0.35
N TRP A 439 -25.31 -3.77 -0.40
CA TRP A 439 -26.56 -4.27 -0.96
C TRP A 439 -26.35 -5.42 -1.94
N MET A 440 -25.39 -5.28 -2.87
CA MET A 440 -25.08 -6.32 -3.86
C MET A 440 -24.50 -7.58 -3.20
N ARG A 441 -23.68 -7.45 -2.15
CA ARG A 441 -23.17 -8.60 -1.39
C ARG A 441 -24.28 -9.32 -0.63
N LEU A 442 -25.17 -8.61 0.06
CA LEU A 442 -26.33 -9.22 0.74
C LEU A 442 -27.21 -10.00 -0.23
N MET A 443 -27.43 -9.45 -1.43
CA MET A 443 -28.11 -10.16 -2.53
C MET A 443 -27.34 -11.42 -2.92
N ARG A 444 -26.04 -11.33 -3.20
CA ARG A 444 -25.24 -12.48 -3.67
C ARG A 444 -25.12 -13.60 -2.62
N CYS A 445 -25.09 -13.25 -1.34
CA CYS A 445 -25.03 -14.19 -0.21
C CYS A 445 -26.40 -14.79 0.16
N ARG A 446 -27.47 -14.54 -0.61
CA ARG A 446 -28.84 -15.04 -0.38
C ARG A 446 -29.51 -14.54 0.90
N HIS A 447 -29.06 -13.39 1.42
CA HIS A 447 -29.74 -12.72 2.53
C HIS A 447 -30.96 -11.92 2.07
N LEU A 448 -31.06 -11.65 0.76
CA LEU A 448 -32.19 -10.94 0.14
C LEU A 448 -32.90 -11.84 -0.88
N THR A 449 -34.21 -11.63 -1.01
CA THR A 449 -35.05 -12.35 -1.98
C THR A 449 -34.74 -11.91 -3.41
N TRP A 450 -34.42 -12.86 -4.29
CA TRP A 450 -34.08 -12.55 -5.69
C TRP A 450 -35.30 -12.34 -6.60
N ASN A 451 -36.38 -13.06 -6.35
CA ASN A 451 -37.63 -12.95 -7.08
C ASN A 451 -38.80 -13.34 -6.17
N LYS A 452 -39.95 -12.74 -6.41
CA LYS A 452 -41.22 -13.05 -5.75
C LYS A 452 -42.37 -12.85 -6.71
N ASN A 453 -42.93 -13.96 -7.19
CA ASN A 453 -44.13 -14.01 -8.02
C ASN A 453 -44.09 -13.09 -9.25
N TYR A 454 -42.92 -12.90 -9.88
CA TYR A 454 -42.81 -12.08 -11.08
C TYR A 454 -41.99 -12.79 -12.15
N ASN A 455 -42.57 -12.96 -13.33
CA ASN A 455 -41.92 -13.64 -14.46
C ASN A 455 -41.07 -12.66 -15.26
N VAL A 456 -39.76 -12.92 -15.40
CA VAL A 456 -38.84 -12.11 -16.19
C VAL A 456 -38.03 -12.98 -17.12
N LYS A 457 -37.93 -12.56 -18.38
CA LYS A 457 -37.09 -13.27 -19.34
C LYS A 457 -35.61 -13.13 -18.97
N PRO A 458 -34.78 -14.19 -19.03
CA PRO A 458 -33.35 -14.11 -18.75
C PRO A 458 -32.62 -13.05 -19.58
N ARG A 459 -33.07 -12.77 -20.82
CA ARG A 459 -32.63 -11.61 -21.63
C ARG A 459 -32.77 -10.27 -20.90
N GLU A 460 -33.92 -10.02 -20.27
CA GLU A 460 -34.20 -8.74 -19.59
C GLU A 460 -33.34 -8.58 -18.32
N ILE A 461 -33.10 -9.68 -17.59
CA ILE A 461 -32.16 -9.70 -16.46
C ILE A 461 -30.74 -9.39 -16.96
N SER A 462 -30.30 -10.06 -18.02
CA SER A 462 -28.99 -9.88 -18.64
C SER A 462 -28.78 -8.43 -19.14
N GLU A 463 -29.80 -7.81 -19.71
CA GLU A 463 -29.74 -6.43 -20.20
C GLU A 463 -29.70 -5.39 -19.06
N ALA A 464 -30.49 -5.58 -18.00
CA ALA A 464 -30.45 -4.71 -16.82
C ALA A 464 -29.09 -4.78 -16.11
N GLN A 465 -28.54 -5.99 -16.04
CA GLN A 465 -27.22 -6.24 -15.47
C GLN A 465 -26.10 -5.62 -16.32
N ASP A 466 -26.21 -5.69 -17.66
CA ASP A 466 -25.28 -5.03 -18.58
C ASP A 466 -25.27 -3.50 -18.41
N ARG A 467 -26.45 -2.87 -18.24
CA ARG A 467 -26.54 -1.44 -17.94
C ARG A 467 -25.80 -1.08 -16.64
N PHE A 468 -25.98 -1.89 -15.60
CA PHE A 468 -25.33 -1.67 -14.31
C PHE A 468 -23.81 -1.83 -14.39
N THR A 469 -23.32 -2.90 -15.03
CA THR A 469 -21.88 -3.14 -15.16
C THR A 469 -21.18 -2.13 -16.08
N ASN A 470 -21.85 -1.63 -17.12
CA ASN A 470 -21.36 -0.53 -17.94
C ASN A 470 -21.25 0.79 -17.14
N LEU A 471 -22.17 1.06 -16.23
CA LEU A 471 -22.05 2.20 -15.32
C LEU A 471 -20.83 2.05 -14.40
N LEU A 472 -20.65 0.90 -13.76
CA LEU A 472 -19.50 0.62 -12.90
C LEU A 472 -18.17 0.73 -13.66
N GLN A 473 -18.12 0.25 -14.90
CA GLN A 473 -16.95 0.39 -15.77
C GLN A 473 -16.61 1.86 -16.08
N ARG A 474 -17.61 2.73 -16.29
CA ARG A 474 -17.38 4.17 -16.45
C ARG A 474 -16.86 4.82 -15.17
N ILE A 475 -17.40 4.45 -14.02
CA ILE A 475 -16.93 4.92 -12.71
C ILE A 475 -15.47 4.51 -12.49
N TYR A 476 -15.12 3.24 -12.77
CA TYR A 476 -13.76 2.72 -12.66
C TYR A 476 -12.72 3.52 -13.47
N LEU A 477 -13.07 3.93 -14.68
CA LEU A 477 -12.19 4.75 -15.53
C LEU A 477 -12.08 6.19 -15.03
N ASN A 478 -13.21 6.80 -14.66
CA ASN A 478 -13.30 8.23 -14.36
C ASN A 478 -12.92 8.59 -12.92
N GLN A 479 -13.01 7.67 -11.97
CA GLN A 479 -12.79 7.90 -10.54
C GLN A 479 -11.70 6.95 -10.00
N PRO A 480 -10.40 7.31 -10.09
CA PRO A 480 -9.30 6.44 -9.69
C PRO A 480 -9.32 6.00 -8.23
N ASN A 481 -9.78 6.87 -7.33
CA ASN A 481 -9.85 6.59 -5.89
C ASN A 481 -10.89 5.50 -5.56
N ASP A 482 -11.95 5.41 -6.37
CA ASP A 482 -13.09 4.51 -6.13
C ASP A 482 -12.91 3.11 -6.74
N ARG A 483 -11.81 2.89 -7.48
CA ARG A 483 -11.57 1.65 -8.24
C ARG A 483 -11.62 0.38 -7.39
N GLU A 484 -11.08 0.43 -6.17
CA GLU A 484 -11.07 -0.72 -5.26
C GLU A 484 -12.51 -1.12 -4.87
N ILE A 485 -13.34 -0.16 -4.50
CA ILE A 485 -14.75 -0.40 -4.15
C ILE A 485 -15.54 -0.86 -5.37
N VAL A 486 -15.33 -0.25 -6.54
CA VAL A 486 -15.98 -0.69 -7.79
C VAL A 486 -15.63 -2.14 -8.12
N ARG A 487 -14.36 -2.53 -8.00
CA ARG A 487 -13.91 -3.93 -8.20
C ARG A 487 -14.65 -4.89 -7.26
N LEU A 488 -14.83 -4.51 -6.00
CA LEU A 488 -15.58 -5.30 -5.03
C LEU A 488 -17.06 -5.43 -5.43
N ILE A 489 -17.71 -4.34 -5.88
CA ILE A 489 -19.11 -4.41 -6.36
C ILE A 489 -19.22 -5.36 -7.55
N VAL A 490 -18.35 -5.22 -8.55
CA VAL A 490 -18.34 -6.05 -9.75
C VAL A 490 -18.10 -7.52 -9.41
N SER A 491 -17.37 -7.84 -8.34
CA SER A 491 -17.18 -9.25 -7.91
C SER A 491 -18.47 -9.96 -7.45
N PHE A 492 -19.50 -9.21 -7.07
CA PHE A 492 -20.80 -9.74 -6.63
C PHE A 492 -21.87 -9.75 -7.73
N VAL A 493 -21.56 -9.20 -8.90
CA VAL A 493 -22.47 -9.05 -10.03
C VAL A 493 -21.91 -9.82 -11.22
N GLY A 494 -22.72 -10.58 -11.95
CA GLY A 494 -22.25 -11.21 -13.20
C GLY A 494 -22.07 -10.18 -14.33
N ARG A 495 -21.64 -10.61 -15.51
CA ARG A 495 -21.31 -9.69 -16.61
C ARG A 495 -22.52 -8.98 -17.24
N GLY A 496 -23.62 -9.72 -17.41
CA GLY A 496 -24.72 -9.32 -18.28
C GLY A 496 -24.31 -9.28 -19.76
N GLY A 497 -25.26 -8.98 -20.64
CA GLY A 497 -25.04 -8.89 -22.07
C GLY A 497 -26.30 -8.52 -22.85
N GLN A 498 -26.11 -7.93 -24.04
CA GLN A 498 -27.18 -7.52 -24.95
C GLN A 498 -27.70 -8.70 -25.80
N GLY A 499 -28.97 -8.64 -26.22
CA GLY A 499 -29.55 -9.56 -27.19
C GLY A 499 -29.66 -11.01 -26.72
N ASP A 500 -29.01 -11.92 -27.45
CA ASP A 500 -29.20 -13.37 -27.34
C ASP A 500 -28.49 -14.02 -26.15
N VAL A 501 -27.56 -13.33 -25.47
CA VAL A 501 -26.74 -13.92 -24.41
C VAL A 501 -27.58 -14.50 -23.27
N GLY A 502 -28.59 -13.75 -22.79
CA GLY A 502 -29.53 -14.27 -21.80
C GLY A 502 -30.53 -15.27 -22.41
N GLN A 503 -30.88 -15.13 -23.68
CA GLN A 503 -31.83 -16.03 -24.36
C GLN A 503 -31.25 -17.44 -24.56
N ARG A 504 -29.92 -17.56 -24.78
CA ARG A 504 -29.20 -18.84 -24.84
C ARG A 504 -29.44 -19.73 -23.63
N ILE A 505 -29.65 -19.16 -22.44
CA ILE A 505 -30.01 -19.94 -21.24
C ILE A 505 -31.29 -20.75 -21.48
N ARG A 506 -32.28 -20.21 -22.18
CA ARG A 506 -33.54 -20.91 -22.50
C ARG A 506 -33.40 -21.83 -23.69
N ASP A 507 -32.69 -21.40 -24.73
CA ASP A 507 -32.62 -22.16 -25.97
C ASP A 507 -31.74 -23.41 -25.79
N GLU A 508 -30.61 -23.29 -25.09
CA GLU A 508 -29.67 -24.40 -24.89
C GLU A 508 -30.20 -25.45 -23.92
N ILE A 509 -30.98 -25.10 -22.88
CA ILE A 509 -31.59 -26.11 -22.00
C ILE A 509 -32.62 -26.97 -22.75
N LEU A 510 -33.36 -26.38 -23.69
CA LEU A 510 -34.26 -27.12 -24.58
C LEU A 510 -33.47 -28.06 -25.50
N MET A 511 -32.31 -27.63 -26.00
CA MET A 511 -31.42 -28.50 -26.76
C MET A 511 -30.87 -29.65 -25.91
N VAL A 512 -30.46 -29.40 -24.66
CA VAL A 512 -30.02 -30.45 -23.73
C VAL A 512 -31.12 -31.48 -23.51
N GLN A 513 -32.36 -31.04 -23.25
CA GLN A 513 -33.50 -31.93 -23.05
C GLN A 513 -33.82 -32.77 -24.30
N ARG A 514 -33.79 -32.14 -25.48
CA ARG A 514 -34.09 -32.79 -26.76
C ARG A 514 -33.01 -33.79 -27.18
N ASN A 515 -31.74 -33.44 -27.06
CA ASN A 515 -30.62 -34.29 -27.48
C ASN A 515 -30.48 -35.55 -26.64
N ASN A 516 -30.92 -35.50 -25.39
CA ASN A 516 -30.71 -36.57 -24.41
C ASN A 516 -32.01 -37.27 -23.97
N ASP A 517 -33.14 -36.96 -24.61
CA ASP A 517 -34.48 -37.49 -24.30
C ASP A 517 -34.79 -37.48 -22.78
N CYS A 518 -34.45 -36.37 -22.12
CA CYS A 518 -34.57 -36.23 -20.65
C CYS A 518 -35.65 -35.23 -20.23
N LYS A 519 -36.67 -35.05 -21.08
CA LYS A 519 -37.82 -34.19 -20.78
C LYS A 519 -38.70 -34.84 -19.70
N GLY A 520 -39.06 -34.08 -18.67
CA GLY A 520 -39.90 -34.54 -17.55
C GLY A 520 -39.17 -34.53 -16.20
N GLY A 521 -39.91 -34.80 -15.12
CA GLY A 521 -39.40 -34.79 -13.75
C GLY A 521 -38.61 -33.52 -13.41
N MET A 522 -37.45 -33.70 -12.77
CA MET A 522 -36.59 -32.61 -12.32
C MET A 522 -36.12 -31.69 -13.46
N MET A 523 -35.84 -32.23 -14.65
CA MET A 523 -35.37 -31.43 -15.78
C MET A 523 -36.44 -30.48 -16.32
N GLU A 524 -37.70 -30.90 -16.34
CA GLU A 524 -38.80 -30.02 -16.76
C GLU A 524 -39.08 -28.97 -15.69
N GLU A 525 -39.08 -29.35 -14.41
CA GLU A 525 -39.21 -28.40 -13.29
C GLU A 525 -38.12 -27.32 -13.31
N TRP A 526 -36.86 -27.73 -13.53
CA TRP A 526 -35.74 -26.79 -13.64
C TRP A 526 -35.83 -25.92 -14.89
N HIS A 527 -36.25 -26.46 -16.03
CA HIS A 527 -36.51 -25.68 -17.24
C HIS A 527 -37.60 -24.62 -17.02
N GLN A 528 -38.72 -24.98 -16.37
CA GLN A 528 -39.78 -24.02 -16.03
C GLN A 528 -39.30 -22.93 -15.08
N LYS A 529 -38.43 -23.29 -14.12
CA LYS A 529 -37.77 -22.32 -13.24
C LYS A 529 -36.89 -21.37 -14.03
N LEU A 530 -36.00 -21.86 -14.89
CA LEU A 530 -35.11 -21.05 -15.73
C LEU A 530 -35.87 -20.13 -16.68
N HIS A 531 -36.98 -20.63 -17.25
CA HIS A 531 -37.84 -19.86 -18.12
C HIS A 531 -38.49 -18.71 -17.34
N ASN A 532 -38.92 -18.91 -16.10
CA ASN A 532 -39.53 -17.82 -15.33
C ASN A 532 -38.49 -16.86 -14.73
N ASN A 533 -37.44 -17.40 -14.13
CA ASN A 533 -36.39 -16.64 -13.44
C ASN A 533 -35.07 -17.41 -13.40
N SER A 534 -34.15 -17.04 -14.29
CA SER A 534 -32.77 -17.50 -14.19
C SER A 534 -32.03 -16.75 -13.07
N SER A 535 -31.18 -17.46 -12.34
CA SER A 535 -30.49 -16.97 -11.15
C SER A 535 -29.13 -17.66 -10.96
N PRO A 536 -28.24 -17.12 -10.11
CA PRO A 536 -26.98 -17.76 -9.78
C PRO A 536 -27.07 -19.20 -9.25
N ASP A 537 -28.18 -19.59 -8.62
CA ASP A 537 -28.38 -20.97 -8.14
C ASP A 537 -28.41 -22.00 -9.27
N ASP A 538 -28.77 -21.60 -10.50
CA ASP A 538 -28.83 -22.52 -11.65
C ASP A 538 -27.45 -23.08 -12.02
N VAL A 539 -26.38 -22.31 -11.77
CA VAL A 539 -24.99 -22.78 -11.93
C VAL A 539 -24.73 -23.94 -10.99
N VAL A 540 -25.17 -23.83 -9.73
CA VAL A 540 -24.98 -24.85 -8.70
C VAL A 540 -25.83 -26.10 -8.99
N ILE A 541 -27.06 -25.92 -9.44
CA ILE A 541 -27.94 -27.03 -9.85
C ILE A 541 -27.29 -27.81 -11.01
N CYS A 542 -26.77 -27.11 -12.01
CA CYS A 542 -26.09 -27.73 -13.15
C CYS A 542 -24.79 -28.46 -12.73
N GLU A 543 -23.99 -27.88 -11.81
CA GLU A 543 -22.79 -28.53 -11.25
C GLU A 543 -23.14 -29.80 -10.46
N ALA A 544 -24.20 -29.76 -9.66
CA ALA A 544 -24.68 -30.93 -8.92
C ALA A 544 -25.13 -32.05 -9.85
N LEU A 545 -25.83 -31.73 -10.95
CA LEU A 545 -26.21 -32.70 -11.99
C LEU A 545 -24.98 -33.31 -12.68
N LEU A 546 -23.96 -32.51 -13.00
CA LEU A 546 -22.71 -33.03 -13.58
C LEU A 546 -21.97 -33.97 -12.62
N ASN A 547 -21.89 -33.61 -11.33
CA ASN A 547 -21.26 -34.47 -10.32
C ASN A 547 -22.05 -35.77 -10.10
N TYR A 548 -23.38 -35.69 -10.10
CA TYR A 548 -24.28 -36.85 -10.05
C TYR A 548 -24.02 -37.81 -11.21
N LEU A 549 -23.93 -37.29 -12.44
CA LEU A 549 -23.65 -38.09 -13.64
C LEU A 549 -22.24 -38.71 -13.59
N ARG A 550 -21.22 -37.92 -13.25
CA ARG A 550 -19.83 -38.39 -13.15
C ARG A 550 -19.64 -39.44 -12.05
N ALA A 551 -20.39 -39.35 -10.97
CA ALA A 551 -20.39 -40.32 -9.87
C ALA A 551 -21.21 -41.60 -10.15
N GLY A 552 -21.80 -41.73 -11.34
CA GLY A 552 -22.59 -42.91 -11.73
C GLY A 552 -23.98 -42.93 -11.11
N PHE A 553 -24.69 -41.80 -11.13
CA PHE A 553 -26.07 -41.65 -10.64
C PHE A 553 -26.23 -41.82 -9.13
N LYS A 554 -25.23 -41.38 -8.37
CA LYS A 554 -25.20 -41.38 -6.91
C LYS A 554 -25.91 -40.16 -6.32
N LEU A 555 -27.14 -40.33 -5.83
CA LEU A 555 -27.96 -39.24 -5.28
C LEU A 555 -27.33 -38.55 -4.05
N ASP A 556 -26.54 -39.27 -3.27
CA ASP A 556 -25.77 -38.70 -2.15
C ASP A 556 -24.78 -37.63 -2.62
N VAL A 557 -24.12 -37.83 -3.77
CA VAL A 557 -23.19 -36.85 -4.36
C VAL A 557 -23.93 -35.62 -4.88
N TYR A 558 -25.12 -35.81 -5.46
CA TYR A 558 -25.99 -34.70 -5.88
C TYR A 558 -26.35 -33.80 -4.72
N TRP A 559 -26.95 -34.37 -3.66
CA TRP A 559 -27.37 -33.63 -2.48
C TRP A 559 -26.17 -33.03 -1.72
N LYS A 560 -25.05 -33.76 -1.60
CA LYS A 560 -23.81 -33.23 -1.00
C LYS A 560 -23.30 -32.01 -1.74
N THR A 561 -23.35 -32.00 -3.08
CA THR A 561 -22.92 -30.86 -3.91
C THR A 561 -23.82 -29.64 -3.68
N LEU A 562 -25.14 -29.84 -3.64
CA LEU A 562 -26.12 -28.77 -3.36
C LEU A 562 -25.95 -28.19 -1.94
N HIS A 563 -25.89 -29.06 -0.92
CA HIS A 563 -25.75 -28.67 0.48
C HIS A 563 -24.45 -27.91 0.73
N ALA A 564 -23.33 -28.33 0.12
CA ALA A 564 -22.05 -27.63 0.23
C ALA A 564 -22.09 -26.19 -0.31
N ARG A 565 -23.09 -25.84 -1.13
CA ARG A 565 -23.30 -24.50 -1.71
C ARG A 565 -24.53 -23.79 -1.13
N GLY A 566 -25.13 -24.34 -0.08
CA GLY A 566 -26.27 -23.75 0.65
C GLY A 566 -27.63 -23.95 -0.03
N LEU A 567 -27.77 -24.94 -0.93
CA LEU A 567 -29.06 -25.31 -1.51
C LEU A 567 -29.62 -26.56 -0.81
N THR A 568 -30.78 -26.42 -0.21
CA THR A 568 -31.51 -27.51 0.46
C THR A 568 -32.76 -27.89 -0.34
N LYS A 569 -33.36 -29.04 -0.01
CA LYS A 569 -34.62 -29.50 -0.65
C LYS A 569 -35.76 -28.51 -0.43
N GLU A 570 -35.86 -27.93 0.77
CA GLU A 570 -36.85 -26.90 1.11
C GLU A 570 -36.62 -25.65 0.27
N LYS A 571 -35.37 -25.28 0.00
CA LYS A 571 -35.06 -24.11 -0.83
C LYS A 571 -35.46 -24.33 -2.29
N LEU A 572 -35.17 -25.49 -2.85
CA LEU A 572 -35.59 -25.84 -4.22
C LEU A 572 -37.12 -25.84 -4.36
N ALA A 573 -37.83 -26.32 -3.33
CA ALA A 573 -39.29 -26.28 -3.29
C ALA A 573 -39.86 -24.87 -3.09
N SER A 574 -39.07 -23.93 -2.54
CA SER A 574 -39.51 -22.55 -2.25
C SER A 574 -39.51 -21.60 -3.45
N TYR A 575 -38.96 -22.01 -4.60
CA TYR A 575 -38.98 -21.17 -5.80
C TYR A 575 -40.41 -21.00 -6.33
N ASP A 576 -40.71 -19.87 -6.98
CA ASP A 576 -42.01 -19.62 -7.64
C ASP A 576 -42.42 -20.76 -8.59
N ARG A 577 -41.43 -21.40 -9.23
CA ARG A 577 -41.55 -22.71 -9.88
C ARG A 577 -40.72 -23.72 -9.09
N PRO A 578 -41.36 -24.53 -8.23
CA PRO A 578 -40.67 -25.49 -7.38
C PRO A 578 -39.92 -26.54 -8.19
N ILE A 579 -38.75 -26.94 -7.68
CA ILE A 579 -38.06 -28.16 -8.11
C ILE A 579 -38.19 -29.15 -6.95
N VAL A 580 -38.99 -30.19 -7.15
CA VAL A 580 -39.38 -31.17 -6.12
C VAL A 580 -38.98 -32.60 -6.48
N SER A 581 -38.82 -32.87 -7.78
CA SER A 581 -38.40 -34.17 -8.30
C SER A 581 -36.90 -34.37 -8.16
N GLU A 582 -36.47 -35.61 -7.94
CA GLU A 582 -35.05 -35.99 -7.96
C GLU A 582 -34.56 -36.28 -9.39
N PRO A 583 -33.26 -36.08 -9.69
CA PRO A 583 -32.72 -36.35 -11.02
C PRO A 583 -32.74 -37.85 -11.33
N CYS A 584 -33.48 -38.24 -12.37
CA CYS A 584 -33.56 -39.62 -12.85
C CYS A 584 -33.32 -39.64 -14.37
N PHE A 585 -32.24 -40.30 -14.80
CA PHE A 585 -31.83 -40.35 -16.20
C PHE A 585 -31.52 -41.78 -16.65
N ARG A 586 -31.63 -42.05 -17.95
CA ARG A 586 -31.24 -43.34 -18.54
C ARG A 586 -29.71 -43.46 -18.55
N MET A 587 -29.20 -44.67 -18.29
CA MET A 587 -27.75 -44.96 -18.33
C MET A 587 -27.11 -44.60 -19.67
N GLU A 588 -27.82 -44.82 -20.78
CA GLU A 588 -27.36 -44.53 -22.15
C GLU A 588 -27.20 -43.03 -22.42
N ALA A 589 -27.98 -42.18 -21.74
CA ALA A 589 -27.92 -40.73 -21.89
C ALA A 589 -26.77 -40.09 -21.10
N LYS A 590 -26.03 -40.86 -20.30
CA LYS A 590 -25.00 -40.36 -19.37
C LYS A 590 -23.92 -39.53 -20.07
N GLU A 591 -23.27 -40.08 -21.10
CA GLU A 591 -22.15 -39.41 -21.77
C GLU A 591 -22.63 -38.18 -22.58
N GLY A 592 -23.80 -38.28 -23.22
CA GLY A 592 -24.44 -37.15 -23.90
C GLY A 592 -24.79 -36.01 -22.93
N LEU A 593 -25.40 -36.32 -21.79
CA LEU A 593 -25.74 -35.36 -20.76
C LEU A 593 -24.49 -34.71 -20.15
N ILE A 594 -23.43 -35.47 -19.88
CA ILE A 594 -22.17 -34.90 -19.37
C ILE A 594 -21.63 -33.87 -20.37
N ARG A 595 -21.60 -34.19 -21.66
CA ARG A 595 -21.13 -33.28 -22.71
C ARG A 595 -22.00 -32.02 -22.79
N ASP A 596 -23.31 -32.20 -22.92
CA ASP A 596 -24.24 -31.10 -23.20
C ASP A 596 -24.44 -30.20 -21.96
N LEU A 597 -24.56 -30.77 -20.75
CA LEU A 597 -24.60 -30.00 -19.50
C LEU A 597 -23.28 -29.29 -19.19
N THR A 598 -22.13 -29.86 -19.61
CA THR A 598 -20.83 -29.16 -19.47
C THR A 598 -20.81 -27.90 -20.34
N MET A 599 -21.36 -27.94 -21.55
CA MET A 599 -21.50 -26.75 -22.40
C MET A 599 -22.52 -25.77 -21.85
N TYR A 600 -23.67 -26.27 -21.39
CA TYR A 600 -24.70 -25.44 -20.79
C TYR A 600 -24.23 -24.72 -19.52
N LEU A 601 -23.42 -25.38 -18.69
CA LEU A 601 -22.80 -24.78 -17.52
C LEU A 601 -21.95 -23.56 -17.88
N LYS A 602 -21.22 -23.60 -19.01
CA LYS A 602 -20.44 -22.44 -19.49
C LYS A 602 -21.35 -21.25 -19.81
N THR A 603 -22.50 -21.50 -20.44
CA THR A 603 -23.49 -20.45 -20.73
C THR A 603 -24.07 -19.85 -19.46
N LEU A 604 -24.45 -20.69 -18.47
CA LEU A 604 -24.94 -20.21 -17.18
C LEU A 604 -23.88 -19.37 -16.44
N LYS A 605 -22.62 -19.82 -16.44
CA LYS A 605 -21.50 -19.11 -15.81
C LYS A 605 -21.20 -17.79 -16.51
N ALA A 606 -21.23 -17.73 -17.84
CA ALA A 606 -20.99 -16.50 -18.59
C ALA A 606 -21.97 -15.36 -18.20
N VAL A 607 -23.22 -15.71 -17.87
CA VAL A 607 -24.25 -14.73 -17.47
C VAL A 607 -24.21 -14.43 -15.96
N HIS A 608 -24.18 -15.46 -15.13
CA HIS A 608 -24.38 -15.33 -13.67
C HIS A 608 -23.11 -15.30 -12.83
N SER A 609 -21.95 -15.61 -13.41
CA SER A 609 -20.65 -15.57 -12.75
C SER A 609 -19.80 -14.41 -13.27
N GLY A 610 -19.51 -13.44 -12.39
CA GLY A 610 -18.60 -12.34 -12.75
C GLY A 610 -17.13 -12.78 -12.80
N VAL A 611 -16.76 -13.76 -11.97
CA VAL A 611 -15.34 -14.06 -11.64
C VAL A 611 -14.89 -15.43 -12.18
N GLU A 612 -15.63 -16.01 -13.13
CA GLU A 612 -15.21 -17.29 -13.72
C GLU A 612 -14.14 -17.07 -14.80
N LEU A 613 -13.00 -17.76 -14.64
CA LEU A 613 -11.77 -17.48 -15.38
C LEU A 613 -11.83 -17.91 -16.85
N GLU A 614 -12.37 -19.09 -17.15
CA GLU A 614 -12.42 -19.59 -18.54
C GLU A 614 -13.29 -18.71 -19.44
N SER A 615 -14.50 -18.37 -19.00
CA SER A 615 -15.40 -17.44 -19.70
C SER A 615 -14.78 -16.05 -19.83
N ALA A 616 -13.99 -15.62 -18.83
CA ALA A 616 -13.25 -14.36 -18.91
C ALA A 616 -12.23 -14.34 -20.04
N ILE A 617 -11.44 -15.41 -20.13
CA ILE A 617 -10.43 -15.58 -21.16
C ILE A 617 -11.10 -15.65 -22.52
N ASP A 618 -12.16 -16.45 -22.66
CA ASP A 618 -12.84 -16.66 -23.94
C ASP A 618 -13.50 -15.39 -24.48
N SER A 619 -14.10 -14.58 -23.60
CA SER A 619 -14.70 -13.29 -23.97
C SER A 619 -13.67 -12.27 -24.47
N CYS A 620 -12.42 -12.36 -24.00
CA CYS A 620 -11.34 -11.48 -24.43
C CYS A 620 -10.61 -11.99 -25.68
N LEU A 621 -10.42 -13.31 -25.82
CA LEU A 621 -9.72 -13.91 -26.96
C LEU A 621 -10.57 -13.99 -28.24
N ALA A 622 -11.90 -14.05 -28.11
CA ALA A 622 -12.82 -14.14 -29.24
C ALA A 622 -13.71 -12.89 -29.37
N PRO A 623 -13.18 -11.73 -29.83
CA PRO A 623 -14.02 -10.59 -30.14
C PRO A 623 -14.82 -10.86 -31.43
N SER A 624 -15.97 -11.54 -31.29
CA SER A 624 -17.08 -11.64 -32.26
C SER A 624 -16.74 -12.03 -33.71
N LEU A 625 -16.75 -13.35 -33.97
CA LEU A 625 -17.02 -13.94 -35.30
C LEU A 625 -18.52 -14.24 -35.53
N ASN A 626 -19.40 -13.83 -34.61
CA ASN A 626 -20.80 -14.26 -34.57
C ASN A 626 -21.85 -13.20 -34.98
N ASN A 627 -21.47 -12.11 -35.65
CA ASN A 627 -22.43 -11.35 -36.45
C ASN A 627 -22.42 -11.90 -37.89
N GLN A 628 -23.07 -13.05 -38.10
CA GLN A 628 -23.41 -13.47 -39.46
C GLN A 628 -24.46 -12.51 -40.02
N GLY A 629 -24.03 -11.68 -40.96
CA GLY A 629 -24.90 -10.82 -41.74
C GLY A 629 -24.23 -9.49 -42.05
N PHE A 630 -23.25 -9.50 -42.95
CA PHE A 630 -22.99 -8.52 -44.01
C PHE A 630 -21.62 -8.83 -44.62
N ALA A 631 -21.64 -9.52 -45.76
CA ALA A 631 -20.49 -9.64 -46.63
C ALA A 631 -20.36 -8.33 -47.42
N THR A 632 -19.48 -7.45 -47.01
CA THR A 632 -18.83 -6.49 -47.91
C THR A 632 -17.36 -6.36 -47.52
N ALA A 633 -16.53 -6.42 -48.55
CA ALA A 633 -15.09 -6.34 -48.46
C ALA A 633 -14.65 -4.96 -47.94
N ASP A 634 -13.99 -4.94 -46.79
CA ASP A 634 -12.99 -3.94 -46.44
C ASP A 634 -12.08 -4.51 -45.34
N ARG A 635 -11.06 -5.27 -45.76
CA ARG A 635 -9.95 -5.67 -44.90
C ARG A 635 -8.92 -4.55 -44.89
N VAL A 636 -9.23 -3.44 -44.21
CA VAL A 636 -8.25 -2.38 -43.92
C VAL A 636 -8.41 -1.90 -42.47
N ASN A 637 -7.41 -2.26 -41.64
CA ASN A 637 -7.07 -1.71 -40.32
C ASN A 637 -8.17 -1.66 -39.22
N VAL A 638 -8.30 -2.76 -38.45
CA VAL A 638 -8.90 -2.73 -37.11
C VAL A 638 -7.77 -2.73 -36.06
N TYR A 639 -7.39 -1.55 -35.56
CA TYR A 639 -6.53 -1.43 -34.38
C TYR A 639 -7.27 -1.98 -33.14
N GLY A 640 -6.76 -3.05 -32.51
CA GLY A 640 -7.25 -3.51 -31.20
C GLY A 640 -7.12 -5.00 -30.85
N ALA A 641 -6.11 -5.72 -31.35
CA ALA A 641 -5.83 -7.09 -30.88
C ALA A 641 -5.06 -7.06 -29.54
N LEU A 642 -5.43 -7.90 -28.57
CA LEU A 642 -4.65 -8.13 -27.36
C LEU A 642 -3.19 -8.45 -27.72
N SER A 643 -2.21 -8.06 -26.89
CA SER A 643 -0.81 -8.37 -27.18
C SER A 643 -0.60 -9.88 -27.33
N LEU A 644 0.26 -10.31 -28.25
CA LEU A 644 0.57 -11.73 -28.45
C LEU A 644 1.00 -12.40 -27.14
N LYS A 645 1.80 -11.67 -26.34
CA LYS A 645 2.23 -12.10 -25.01
C LYS A 645 1.05 -12.36 -24.06
N LEU A 646 0.05 -11.48 -24.03
CA LEU A 646 -1.14 -11.68 -23.22
C LEU A 646 -1.93 -12.90 -23.71
N GLN A 647 -2.10 -13.06 -25.04
CA GLN A 647 -2.80 -14.22 -25.60
C GLN A 647 -2.12 -15.54 -25.22
N ASP A 648 -0.79 -15.61 -25.32
CA ASP A 648 0.00 -16.78 -24.92
C ASP A 648 -0.16 -17.10 -23.43
N CYS A 649 -0.14 -16.08 -22.57
CA CYS A 649 -0.34 -16.27 -21.13
C CYS A 649 -1.74 -16.78 -20.81
N LEU A 650 -2.79 -16.22 -21.43
CA LEU A 650 -4.16 -16.66 -21.20
C LEU A 650 -4.39 -18.09 -21.71
N ASN A 651 -3.82 -18.46 -22.87
CA ASN A 651 -3.87 -19.82 -23.40
C ASN A 651 -3.14 -20.82 -22.48
N PHE A 652 -2.01 -20.42 -21.90
CA PHE A 652 -1.31 -21.24 -20.90
C PHE A 652 -2.17 -21.44 -19.66
N VAL A 653 -2.72 -20.36 -19.09
CA VAL A 653 -3.57 -20.41 -17.89
C VAL A 653 -4.77 -21.33 -18.10
N LYS A 654 -5.42 -21.26 -19.27
CA LYS A 654 -6.56 -22.11 -19.62
C LYS A 654 -6.19 -23.60 -19.63
N THR A 655 -5.02 -23.94 -20.14
CA THR A 655 -4.56 -25.34 -20.24
C THR A 655 -4.15 -25.93 -18.88
N HIS A 656 -3.62 -25.13 -17.95
CA HIS A 656 -2.97 -25.62 -16.72
C HIS A 656 -3.71 -25.30 -15.41
N ILE A 657 -4.97 -24.81 -15.46
CA ILE A 657 -5.73 -24.41 -14.26
C ILE A 657 -5.91 -25.56 -13.24
N GLY A 658 -5.93 -26.80 -13.74
CA GLY A 658 -6.10 -28.03 -12.97
C GLY A 658 -4.81 -28.64 -12.42
N ASP A 659 -3.65 -28.09 -12.77
CA ASP A 659 -2.36 -28.71 -12.45
C ASP A 659 -2.05 -28.68 -10.94
N GLU A 660 -1.42 -29.75 -10.45
CA GLU A 660 -0.94 -29.85 -9.07
C GLU A 660 0.21 -28.88 -8.79
N ARG A 661 1.12 -28.68 -9.76
CA ARG A 661 2.24 -27.74 -9.64
C ARG A 661 1.79 -26.31 -9.88
N ILE A 662 1.57 -25.57 -8.80
CA ILE A 662 1.00 -24.22 -8.85
C ILE A 662 1.96 -23.11 -9.32
N GLY A 663 3.29 -23.30 -9.23
CA GLY A 663 4.27 -22.24 -9.51
C GLY A 663 4.15 -21.61 -10.90
N PRO A 664 4.29 -22.39 -12.00
CA PRO A 664 4.17 -21.86 -13.37
C PRO A 664 2.80 -21.23 -13.66
N LEU A 665 1.73 -21.80 -13.10
CA LEU A 665 0.38 -21.25 -13.23
C LEU A 665 0.28 -19.88 -12.56
N MET A 666 0.79 -19.72 -11.34
CA MET A 666 0.75 -18.44 -10.62
C MET A 666 1.56 -17.35 -11.32
N GLU A 667 2.72 -17.68 -11.89
CA GLU A 667 3.49 -16.74 -12.71
C GLU A 667 2.67 -16.23 -13.89
N LYS A 668 2.04 -17.15 -14.64
CA LYS A 668 1.28 -16.80 -15.83
C LYS A 668 0.01 -16.03 -15.51
N LEU A 669 -0.65 -16.35 -14.38
CA LEU A 669 -1.74 -15.55 -13.86
C LEU A 669 -1.31 -14.11 -13.58
N LEU A 670 -0.16 -13.91 -12.91
CA LEU A 670 0.35 -12.58 -12.62
C LEU A 670 0.79 -11.83 -13.88
N GLU A 671 1.54 -12.48 -14.78
CA GLU A 671 1.96 -11.90 -16.07
C GLU A 671 0.75 -11.41 -16.87
N SER A 672 -0.33 -12.20 -16.95
CA SER A 672 -1.59 -11.78 -17.57
C SER A 672 -2.14 -10.49 -16.96
N ARG A 673 -2.14 -10.35 -15.62
CA ARG A 673 -2.63 -9.14 -14.95
C ARG A 673 -1.75 -7.92 -15.22
N ILE A 674 -0.43 -8.11 -15.26
CA ILE A 674 0.52 -7.03 -15.57
C ILE A 674 0.29 -6.52 -16.99
N GLU A 675 0.12 -7.41 -17.97
CA GLU A 675 -0.14 -7.05 -19.37
C GLU A 675 -1.51 -6.40 -19.58
N ILE A 676 -2.52 -6.77 -18.78
CA ILE A 676 -3.87 -6.18 -18.85
C ILE A 676 -3.91 -4.78 -18.24
N ARG A 677 -3.06 -4.46 -17.26
CA ARG A 677 -3.14 -3.22 -16.49
C ARG A 677 -3.14 -1.94 -17.35
N PRO A 678 -2.25 -1.74 -18.35
CA PRO A 678 -2.29 -0.55 -19.21
C PRO A 678 -3.62 -0.39 -19.95
N LEU A 679 -4.23 -1.52 -20.34
CA LEU A 679 -5.52 -1.56 -21.04
C LEU A 679 -6.71 -1.24 -20.12
N LEU A 680 -6.60 -1.55 -18.82
CA LEU A 680 -7.62 -1.20 -17.82
C LEU A 680 -7.66 0.30 -17.49
N LEU A 681 -6.55 1.00 -17.71
CA LEU A 681 -6.41 2.41 -17.36
C LEU A 681 -6.79 3.35 -18.51
N THR A 682 -7.00 2.81 -19.71
CA THR A 682 -7.35 3.58 -20.90
C THR A 682 -8.77 3.23 -21.39
N PRO A 683 -9.51 4.19 -21.98
CA PRO A 683 -10.77 3.88 -22.63
C PRO A 683 -10.55 2.86 -23.75
N HIS A 684 -11.17 1.70 -23.64
CA HIS A 684 -11.01 0.60 -24.57
C HIS A 684 -12.37 -0.06 -24.85
N ARG A 685 -12.61 -0.55 -26.08
CA ARG A 685 -13.87 -1.23 -26.44
C ARG A 685 -14.14 -2.44 -25.55
N LEU A 686 -13.09 -3.13 -25.13
CA LEU A 686 -13.14 -4.29 -24.23
C LEU A 686 -12.99 -3.91 -22.73
N ALA A 687 -13.11 -2.64 -22.34
CA ALA A 687 -12.83 -2.22 -20.95
C ALA A 687 -13.64 -3.00 -19.91
N LYS A 688 -14.92 -3.30 -20.19
CA LYS A 688 -15.76 -4.13 -19.33
C LYS A 688 -15.21 -5.56 -19.21
N GLU A 689 -14.90 -6.20 -20.35
CA GLU A 689 -14.38 -7.57 -20.37
C GLU A 689 -13.02 -7.68 -19.68
N LEU A 690 -12.15 -6.69 -19.88
CA LEU A 690 -10.85 -6.62 -19.22
C LEU A 690 -10.98 -6.47 -17.69
N LEU A 691 -11.97 -5.70 -17.21
CA LEU A 691 -12.22 -5.54 -15.78
C LEU A 691 -12.64 -6.87 -15.13
N PHE A 692 -13.55 -7.61 -15.78
CA PHE A 692 -13.94 -8.94 -15.33
C PHE A 692 -12.79 -9.96 -15.43
N LEU A 693 -11.98 -9.89 -16.48
CA LEU A 693 -10.79 -10.73 -16.63
C LEU A 693 -9.77 -10.49 -15.52
N ASP A 694 -9.47 -9.24 -15.18
CA ASP A 694 -8.54 -8.96 -14.08
C ASP A 694 -9.08 -9.40 -12.71
N LEU A 695 -10.39 -9.28 -12.47
CA LEU A 695 -11.03 -9.84 -11.27
C LEU A 695 -10.92 -11.36 -11.22
N ALA A 696 -11.18 -12.05 -12.34
CA ALA A 696 -11.08 -13.49 -12.43
C ALA A 696 -9.64 -13.98 -12.23
N LEU A 697 -8.65 -13.30 -12.83
CA LEU A 697 -7.23 -13.58 -12.64
C LEU A 697 -6.80 -13.33 -11.19
N ALA A 698 -7.23 -12.22 -10.57
CA ALA A 698 -6.91 -11.94 -9.16
C ALA A 698 -7.49 -13.01 -8.22
N SER A 699 -8.73 -13.43 -8.44
CA SER A 699 -9.34 -14.54 -7.70
C SER A 699 -8.63 -15.86 -7.95
N ALA A 700 -8.19 -16.13 -9.18
CA ALA A 700 -7.44 -17.34 -9.53
C ALA A 700 -6.08 -17.39 -8.83
N VAL A 701 -5.36 -16.26 -8.71
CA VAL A 701 -4.12 -16.17 -7.92
C VAL A 701 -4.37 -16.58 -6.47
N ARG A 702 -5.44 -16.05 -5.85
CA ARG A 702 -5.83 -16.40 -4.48
C ARG A 702 -6.11 -17.90 -4.34
N THR A 703 -7.03 -18.44 -5.13
CA THR A 703 -7.48 -19.84 -4.99
C THR A 703 -6.39 -20.84 -5.34
N THR A 704 -5.51 -20.50 -6.29
CA THR A 704 -4.37 -21.35 -6.66
C THR A 704 -3.36 -21.44 -5.52
N MET A 705 -3.06 -20.32 -4.87
CA MET A 705 -2.19 -20.30 -3.69
C MET A 705 -2.81 -21.00 -2.49
N GLU A 706 -4.11 -20.80 -2.23
CA GLU A 706 -4.84 -21.54 -1.17
C GLU A 706 -4.77 -23.06 -1.37
N ARG A 707 -4.87 -23.52 -2.62
CA ARG A 707 -4.75 -24.94 -2.99
C ARG A 707 -3.35 -25.48 -2.68
N GLY A 708 -2.30 -24.80 -3.10
CA GLY A 708 -0.92 -25.29 -2.94
C GLY A 708 -0.26 -24.96 -1.59
N LEU A 709 -0.91 -24.20 -0.70
CA LEU A 709 -0.32 -23.81 0.59
C LEU A 709 0.09 -25.01 1.47
N LYS A 710 -0.63 -26.13 1.37
CA LYS A 710 -0.36 -27.34 2.15
C LYS A 710 0.92 -28.06 1.69
N ASP A 711 1.30 -27.87 0.44
CA ASP A 711 2.41 -28.58 -0.20
C ASP A 711 3.71 -27.77 -0.20
N LEU A 712 3.67 -26.53 0.32
CA LEU A 712 4.84 -25.67 0.42
C LEU A 712 5.83 -26.15 1.49
N ASN A 713 7.11 -26.25 1.10
CA ASN A 713 8.18 -26.55 2.02
C ASN A 713 8.72 -25.30 2.71
N PHE A 714 8.26 -25.02 3.94
CA PHE A 714 8.72 -23.86 4.71
C PHE A 714 10.20 -23.93 5.15
N ALA A 715 10.87 -25.09 4.99
CA ALA A 715 12.30 -25.21 5.22
C ALA A 715 13.15 -24.67 4.05
N ASN A 716 12.53 -24.28 2.93
CA ASN A 716 13.18 -23.76 1.74
C ASN A 716 12.79 -22.28 1.50
N PRO A 717 13.49 -21.30 2.11
CA PRO A 717 13.12 -19.88 2.01
C PRO A 717 12.92 -19.35 0.58
N PRO A 718 13.78 -19.65 -0.42
CA PRO A 718 13.60 -19.15 -1.78
C PRO A 718 12.23 -19.47 -2.41
N GLU A 719 11.69 -20.67 -2.13
CA GLU A 719 10.39 -21.08 -2.66
C GLU A 719 9.24 -20.26 -2.05
N ILE A 720 9.27 -20.04 -0.74
CA ILE A 720 8.26 -19.22 -0.05
C ILE A 720 8.38 -17.77 -0.52
N MET A 721 9.62 -17.28 -0.67
CA MET A 721 9.87 -15.91 -1.11
C MET A 721 9.29 -15.64 -2.49
N PHE A 722 9.45 -16.60 -3.40
CA PHE A 722 8.84 -16.57 -4.72
C PHE A 722 7.32 -16.43 -4.66
N PHE A 723 6.63 -17.26 -3.87
CA PHE A 723 5.16 -17.17 -3.74
C PHE A 723 4.70 -15.87 -3.07
N ILE A 724 5.43 -15.39 -2.06
CA ILE A 724 5.16 -14.07 -1.45
C ILE A 724 5.29 -12.97 -2.50
N SER A 725 6.33 -12.98 -3.34
CA SER A 725 6.50 -12.00 -4.43
C SER A 725 5.28 -11.99 -5.36
N LEU A 726 4.82 -13.15 -5.81
CA LEU A 726 3.69 -13.24 -6.74
C LEU A 726 2.38 -12.70 -6.13
N VAL A 727 2.10 -13.04 -4.87
CA VAL A 727 0.88 -12.58 -4.18
C VAL A 727 0.97 -11.08 -3.86
N LEU A 728 2.16 -10.60 -3.44
CA LEU A 728 2.40 -9.19 -3.13
C LEU A 728 2.24 -8.31 -4.37
N GLU A 729 2.83 -8.68 -5.50
CA GLU A 729 2.68 -7.96 -6.77
C GLU A 729 1.23 -7.95 -7.24
N SER A 730 0.54 -9.10 -7.14
CA SER A 730 -0.89 -9.21 -7.43
C SER A 730 -1.73 -8.26 -6.54
N LEU A 731 -1.36 -8.09 -5.28
CA LEU A 731 -2.01 -7.14 -4.38
C LEU A 731 -1.72 -5.68 -4.78
N CYS A 732 -0.49 -5.35 -5.16
CA CYS A 732 -0.11 -4.02 -5.69
C CYS A 732 -0.95 -3.60 -6.89
N LEU A 733 -1.30 -4.54 -7.78
CA LEU A 733 -2.14 -4.27 -8.96
C LEU A 733 -3.60 -3.96 -8.58
N SER A 734 -4.09 -4.48 -7.45
CA SER A 734 -5.50 -4.42 -7.06
C SER A 734 -5.84 -3.28 -6.10
N THR A 735 -4.83 -2.75 -5.41
CA THR A 735 -5.00 -1.81 -4.28
C THR A 735 -4.79 -0.36 -4.73
N VAL A 736 -5.60 0.55 -4.20
CA VAL A 736 -5.42 2.01 -4.39
C VAL A 736 -4.65 2.59 -3.19
N LYS A 737 -3.93 3.71 -3.36
CA LYS A 737 -3.01 4.27 -2.32
C LYS A 737 -1.91 3.29 -1.93
N ASN A 738 -1.37 2.59 -2.91
CA ASN A 738 -0.51 1.43 -2.72
C ASN A 738 0.98 1.79 -2.46
N GLU A 739 1.31 3.04 -2.13
CA GLU A 739 2.70 3.51 -1.96
C GLU A 739 3.52 2.58 -1.04
N ASP A 740 2.97 2.24 0.13
CA ASP A 740 3.60 1.33 1.09
C ASP A 740 3.85 -0.08 0.55
N LEU A 741 2.88 -0.63 -0.19
CA LEU A 741 3.03 -1.96 -0.79
C LEU A 741 4.10 -1.93 -1.89
N ILE A 742 4.18 -0.85 -2.68
CA ILE A 742 5.20 -0.68 -3.71
C ILE A 742 6.60 -0.62 -3.08
N TYR A 743 6.78 0.20 -2.04
CA TYR A 743 8.07 0.30 -1.34
C TYR A 743 8.48 -1.02 -0.69
N CYS A 744 7.57 -1.70 0.00
CA CYS A 744 7.83 -3.05 0.52
C CYS A 744 8.15 -4.06 -0.58
N THR A 745 7.54 -3.96 -1.76
CA THR A 745 7.85 -4.84 -2.90
C THR A 745 9.27 -4.60 -3.40
N LYS A 746 9.70 -3.34 -3.52
CA LYS A 746 11.08 -2.97 -3.89
C LYS A 746 12.09 -3.52 -2.88
N ASP A 747 11.79 -3.39 -1.59
CA ASP A 747 12.62 -3.97 -0.52
C ASP A 747 12.66 -5.49 -0.60
N TRP A 748 11.50 -6.13 -0.85
CA TRP A 748 11.37 -7.58 -0.96
C TRP A 748 12.18 -8.18 -2.11
N TYR A 749 12.22 -7.50 -3.27
CA TYR A 749 13.09 -7.92 -4.38
C TYR A 749 14.56 -7.94 -3.97
N ARG A 750 15.05 -6.91 -3.29
CA ARG A 750 16.44 -6.86 -2.82
C ARG A 750 16.73 -7.95 -1.80
N ALA A 751 15.80 -8.20 -0.87
CA ALA A 751 15.93 -9.29 0.08
C ALA A 751 15.97 -10.65 -0.63
N SER A 752 15.18 -10.83 -1.70
CA SER A 752 15.17 -12.05 -2.51
C SER A 752 16.48 -12.27 -3.27
N GLU A 753 17.04 -11.20 -3.87
CA GLU A 753 18.30 -11.25 -4.63
C GLU A 753 19.54 -11.43 -3.73
N SER A 754 19.49 -10.93 -2.50
CA SER A 754 20.60 -10.99 -1.54
C SER A 754 20.59 -12.22 -0.63
N HIS A 755 19.64 -13.15 -0.82
CA HIS A 755 19.50 -14.33 0.04
C HIS A 755 20.76 -15.19 0.07
N LYS A 756 21.23 -15.46 1.30
CA LYS A 756 22.28 -16.42 1.59
C LYS A 756 21.81 -17.33 2.72
N SER A 757 22.00 -18.64 2.55
CA SER A 757 21.58 -19.62 3.55
C SER A 757 22.34 -19.40 4.86
N GLY A 758 21.61 -19.32 5.98
CA GLY A 758 22.17 -19.12 7.32
C GLY A 758 22.62 -17.69 7.64
N ASP A 759 22.37 -16.71 6.76
CA ASP A 759 22.73 -15.31 7.02
C ASP A 759 21.71 -14.65 7.96
N ALA A 760 22.14 -14.45 9.22
CA ALA A 760 21.33 -13.81 10.25
C ALA A 760 20.98 -12.34 9.93
N GLN A 761 21.87 -11.59 9.27
CA GLN A 761 21.62 -10.18 8.94
C GLN A 761 20.59 -10.07 7.82
N TRP A 762 20.68 -10.93 6.80
CA TRP A 762 19.66 -11.07 5.77
C TRP A 762 18.29 -11.43 6.40
N ALA A 763 18.26 -12.36 7.35
CA ALA A 763 17.02 -12.76 8.02
C ALA A 763 16.41 -11.62 8.84
N LEU A 764 17.21 -10.80 9.52
CA LEU A 764 16.75 -9.60 10.23
C LEU A 764 16.15 -8.56 9.27
N GLN A 765 16.81 -8.31 8.14
CA GLN A 765 16.32 -7.37 7.13
C GLN A 765 15.01 -7.87 6.49
N THR A 766 14.96 -9.16 6.13
CA THR A 766 13.74 -9.78 5.56
C THR A 766 12.59 -9.76 6.56
N LYS A 767 12.88 -9.99 7.85
CA LYS A 767 11.88 -9.89 8.91
C LYS A 767 11.33 -8.46 9.03
N ALA A 768 12.17 -7.44 8.94
CA ALA A 768 11.69 -6.04 8.99
C ALA A 768 10.69 -5.74 7.87
N ILE A 769 10.89 -6.30 6.67
CA ILE A 769 9.94 -6.19 5.55
C ILE A 769 8.63 -6.92 5.88
N LEU A 770 8.69 -8.12 6.45
CA LEU A 770 7.49 -8.85 6.88
C LEU A 770 6.71 -8.11 7.96
N ASP A 771 7.39 -7.56 8.97
CA ASP A 771 6.77 -6.77 10.04
C ASP A 771 6.02 -5.58 9.43
N ARG A 772 6.65 -4.88 8.47
CA ARG A 772 6.02 -3.76 7.77
C ARG A 772 4.81 -4.21 6.93
N LEU A 773 4.91 -5.33 6.21
CA LEU A 773 3.78 -5.90 5.46
C LEU A 773 2.60 -6.26 6.38
N GLN A 774 2.85 -6.83 7.57
CA GLN A 774 1.80 -7.11 8.55
C GLN A 774 1.08 -5.84 9.02
N ILE A 775 1.83 -4.76 9.30
CA ILE A 775 1.27 -3.45 9.65
C ILE A 775 0.39 -2.93 8.51
N ILE A 776 0.89 -2.96 7.26
CA ILE A 776 0.15 -2.49 6.09
C ILE A 776 -1.15 -3.27 5.91
N LEU A 777 -1.12 -4.60 6.01
CA LEU A 777 -2.30 -5.45 5.87
C LEU A 777 -3.31 -5.21 7.00
N SER A 778 -2.84 -4.99 8.22
CA SER A 778 -3.70 -4.71 9.38
C SER A 778 -4.38 -3.35 9.26
N ASP A 779 -3.65 -2.30 8.89
CA ASP A 779 -4.20 -0.96 8.66
C ASP A 779 -5.26 -0.97 7.56
N ARG A 780 -5.04 -1.76 6.49
CA ARG A 780 -6.00 -1.92 5.40
C ARG A 780 -7.26 -2.64 5.82
N ALA A 781 -7.13 -3.70 6.62
CA ALA A 781 -8.28 -4.40 7.16
C ALA A 781 -9.13 -3.47 8.03
N VAL A 782 -8.49 -2.66 8.88
CA VAL A 782 -9.17 -1.64 9.71
C VAL A 782 -9.82 -0.55 8.86
N ASP A 783 -9.14 -0.01 7.84
CA ASP A 783 -9.70 1.02 6.94
C ASP A 783 -10.96 0.51 6.21
N LEU A 784 -10.90 -0.70 5.65
CA LEU A 784 -12.06 -1.33 5.00
C LEU A 784 -13.19 -1.61 6.00
N GLN A 785 -12.87 -2.07 7.22
CA GLN A 785 -13.87 -2.30 8.26
C GLN A 785 -14.57 -0.99 8.66
N ILE A 786 -13.83 0.09 8.91
CA ILE A 786 -14.39 1.40 9.26
C ILE A 786 -15.27 1.95 8.14
N LYS A 787 -14.91 1.72 6.88
CA LYS A 787 -15.72 2.18 5.73
C LYS A 787 -16.98 1.35 5.51
N ILE A 788 -16.87 0.02 5.57
CA ILE A 788 -17.93 -0.91 5.12
C ILE A 788 -18.89 -1.29 6.26
N GLN A 789 -18.35 -1.57 7.45
CA GLN A 789 -19.13 -2.13 8.56
C GLN A 789 -20.30 -1.24 8.99
N PRO A 790 -20.15 0.10 9.10
CA PRO A 790 -21.28 0.96 9.49
C PRO A 790 -22.45 0.89 8.51
N SER A 791 -22.18 0.79 7.20
CA SER A 791 -23.23 0.66 6.18
C SER A 791 -23.90 -0.72 6.24
N ALA A 792 -23.13 -1.78 6.50
CA ALA A 792 -23.63 -3.13 6.69
C ALA A 792 -24.53 -3.26 7.94
N GLU A 793 -24.14 -2.64 9.06
CA GLU A 793 -24.94 -2.61 10.28
C GLU A 793 -26.24 -1.85 10.10
N TYR A 794 -26.18 -0.67 9.48
CA TYR A 794 -27.35 0.17 9.29
C TYR A 794 -28.35 -0.47 8.32
N LEU A 795 -27.88 -0.84 7.12
CA LEU A 795 -28.76 -1.44 6.11
C LEU A 795 -29.22 -2.85 6.51
N GLY A 796 -28.35 -3.65 7.13
CA GLY A 796 -28.69 -5.00 7.61
C GLY A 796 -29.82 -4.97 8.65
N LYS A 797 -29.80 -4.01 9.58
CA LYS A 797 -30.89 -3.82 10.56
C LYS A 797 -32.20 -3.41 9.89
N LEU A 798 -32.15 -2.48 8.93
CA LEU A 798 -33.35 -2.05 8.19
C LEU A 798 -33.99 -3.16 7.36
N LEU A 799 -33.16 -4.07 6.81
CA LEU A 799 -33.61 -5.20 6.00
C LEU A 799 -33.94 -6.46 6.82
N GLY A 800 -33.78 -6.42 8.15
CA GLY A 800 -34.08 -7.56 9.02
C GLY A 800 -33.08 -8.73 8.90
N ILE A 801 -31.82 -8.44 8.56
CA ILE A 801 -30.76 -9.45 8.44
C ILE A 801 -30.30 -9.92 9.83
N GLY A 802 -29.97 -11.21 9.95
CA GLY A 802 -29.51 -11.81 11.20
C GLY A 802 -28.24 -11.15 11.74
N LYS A 803 -28.18 -10.95 13.06
CA LYS A 803 -27.08 -10.24 13.74
C LYS A 803 -25.71 -10.83 13.43
N THR A 804 -25.56 -12.15 13.45
CA THR A 804 -24.27 -12.82 13.18
C THR A 804 -23.72 -12.46 11.80
N THR A 805 -24.56 -12.43 10.77
CA THR A 805 -24.16 -12.04 9.40
C THR A 805 -23.73 -10.58 9.32
N ILE A 806 -24.38 -9.70 10.08
CA ILE A 806 -24.03 -8.29 10.16
C ILE A 806 -22.67 -8.13 10.83
N ASP A 807 -22.48 -8.76 12.00
CA ASP A 807 -21.28 -8.62 12.82
C ASP A 807 -20.01 -9.10 12.10
N THR A 808 -20.11 -10.15 11.25
CA THR A 808 -18.97 -10.70 10.49
C THR A 808 -18.85 -10.18 9.05
N PHE A 809 -19.69 -9.23 8.63
CA PHE A 809 -19.83 -8.83 7.22
C PHE A 809 -18.51 -8.40 6.58
N SER A 810 -17.82 -7.44 7.22
CA SER A 810 -16.57 -6.89 6.68
C SER A 810 -15.41 -7.87 6.83
N GLU A 811 -15.38 -8.64 7.91
CA GLU A 811 -14.36 -9.67 8.15
C GLU A 811 -14.36 -10.73 7.05
N GLU A 812 -15.53 -11.25 6.70
CA GLU A 812 -15.66 -12.25 5.62
C GLU A 812 -15.23 -11.68 4.26
N LEU A 813 -15.51 -10.40 4.00
CA LEU A 813 -15.08 -9.72 2.78
C LEU A 813 -13.55 -9.59 2.71
N ILE A 814 -12.92 -9.21 3.82
CA ILE A 814 -11.46 -9.08 3.94
C ILE A 814 -10.79 -10.46 3.81
N ARG A 815 -11.32 -11.49 4.49
CA ARG A 815 -10.80 -12.87 4.43
C ARG A 815 -10.92 -13.49 3.04
N ALA A 816 -11.89 -13.05 2.24
CA ALA A 816 -12.03 -13.45 0.85
C ALA A 816 -11.02 -12.77 -0.08
N GLY A 817 -10.20 -11.81 0.37
CA GLY A 817 -9.20 -11.12 -0.47
C GLY A 817 -7.85 -11.82 -0.54
N SER A 818 -7.02 -11.47 -1.54
CA SER A 818 -5.64 -11.97 -1.66
C SER A 818 -4.72 -11.52 -0.51
N ALA A 819 -5.09 -10.44 0.19
CA ALA A 819 -4.43 -9.97 1.41
C ALA A 819 -4.41 -11.03 2.53
N ALA A 820 -5.47 -11.83 2.66
CA ALA A 820 -5.55 -12.90 3.65
C ALA A 820 -4.54 -14.02 3.38
N VAL A 821 -4.37 -14.39 2.11
CA VAL A 821 -3.39 -15.38 1.68
C VAL A 821 -1.96 -14.90 1.95
N LEU A 822 -1.68 -13.62 1.64
CA LEU A 822 -0.39 -13.01 1.95
C LEU A 822 -0.11 -13.03 3.47
N SER A 823 -1.09 -12.63 4.28
CA SER A 823 -0.98 -12.68 5.75
C SER A 823 -0.67 -14.09 6.27
N MET A 824 -1.29 -15.12 5.70
CA MET A 824 -1.04 -16.51 6.08
C MET A 824 0.36 -17.00 5.67
N LEU A 825 0.85 -16.63 4.49
CA LEU A 825 2.23 -16.92 4.06
C LEU A 825 3.25 -16.25 4.99
N ILE A 826 3.03 -14.97 5.31
CA ILE A 826 3.88 -14.20 6.21
C ILE A 826 3.92 -14.84 7.61
N THR A 827 2.76 -15.21 8.15
CA THR A 827 2.63 -15.81 9.50
C THR A 827 3.37 -17.15 9.60
N ARG A 828 3.38 -17.95 8.52
CA ARG A 828 4.12 -19.22 8.47
C ARG A 828 5.61 -19.04 8.20
N PHE A 829 6.01 -17.94 7.54
CA PHE A 829 7.41 -17.66 7.22
C PHE A 829 8.16 -16.97 8.37
N ASP A 830 7.49 -16.16 9.20
CA ASP A 830 8.10 -15.45 10.34
C ASP A 830 8.90 -16.37 11.29
N PRO A 831 8.40 -17.55 11.71
CA PRO A 831 9.18 -18.47 12.56
C PRO A 831 10.49 -18.95 11.92
N VAL A 832 10.53 -19.11 10.60
CA VAL A 832 11.72 -19.50 9.86
C VAL A 832 12.77 -18.40 9.92
N LEU A 833 12.37 -17.15 9.66
CA LEU A 833 13.26 -16.00 9.74
C LEU A 833 13.77 -15.76 11.16
N ARG A 834 12.90 -15.87 12.17
CA ARG A 834 13.29 -15.74 13.58
C ARG A 834 14.35 -16.76 13.97
N LYS A 835 14.19 -18.02 13.54
CA LYS A 835 15.18 -19.07 13.79
C LYS A 835 16.54 -18.75 13.15
N VAL A 836 16.56 -18.29 11.91
CA VAL A 836 17.82 -17.93 11.21
C VAL A 836 18.48 -16.70 11.84
N ALA A 837 17.68 -15.73 12.29
CA ALA A 837 18.15 -14.51 12.95
C ALA A 837 18.50 -14.70 14.44
N ASN A 838 18.37 -15.91 15.00
CA ASN A 838 18.49 -16.20 16.43
C ASN A 838 17.62 -15.29 17.31
N LEU A 839 16.44 -14.92 16.80
CA LEU A 839 15.46 -14.13 17.53
C LEU A 839 14.60 -15.05 18.40
N GLY A 840 14.36 -14.59 19.63
CA GLY A 840 13.39 -15.22 20.49
C GLY A 840 11.97 -15.11 19.95
N CYS A 841 11.08 -15.86 20.61
CA CYS A 841 9.64 -15.66 20.48
C CYS A 841 9.25 -14.23 20.90
N TRP A 842 9.93 -13.63 21.87
CA TRP A 842 9.52 -12.37 22.48
C TRP A 842 10.49 -11.22 22.20
N GLN A 843 9.97 -10.00 22.02
CA GLN A 843 10.76 -8.78 22.21
C GLN A 843 10.64 -8.34 23.66
N VAL A 844 11.69 -8.58 24.44
CA VAL A 844 11.70 -8.28 25.87
C VAL A 844 12.25 -6.87 26.09
N ILE A 845 11.44 -5.99 26.70
CA ILE A 845 11.84 -4.60 27.02
C ILE A 845 12.39 -4.47 28.45
N SER A 846 11.85 -5.23 29.41
CA SER A 846 12.40 -5.37 30.77
C SER A 846 12.46 -6.86 31.15
N PRO A 847 13.66 -7.44 31.32
CA PRO A 847 13.86 -8.88 31.54
C PRO A 847 13.74 -9.23 33.02
N VAL A 848 12.57 -8.98 33.63
CA VAL A 848 12.35 -9.31 35.05
C VAL A 848 11.24 -10.35 35.21
N GLU A 849 11.43 -11.23 36.19
CA GLU A 849 10.49 -12.28 36.55
C GLU A 849 9.39 -11.70 37.45
N VAL A 850 8.13 -11.89 37.04
CA VAL A 850 6.96 -11.37 37.75
C VAL A 850 5.82 -12.38 37.73
N SER A 851 4.94 -12.30 38.73
CA SER A 851 3.69 -13.06 38.81
C SER A 851 2.55 -12.14 39.26
N GLY A 852 1.34 -12.39 38.74
CA GLY A 852 0.17 -11.56 39.03
C GLY A 852 -1.09 -12.03 38.30
N PHE A 853 -2.22 -11.40 38.62
CA PHE A 853 -3.52 -11.68 38.00
C PHE A 853 -3.59 -11.14 36.59
N VAL A 854 -3.98 -11.95 35.62
CA VAL A 854 -4.09 -11.52 34.22
C VAL A 854 -5.39 -10.72 34.01
N TYR A 855 -5.27 -9.54 33.39
CA TYR A 855 -6.40 -8.67 33.06
C TYR A 855 -6.27 -8.14 31.63
N SER A 856 -7.29 -8.34 30.79
CA SER A 856 -7.26 -7.93 29.38
C SER A 856 -7.93 -6.58 29.17
N VAL A 857 -7.33 -5.74 28.31
CA VAL A 857 -7.84 -4.42 27.89
C VAL A 857 -7.60 -4.22 26.40
N ASN A 858 -8.46 -3.45 25.74
CA ASN A 858 -8.26 -3.11 24.33
C ASN A 858 -7.08 -2.14 24.17
N GLU A 859 -7.07 -1.04 24.91
CA GLU A 859 -6.01 -0.04 24.87
C GLU A 859 -5.49 0.25 26.28
N LEU A 860 -4.18 0.32 26.45
CA LEU A 860 -3.56 0.58 27.76
C LEU A 860 -3.99 1.92 28.36
N ILE A 861 -4.20 2.95 27.51
CA ILE A 861 -4.59 4.30 27.94
C ILE A 861 -5.91 4.30 28.74
N THR A 862 -6.82 3.37 28.46
CA THR A 862 -8.15 3.30 29.09
C THR A 862 -8.09 2.95 30.58
N VAL A 863 -6.98 2.39 31.05
CA VAL A 863 -6.82 1.96 32.44
C VAL A 863 -5.74 2.73 33.20
N GLN A 864 -5.12 3.76 32.60
CA GLN A 864 -4.05 4.56 33.24
C GLN A 864 -4.44 5.16 34.59
N ASN A 865 -5.74 5.40 34.82
CA ASN A 865 -6.30 5.98 36.05
C ASN A 865 -6.64 4.94 37.14
N LYS A 866 -6.50 3.64 36.85
CA LYS A 866 -6.89 2.58 37.80
C LYS A 866 -5.75 2.25 38.76
N VAL A 867 -6.13 1.94 40.00
CA VAL A 867 -5.21 1.42 41.02
C VAL A 867 -5.57 -0.03 41.29
N TYR A 868 -4.67 -0.96 40.96
CA TYR A 868 -4.81 -2.38 41.20
C TYR A 868 -4.25 -2.73 42.58
N ARG A 869 -5.08 -3.25 43.48
CA ARG A 869 -4.65 -3.64 44.85
C ARG A 869 -3.86 -4.95 44.89
N LYS A 870 -3.96 -5.76 43.85
CA LYS A 870 -3.23 -7.02 43.70
C LYS A 870 -2.25 -6.90 42.52
N PRO A 871 -1.08 -7.57 42.56
CA PRO A 871 -0.18 -7.64 41.42
C PRO A 871 -0.95 -8.09 40.17
N THR A 872 -0.98 -7.25 39.13
CA THR A 872 -1.81 -7.48 37.93
C THR A 872 -0.94 -7.46 36.67
N ILE A 873 -1.12 -8.43 35.77
CA ILE A 873 -0.49 -8.49 34.45
C ILE A 873 -1.54 -8.03 33.44
N ILE A 874 -1.28 -6.95 32.73
CA ILE A 874 -2.19 -6.43 31.71
C ILE A 874 -1.88 -7.07 30.36
N ILE A 875 -2.90 -7.53 29.64
CA ILE A 875 -2.82 -7.84 28.21
C ILE A 875 -3.54 -6.70 27.47
N ALA A 876 -2.78 -5.87 26.77
CA ALA A 876 -3.31 -4.75 25.99
C ALA A 876 -3.22 -5.08 24.49
N SER A 877 -4.30 -4.90 23.73
CA SER A 877 -4.25 -5.05 22.27
C SER A 877 -3.50 -3.90 21.59
N ARG A 878 -3.51 -2.71 22.20
CA ARG A 878 -2.88 -1.49 21.68
C ARG A 878 -2.18 -0.65 22.76
N VAL A 879 -1.05 -0.06 22.38
CA VAL A 879 -0.24 0.89 23.16
C VAL A 879 0.15 2.06 22.26
N THR A 880 -0.27 3.27 22.63
CA THR A 880 -0.05 4.49 21.85
C THR A 880 1.30 5.15 22.11
N GLY A 881 1.97 4.82 23.23
CA GLY A 881 3.25 5.41 23.64
C GLY A 881 3.11 6.57 24.63
N GLU A 882 1.91 7.15 24.72
CA GLU A 882 1.61 8.34 25.50
C GLU A 882 1.06 8.02 26.91
N GLU A 883 0.82 6.73 27.21
CA GLU A 883 0.24 6.23 28.45
C GLU A 883 1.18 6.25 29.66
N GLU A 884 0.60 6.40 30.86
CA GLU A 884 1.24 6.02 32.12
C GLU A 884 0.85 4.59 32.53
N ILE A 885 1.78 3.82 33.12
CA ILE A 885 1.46 2.47 33.58
C ILE A 885 0.70 2.52 34.92
N PRO A 886 -0.49 1.88 35.03
CA PRO A 886 -1.32 1.98 36.23
C PRO A 886 -0.67 1.40 37.50
N ASP A 887 -1.05 1.89 38.66
CA ASP A 887 -0.54 1.40 39.95
C ASP A 887 -0.95 -0.06 40.21
N GLY A 888 0.00 -0.88 40.68
CA GLY A 888 -0.22 -2.31 40.98
C GLY A 888 -0.16 -3.25 39.77
N VAL A 889 0.03 -2.71 38.57
CA VAL A 889 0.39 -3.50 37.38
C VAL A 889 1.84 -3.93 37.51
N VAL A 890 2.18 -5.18 37.24
CA VAL A 890 3.55 -5.72 37.34
C VAL A 890 4.15 -6.10 35.98
N ALA A 891 3.30 -6.41 34.97
CA ALA A 891 3.70 -6.61 33.59
C ALA A 891 2.63 -6.13 32.61
N VAL A 892 3.05 -5.79 31.38
CA VAL A 892 2.17 -5.40 30.27
C VAL A 892 2.57 -6.22 29.05
N LEU A 893 1.65 -7.02 28.53
CA LEU A 893 1.80 -7.82 27.33
C LEU A 893 1.02 -7.14 26.22
N THR A 894 1.64 -6.87 25.08
CA THR A 894 0.98 -6.22 23.93
C THR A 894 1.41 -6.83 22.61
N SER A 895 0.48 -6.91 21.66
CA SER A 895 0.77 -7.26 20.27
C SER A 895 1.48 -6.14 19.50
N ASP A 896 1.46 -4.91 20.02
CA ASP A 896 2.27 -3.84 19.44
C ASP A 896 3.75 -4.07 19.72
N THR A 897 4.61 -3.54 18.85
CA THR A 897 6.06 -3.64 18.97
C THR A 897 6.68 -2.27 19.28
N PRO A 898 6.45 -1.70 20.48
CA PRO A 898 7.04 -0.43 20.82
C PRO A 898 8.57 -0.53 20.82
N ASP A 899 9.23 0.54 20.37
CA ASP A 899 10.69 0.61 20.38
C ASP A 899 11.23 0.56 21.82
N VAL A 900 12.45 0.05 22.00
CA VAL A 900 13.04 -0.17 23.33
C VAL A 900 13.31 1.17 24.02
N LEU A 901 13.60 2.23 23.25
CA LEU A 901 13.87 3.57 23.74
C LEU A 901 12.67 4.53 23.59
N SER A 902 11.48 4.02 23.26
CA SER A 902 10.25 4.82 23.30
C SER A 902 9.89 5.23 24.73
N HIS A 903 9.11 6.31 24.86
CA HIS A 903 8.70 6.85 26.16
C HIS A 903 8.00 5.80 27.06
N VAL A 904 7.04 5.05 26.51
CA VAL A 904 6.32 4.01 27.25
C VAL A 904 7.26 2.88 27.69
N SER A 905 8.22 2.48 26.86
CA SER A 905 9.20 1.43 27.18
C SER A 905 10.15 1.87 28.30
N ILE A 906 10.61 3.12 28.28
CA ILE A 906 11.46 3.69 29.34
C ILE A 906 10.68 3.76 30.66
N ARG A 907 9.43 4.27 30.64
CA ARG A 907 8.57 4.30 31.83
C ARG A 907 8.29 2.90 32.37
N ALA A 908 7.98 1.96 31.50
CA ALA A 908 7.73 0.58 31.87
C ALA A 908 8.96 -0.04 32.56
N ARG A 909 10.18 0.23 32.09
CA ARG A 909 11.43 -0.24 32.70
C ARG A 909 11.75 0.43 34.04
N ASN A 910 11.48 1.74 34.16
CA ASN A 910 11.82 2.53 35.35
C ASN A 910 10.81 2.33 36.48
N ASN A 911 9.52 2.22 36.15
CA ASN A 911 8.44 2.07 37.14
C ASN A 911 8.10 0.61 37.44
N LEU A 912 8.40 -0.33 36.52
CA LEU A 912 7.92 -1.72 36.58
C LEU A 912 8.89 -2.76 35.98
N PHE A 913 8.56 -4.01 36.26
CA PHE A 913 9.27 -5.21 35.87
C PHE A 913 8.59 -5.89 34.67
N THR A 914 8.50 -5.19 33.53
CA THR A 914 7.59 -5.56 32.41
C THR A 914 8.24 -6.30 31.24
N ARG A 915 7.86 -7.58 31.03
CA ARG A 915 8.05 -8.32 29.76
C ARG A 915 6.97 -7.94 28.73
N ILE A 916 7.30 -7.80 27.44
CA ILE A 916 6.37 -7.54 26.31
C ILE A 916 6.47 -8.71 25.28
N LEU A 917 5.40 -9.01 24.53
CA LEU A 917 4.98 -10.36 24.14
C LEU A 917 4.41 -10.40 22.68
N MET A 918 5.06 -11.07 21.71
CA MET A 918 4.40 -11.62 20.50
C MET A 918 4.83 -13.07 20.15
N ASN A 919 3.88 -14.02 20.29
CA ASN A 919 3.86 -15.46 19.95
C ASN A 919 4.62 -16.49 20.82
N CYS A 920 3.88 -17.50 21.30
CA CYS A 920 4.19 -18.42 22.41
C CYS A 920 5.18 -19.57 22.14
N PHE A 921 5.98 -19.92 23.15
CA PHE A 921 6.13 -21.27 23.77
C PHE A 921 6.90 -21.14 25.11
N SER A 922 6.22 -20.67 26.18
CA SER A 922 6.52 -20.90 27.62
C SER A 922 5.75 -19.92 28.51
N LEU A 923 4.43 -20.02 28.50
CA LEU A 923 3.56 -19.48 29.56
C LEU A 923 3.02 -20.68 30.32
N THR A 924 3.53 -20.93 31.52
CA THR A 924 2.95 -21.90 32.44
C THR A 924 1.72 -21.27 33.10
N CYS A 925 0.59 -21.32 32.40
CA CYS A 925 -0.70 -20.99 32.98
C CYS A 925 -1.13 -22.20 33.83
N SER A 926 -1.06 -22.07 35.15
CA SER A 926 -1.60 -23.07 36.07
C SER A 926 -2.92 -22.54 36.61
N ASP A 927 -4.00 -23.31 36.44
CA ASP A 927 -5.26 -23.07 37.15
C ASP A 927 -4.99 -23.28 38.64
N ILE A 928 -4.87 -22.19 39.39
CA ILE A 928 -4.78 -22.26 40.84
C ILE A 928 -6.18 -22.58 41.36
N GLY A 929 -6.47 -23.88 41.42
CA GLY A 929 -7.52 -24.41 42.28
C GLY A 929 -7.16 -24.12 43.73
N GLY A 930 -7.74 -23.05 44.28
CA GLY A 930 -8.01 -22.90 45.73
C GLY A 930 -6.84 -22.93 46.72
N SER A 931 -5.57 -22.99 46.32
CA SER A 931 -4.44 -22.96 47.25
C SER A 931 -3.85 -21.56 47.34
N ILE A 932 -4.00 -20.96 48.52
CA ILE A 932 -3.41 -19.69 48.92
C ILE A 932 -1.89 -19.85 48.90
N LEU A 933 -1.22 -19.31 47.88
CA LEU A 933 0.22 -19.09 47.92
C LEU A 933 0.53 -18.11 49.06
N PRO A 934 1.59 -18.33 49.87
CA PRO A 934 1.93 -17.44 50.97
C PRO A 934 2.24 -16.04 50.43
N LEU A 935 1.39 -15.08 50.79
CA LEU A 935 1.51 -13.67 50.40
C LEU A 935 2.56 -12.96 51.28
N SER A 936 3.79 -13.45 51.30
CA SER A 936 4.85 -12.90 52.16
C SER A 936 6.21 -12.90 51.49
N SER A 937 6.38 -12.07 50.46
CA SER A 937 7.67 -11.43 50.10
C SER A 937 7.55 -10.71 48.75
N LEU A 938 6.74 -9.66 48.64
CA LEU A 938 6.77 -8.70 47.53
C LEU A 938 6.11 -7.39 48.00
N VAL A 939 6.66 -6.83 49.07
CA VAL A 939 6.40 -5.42 49.40
C VAL A 939 7.15 -4.61 48.34
N PRO A 940 6.50 -3.76 47.53
CA PRO A 940 7.23 -2.84 46.68
C PRO A 940 8.07 -1.97 47.61
N SER A 941 9.38 -1.91 47.38
CA SER A 941 10.25 -0.97 48.09
C SER A 941 9.64 0.42 47.92
N ILE A 942 9.20 1.00 49.03
CA ILE A 942 8.68 2.37 49.06
C ILE A 942 9.87 3.24 48.64
N SER A 943 9.77 3.83 47.45
CA SER A 943 10.77 4.74 46.93
C SER A 943 11.01 5.87 47.93
N ARG A 944 12.28 6.26 48.07
CA ARG A 944 12.70 7.42 48.85
C ARG A 944 11.81 8.61 48.51
N ARG A 945 11.34 9.33 49.53
CA ARG A 945 10.45 10.49 49.36
C ARG A 945 11.15 11.55 48.51
N VAL A 946 10.81 11.64 47.22
CA VAL A 946 11.32 12.67 46.32
C VAL A 946 10.69 14.00 46.70
N THR A 947 11.50 15.04 46.92
CA THR A 947 11.03 16.38 47.30
C THR A 947 11.37 17.39 46.22
N LEU A 948 10.36 18.15 45.81
CA LEU A 948 10.51 19.19 44.79
C LEU A 948 10.81 20.55 45.43
N LYS A 949 11.89 21.21 45.03
CA LYS A 949 12.20 22.58 45.46
C LYS A 949 11.48 23.59 44.57
N ARG A 950 10.62 24.42 45.15
CA ARG A 950 9.93 25.52 44.45
C ARG A 950 10.96 26.54 43.94
N LYS A 951 10.88 26.86 42.64
CA LYS A 951 11.72 27.86 41.97
C LYS A 951 11.01 29.22 41.89
N ILE A 952 11.78 30.31 41.95
CA ILE A 952 11.28 31.69 41.96
C ILE A 952 11.66 32.37 40.64
N PHE A 953 10.79 33.25 40.16
CA PHE A 953 11.05 34.03 38.95
C PHE A 953 12.26 34.96 39.15
N CYS A 954 13.19 34.96 38.19
CA CYS A 954 14.43 35.72 38.26
C CYS A 954 14.29 37.19 37.79
N GLY A 955 13.06 37.66 37.53
CA GLY A 955 12.77 39.03 37.10
C GLY A 955 12.98 39.30 35.60
N ARG A 956 13.35 38.28 34.82
CA ARG A 956 13.65 38.37 33.38
C ARG A 956 12.85 37.33 32.62
N TYR A 957 12.25 37.69 31.49
CA TYR A 957 11.41 36.77 30.72
C TYR A 957 12.19 35.88 29.75
N ALA A 958 13.40 36.27 29.33
CA ALA A 958 14.19 35.48 28.38
C ALA A 958 15.68 35.44 28.73
N LEU A 959 16.28 34.27 28.58
CA LEU A 959 17.69 34.01 28.89
C LEU A 959 18.46 33.53 27.67
N SER A 960 19.71 34.00 27.52
CA SER A 960 20.69 33.43 26.60
C SER A 960 21.35 32.20 27.23
N LEU A 961 22.03 31.40 26.41
CA LEU A 961 22.67 30.16 26.86
C LEU A 961 23.65 30.39 28.02
N GLU A 962 24.41 31.48 28.00
CA GLU A 962 25.40 31.82 29.02
C GLU A 962 24.75 32.02 30.39
N GLU A 963 23.48 32.46 30.40
CA GLU A 963 22.69 32.78 31.60
C GLU A 963 21.95 31.55 32.19
N PHE A 964 22.04 30.38 31.56
CA PHE A 964 21.40 29.17 32.07
C PHE A 964 22.06 28.68 33.36
N THR A 965 21.26 28.49 34.40
CA THR A 965 21.67 27.94 35.70
C THR A 965 20.58 27.01 36.21
N THR A 966 20.93 26.11 37.13
CA THR A 966 19.97 25.17 37.77
C THR A 966 18.90 25.87 38.62
N GLU A 967 19.06 27.17 38.91
CA GLU A 967 18.05 27.99 39.60
C GLU A 967 17.13 28.73 38.63
N THR A 968 17.54 28.93 37.37
CA THR A 968 16.77 29.69 36.37
C THR A 968 16.05 28.83 35.34
N VAL A 969 16.62 27.68 34.97
CA VAL A 969 16.10 26.75 33.96
C VAL A 969 16.27 25.30 34.42
N GLY A 970 15.67 24.35 33.70
CA GLY A 970 15.74 22.93 34.01
C GLY A 970 17.00 22.25 33.47
N ALA A 971 17.05 20.93 33.69
CA ALA A 971 18.22 20.12 33.40
C ALA A 971 18.49 19.99 31.90
N LYS A 972 17.47 20.00 31.02
CA LYS A 972 17.69 19.94 29.56
C LYS A 972 18.49 21.15 29.09
N SER A 973 18.09 22.36 29.50
CA SER A 973 18.82 23.59 29.18
C SER A 973 20.24 23.58 29.75
N CYS A 974 20.41 23.14 31.00
CA CYS A 974 21.73 23.05 31.63
C CYS A 974 22.66 22.06 30.92
N ASN A 975 22.16 20.90 30.49
CA ASN A 975 22.94 19.89 29.80
C ASN A 975 23.39 20.37 28.41
N ILE A 976 22.54 21.13 27.71
CA ILE A 976 22.89 21.78 26.43
C ILE A 976 23.99 22.84 26.64
N LYS A 977 23.90 23.64 27.70
CA LYS A 977 24.98 24.57 28.07
C LYS A 977 26.28 23.84 28.38
N PHE A 978 26.22 22.74 29.12
CA PHE A 978 27.40 21.96 29.51
C PHE A 978 28.15 21.40 28.31
N LEU A 979 27.43 20.86 27.32
CA LEU A 979 28.03 20.29 26.12
C LEU A 979 28.66 21.34 25.20
N ARG A 980 28.13 22.56 25.16
CA ARG A 980 28.62 23.60 24.26
C ARG A 980 30.07 23.97 24.58
N GLY A 981 30.93 23.85 23.57
CA GLY A 981 32.38 24.14 23.69
C GLY A 981 33.20 23.02 24.32
N ARG A 982 32.59 21.90 24.75
CA ARG A 982 33.29 20.73 25.33
C ARG A 982 33.30 19.51 24.40
N VAL A 983 32.38 19.45 23.44
CA VAL A 983 32.34 18.39 22.42
C VAL A 983 33.20 18.76 21.21
N PRO A 984 33.75 17.77 20.47
CA PRO A 984 34.48 18.01 19.22
C PRO A 984 33.64 18.72 18.16
N SER A 985 34.28 19.45 17.24
CA SER A 985 33.62 20.27 16.22
C SER A 985 32.67 19.52 15.27
N TRP A 986 32.81 18.20 15.15
CA TRP A 986 31.93 17.35 14.35
C TRP A 986 30.61 16.96 15.06
N ILE A 987 30.54 17.17 16.39
CA ILE A 987 29.32 17.09 17.19
C ILE A 987 28.81 18.51 17.39
N ARG A 988 27.65 18.82 16.83
CA ARG A 988 27.04 20.14 16.90
C ARG A 988 25.91 20.17 17.92
N ILE A 989 25.70 21.34 18.50
CA ILE A 989 24.63 21.60 19.47
C ILE A 989 23.73 22.69 18.87
N PRO A 990 22.40 22.49 18.77
CA PRO A 990 21.50 23.48 18.19
C PRO A 990 21.53 24.83 18.92
N MET A 991 21.12 25.90 18.24
CA MET A 991 20.96 27.21 18.88
C MET A 991 19.80 27.16 19.89
N SER A 992 19.95 27.88 21.01
CA SER A 992 19.00 27.79 22.13
C SER A 992 18.89 29.08 22.92
N VAL A 993 17.67 29.41 23.32
CA VAL A 993 17.30 30.41 24.33
C VAL A 993 16.23 29.81 25.26
N ALA A 994 15.94 30.41 26.40
CA ALA A 994 14.91 29.87 27.30
C ALA A 994 14.04 30.93 27.97
N LEU A 995 12.80 30.56 28.25
CA LEU A 995 11.95 31.25 29.23
C LEU A 995 12.18 30.60 30.60
N PRO A 996 12.57 31.35 31.65
CA PRO A 996 12.97 30.78 32.92
C PRO A 996 11.80 30.30 33.79
N PHE A 997 12.12 29.58 34.85
CA PHE A 997 11.17 29.22 35.90
C PHE A 997 10.44 30.45 36.45
N GLY A 998 9.14 30.30 36.72
CA GLY A 998 8.30 31.38 37.27
C GLY A 998 7.78 32.37 36.23
N ALA A 999 8.24 32.31 34.97
CA ALA A 999 7.74 33.18 33.90
C ALA A 999 6.24 32.96 33.66
N PHE A 1000 5.78 31.71 33.57
CA PHE A 1000 4.36 31.37 33.43
C PHE A 1000 3.51 31.96 34.56
N GLU A 1001 3.89 31.73 35.81
CA GLU A 1001 3.16 32.23 36.98
C GLU A 1001 3.09 33.77 36.99
N THR A 1002 4.20 34.42 36.62
CA THR A 1002 4.28 35.88 36.55
C THR A 1002 3.35 36.41 35.46
N VAL A 1003 3.38 35.85 34.25
CA VAL A 1003 2.50 36.23 33.13
C VAL A 1003 1.03 36.01 33.47
N LEU A 1004 0.70 34.93 34.17
CA LEU A 1004 -0.66 34.62 34.61
C LEU A 1004 -1.17 35.62 35.67
N SER A 1005 -0.28 36.16 36.50
CA SER A 1005 -0.62 37.11 37.57
C SER A 1005 -0.85 38.56 37.09
N LEU A 1006 -0.46 38.90 35.87
CA LEU A 1006 -0.64 40.24 35.30
C LEU A 1006 -2.13 40.56 35.08
N ASP A 1007 -2.48 41.84 35.17
CA ASP A 1007 -3.87 42.30 35.03
C ASP A 1007 -4.53 41.86 33.72
N VAL A 1008 -3.77 41.78 32.63
CA VAL A 1008 -4.24 41.30 31.32
C VAL A 1008 -4.74 39.85 31.31
N ASN A 1009 -4.36 39.04 32.31
CA ASN A 1009 -4.71 37.62 32.43
C ASN A 1009 -5.47 37.30 33.73
N LYS A 1010 -5.92 38.31 34.49
CA LYS A 1010 -6.51 38.14 35.83
C LYS A 1010 -7.76 37.25 35.84
N ASP A 1011 -8.61 37.36 34.83
CA ASP A 1011 -9.82 36.54 34.67
C ASP A 1011 -9.46 35.06 34.47
N ILE A 1012 -8.45 34.79 33.62
CA ILE A 1012 -7.95 33.45 33.35
C ILE A 1012 -7.31 32.85 34.60
N SER A 1013 -6.52 33.64 35.33
CA SER A 1013 -5.91 33.24 36.61
C SER A 1013 -6.97 32.81 37.62
N THR A 1014 -8.03 33.61 37.79
CA THR A 1014 -9.15 33.30 38.69
C THR A 1014 -9.87 32.01 38.30
N LYS A 1015 -10.13 31.83 36.99
CA LYS A 1015 -10.73 30.60 36.44
C LYS A 1015 -9.86 29.37 36.70
N ILE A 1016 -8.55 29.46 36.45
CA ILE A 1016 -7.61 28.37 36.70
C ILE A 1016 -7.55 28.04 38.20
N MET A 1017 -7.53 29.05 39.09
CA MET A 1017 -7.56 28.82 40.54
C MET A 1017 -8.81 28.06 41.00
N PHE A 1018 -9.98 28.41 40.46
CA PHE A 1018 -11.23 27.69 40.75
C PHE A 1018 -11.17 26.23 40.28
N LEU A 1019 -10.78 25.99 39.02
CA LEU A 1019 -10.65 24.64 38.46
C LEU A 1019 -9.62 23.79 39.21
N ARG A 1020 -8.50 24.38 39.65
CA ARG A 1020 -7.48 23.68 40.46
C ARG A 1020 -8.05 23.18 41.80
N LYS A 1021 -8.92 23.96 42.45
CA LYS A 1021 -9.57 23.51 43.69
C LYS A 1021 -10.43 22.27 43.46
N LEU A 1022 -11.14 22.19 42.32
CA LEU A 1022 -11.93 21.02 41.94
C LEU A 1022 -11.05 19.80 41.64
N VAL A 1023 -9.95 20.00 40.90
CA VAL A 1023 -8.98 18.93 40.61
C VAL A 1023 -8.36 18.39 41.91
N ASN A 1024 -7.95 19.27 42.83
CA ASN A 1024 -7.43 18.88 44.14
C ASN A 1024 -8.50 18.19 45.01
N GLY A 1025 -9.77 18.51 44.79
CA GLY A 1025 -10.94 17.82 45.36
C GLY A 1025 -11.23 16.44 44.74
N GLY A 1026 -10.50 16.04 43.70
CA GLY A 1026 -10.56 14.71 43.07
C GLY A 1026 -11.15 14.66 41.65
N ASP A 1027 -11.65 15.78 41.11
CA ASP A 1027 -12.22 15.83 39.76
C ASP A 1027 -11.15 16.03 38.67
N VAL A 1028 -10.54 14.92 38.25
CA VAL A 1028 -9.48 14.89 37.23
C VAL A 1028 -9.98 15.34 35.84
N SER A 1029 -11.29 15.28 35.58
CA SER A 1029 -11.87 15.70 34.29
C SER A 1029 -11.64 17.18 33.98
N LYS A 1030 -11.46 18.00 35.03
CA LYS A 1030 -11.21 19.45 34.93
C LYS A 1030 -9.81 19.82 34.46
N LEU A 1031 -8.88 18.87 34.35
CA LEU A 1031 -7.55 19.11 33.78
C LEU A 1031 -7.62 19.66 32.35
N GLN A 1032 -8.54 19.14 31.52
CA GLN A 1032 -8.72 19.63 30.15
C GLN A 1032 -9.25 21.08 30.12
N GLU A 1033 -10.12 21.44 31.05
CA GLU A 1033 -10.62 22.82 31.17
C GLU A 1033 -9.52 23.79 31.61
N ILE A 1034 -8.60 23.35 32.49
CA ILE A 1034 -7.41 24.15 32.87
C ILE A 1034 -6.52 24.39 31.65
N LYS A 1035 -6.22 23.35 30.88
CA LYS A 1035 -5.44 23.47 29.64
C LYS A 1035 -6.09 24.46 28.67
N GLY A 1036 -7.40 24.33 28.45
CA GLY A 1036 -8.17 25.24 27.60
C GLY A 1036 -8.10 26.70 28.07
N ALA A 1037 -8.14 26.94 29.38
CA ALA A 1037 -7.99 28.29 29.94
C ALA A 1037 -6.58 28.88 29.71
N ILE A 1038 -5.52 28.08 29.88
CA ILE A 1038 -4.13 28.52 29.63
C ILE A 1038 -3.94 28.94 28.17
N LEU A 1039 -4.56 28.24 27.22
CA LEU A 1039 -4.49 28.57 25.80
C LEU A 1039 -5.16 29.92 25.45
N GLN A 1040 -5.98 30.49 26.35
CA GLN A 1040 -6.61 31.81 26.17
C GLN A 1040 -5.73 32.97 26.66
N MET A 1041 -4.55 32.70 27.25
CA MET A 1041 -3.69 33.74 27.80
C MET A 1041 -3.17 34.72 26.73
N SER A 1042 -3.15 36.00 27.14
CA SER A 1042 -2.57 37.11 26.41
C SER A 1042 -1.09 37.27 26.74
N VAL A 1043 -0.28 37.60 25.74
CA VAL A 1043 1.16 37.78 25.89
C VAL A 1043 1.50 39.21 26.35
N PRO A 1044 2.36 39.40 27.36
CA PRO A 1044 2.83 40.73 27.73
C PRO A 1044 3.86 41.26 26.74
N VAL A 1045 3.79 42.56 26.41
CA VAL A 1045 4.73 43.22 25.48
C VAL A 1045 6.19 43.07 25.96
N SER A 1046 6.43 43.18 27.27
CA SER A 1046 7.76 43.02 27.87
C SER A 1046 8.41 41.66 27.57
N LEU A 1047 7.62 40.58 27.60
CA LEU A 1047 8.09 39.23 27.29
C LEU A 1047 8.50 39.13 25.83
N THR A 1048 7.66 39.64 24.92
CA THR A 1048 7.94 39.62 23.48
C THR A 1048 9.22 40.38 23.17
N THR A 1049 9.37 41.62 23.65
CA THR A 1049 10.55 42.46 23.39
C THR A 1049 11.84 41.82 23.89
N GLU A 1050 11.84 41.27 25.12
CA GLU A 1050 13.02 40.64 25.70
C GLU A 1050 13.40 39.36 24.94
N LEU A 1051 12.42 38.52 24.61
CA LEU A 1051 12.64 37.30 23.85
C LEU A 1051 13.16 37.60 22.44
N THR A 1052 12.61 38.61 21.75
CA THR A 1052 13.10 39.06 20.44
C THR A 1052 14.58 39.47 20.51
N SER A 1053 14.95 40.25 21.52
CA SER A 1053 16.32 40.70 21.72
C SER A 1053 17.28 39.52 21.92
N LYS A 1054 16.91 38.59 22.81
CA LYS A 1054 17.71 37.40 23.12
C LYS A 1054 17.84 36.46 21.92
N MET A 1055 16.75 36.17 21.20
CA MET A 1055 16.79 35.33 20.01
C MET A 1055 17.69 35.92 18.91
N LYS A 1056 17.59 37.23 18.65
CA LYS A 1056 18.46 37.92 17.69
C LYS A 1056 19.94 37.84 18.10
N SER A 1057 20.24 38.03 19.39
CA SER A 1057 21.61 37.92 19.91
C SER A 1057 22.18 36.50 19.79
N ALA A 1058 21.33 35.48 19.94
CA ALA A 1058 21.67 34.07 19.79
C ALA A 1058 21.72 33.61 18.31
N ARG A 1059 21.53 34.53 17.35
CA ARG A 1059 21.41 34.27 15.90
C ARG A 1059 20.28 33.31 15.53
N MET A 1060 19.26 33.18 16.40
CA MET A 1060 18.06 32.42 16.10
C MET A 1060 17.11 33.26 15.25
N PRO A 1061 16.45 32.66 14.24
CA PRO A 1061 15.46 33.37 13.45
C PRO A 1061 14.28 33.77 14.34
N TRP A 1062 13.90 35.04 14.29
CA TRP A 1062 12.68 35.51 14.95
C TRP A 1062 11.48 35.34 14.01
N PRO A 1063 10.32 34.86 14.49
CA PRO A 1063 9.14 34.55 13.67
C PRO A 1063 8.35 35.79 13.19
N ASP A 1064 9.01 36.71 12.46
CA ASP A 1064 8.38 37.93 11.90
C ASP A 1064 8.31 37.95 10.35
N LYS A 1065 9.02 37.06 9.65
CA LYS A 1065 9.20 37.17 8.19
C LYS A 1065 7.95 36.82 7.35
N GLY A 1066 6.79 36.59 7.97
CA GLY A 1066 5.56 36.17 7.28
C GLY A 1066 4.24 36.71 7.83
N GLY A 1067 4.24 37.79 8.62
CA GLY A 1067 3.04 38.41 9.21
C GLY A 1067 2.70 37.92 10.63
N ASP A 1068 1.67 38.52 11.26
CA ASP A 1068 1.23 38.28 12.65
C ASP A 1068 0.95 36.79 12.97
N ASP A 1069 0.69 35.97 11.94
CA ASP A 1069 0.38 34.55 12.07
C ASP A 1069 1.54 33.68 12.58
N GLN A 1070 2.80 34.05 12.35
CA GLN A 1070 3.95 33.23 12.80
C GLN A 1070 4.21 33.35 14.30
N TRP A 1071 4.23 34.57 14.83
CA TRP A 1071 4.34 34.79 16.27
C TRP A 1071 3.16 34.19 17.03
N ASN A 1072 1.94 34.29 16.49
CA ASN A 1072 0.77 33.64 17.07
C ASN A 1072 0.98 32.13 17.24
N ARG A 1073 1.59 31.45 16.27
CA ARG A 1073 1.92 30.02 16.38
C ARG A 1073 2.99 29.74 17.45
N ALA A 1074 4.04 30.55 17.52
CA ALA A 1074 5.07 30.46 18.57
C ALA A 1074 4.47 30.66 19.97
N TRP A 1075 3.60 31.66 20.14
CA TRP A 1075 2.91 31.90 21.41
C TRP A 1075 1.97 30.75 21.78
N GLN A 1076 1.24 30.20 20.80
CA GLN A 1076 0.44 29.00 21.03
C GLN A 1076 1.29 27.80 21.45
N ALA A 1077 2.48 27.61 20.88
CA ALA A 1077 3.40 26.55 21.28
C ALA A 1077 3.88 26.74 22.74
N ILE A 1078 4.30 27.96 23.13
CA ILE A 1078 4.68 28.28 24.52
C ILE A 1078 3.54 27.96 25.50
N LYS A 1079 2.31 28.39 25.17
CA LYS A 1079 1.13 28.10 26.01
C LYS A 1079 0.83 26.60 26.10
N LYS A 1080 1.01 25.85 25.01
CA LYS A 1080 0.85 24.38 25.02
C LYS A 1080 1.90 23.71 25.92
N VAL A 1081 3.17 24.14 25.88
CA VAL A 1081 4.21 23.65 26.79
C VAL A 1081 3.85 23.95 28.25
N TRP A 1082 3.42 25.16 28.59
CA TRP A 1082 2.96 25.48 29.94
C TRP A 1082 1.70 24.70 30.35
N ALA A 1083 0.76 24.51 29.43
CA ALA A 1083 -0.44 23.72 29.67
C ALA A 1083 -0.13 22.24 29.89
N SER A 1084 0.97 21.71 29.33
CA SER A 1084 1.38 20.31 29.49
C SER A 1084 1.67 19.93 30.94
N LYS A 1085 1.92 20.91 31.82
CA LYS A 1085 1.94 20.71 33.28
C LYS A 1085 0.67 20.01 33.77
N TRP A 1086 -0.49 20.30 33.18
CA TRP A 1086 -1.79 19.69 33.51
C TRP A 1086 -2.20 18.57 32.57
N ASN A 1087 -1.25 17.96 31.85
CA ASN A 1087 -1.53 16.69 31.18
C ASN A 1087 -1.95 15.65 32.22
N GLU A 1088 -2.95 14.84 31.88
CA GLU A 1088 -3.48 13.81 32.77
C GLU A 1088 -2.37 12.88 33.26
N ARG A 1089 -1.51 12.38 32.34
CA ARG A 1089 -0.32 11.58 32.67
C ARG A 1089 0.64 12.29 33.63
N ALA A 1090 0.91 13.57 33.43
CA ALA A 1090 1.87 14.33 34.22
C ALA A 1090 1.33 14.56 35.64
N TYR A 1091 0.05 14.89 35.74
CA TYR A 1091 -0.64 15.08 37.01
C TYR A 1091 -0.71 13.77 37.82
N ILE A 1092 -1.06 12.66 37.17
CA ILE A 1092 -1.13 11.33 37.81
C ILE A 1092 0.25 10.88 38.27
N SER A 1093 1.27 11.00 37.43
CA SER A 1093 2.64 10.63 37.76
C SER A 1093 3.16 11.44 38.96
N CYS A 1094 2.92 12.76 39.00
CA CYS A 1094 3.23 13.59 40.16
C CYS A 1094 2.53 13.11 41.43
N LYS A 1095 1.24 12.77 41.35
CA LYS A 1095 0.45 12.30 42.49
C LYS A 1095 0.96 10.94 43.01
N LYS A 1096 1.30 10.03 42.11
CA LYS A 1096 1.90 8.72 42.41
C LYS A 1096 3.24 8.86 43.14
N ALA A 1097 4.08 9.78 42.67
CA ALA A 1097 5.36 10.12 43.29
C ALA A 1097 5.21 10.99 44.56
N LYS A 1098 3.98 11.33 44.98
CA LYS A 1098 3.68 12.22 46.11
C LYS A 1098 4.36 13.59 46.02
N LEU A 1099 4.57 14.08 44.80
CA LEU A 1099 5.10 15.41 44.53
C LEU A 1099 4.00 16.46 44.68
N ASN A 1100 4.34 17.58 45.31
CA ASN A 1100 3.43 18.72 45.34
C ASN A 1100 3.41 19.40 43.97
N HIS A 1101 2.29 19.24 43.26
CA HIS A 1101 2.11 19.79 41.92
C HIS A 1101 2.24 21.34 41.86
N GLU A 1102 2.00 22.04 42.98
CA GLU A 1102 2.14 23.49 43.06
C GLU A 1102 3.59 23.97 43.08
N ASP A 1103 4.53 23.11 43.49
CA ASP A 1103 5.96 23.46 43.50
C ASP A 1103 6.61 23.24 42.12
N LEU A 1104 5.90 22.57 41.20
CA LEU A 1104 6.32 22.33 39.82
C LEU A 1104 6.32 23.64 39.03
N ARG A 1105 7.48 24.00 38.48
CA ARG A 1105 7.71 25.18 37.65
C ARG A 1105 8.22 24.73 36.29
N MET A 1106 7.60 25.25 35.24
CA MET A 1106 7.93 24.92 33.85
C MET A 1106 8.75 26.06 33.25
N ALA A 1107 10.02 25.80 32.94
CA ALA A 1107 10.78 26.61 32.00
C ALA A 1107 10.49 26.12 30.57
N VAL A 1108 10.79 26.95 29.57
CA VAL A 1108 10.61 26.58 28.16
C VAL A 1108 11.94 26.77 27.43
N LEU A 1109 12.54 25.67 27.00
CA LEU A 1109 13.73 25.69 26.15
C LEU A 1109 13.30 25.87 24.70
N ILE A 1110 13.71 26.98 24.09
CA ILE A 1110 13.42 27.33 22.71
C ILE A 1110 14.65 26.96 21.89
N GLN A 1111 14.50 26.02 20.97
CA GLN A 1111 15.61 25.43 20.24
C GLN A 1111 15.32 25.43 18.74
N GLU A 1112 16.35 25.65 17.93
CA GLU A 1112 16.26 25.44 16.49
C GLU A 1112 16.01 23.95 16.18
N VAL A 1113 15.06 23.66 15.29
CA VAL A 1113 14.83 22.30 14.82
C VAL A 1113 15.80 21.98 13.70
N ILE A 1114 16.63 20.96 13.92
CA ILE A 1114 17.51 20.43 12.89
C ILE A 1114 16.73 19.37 12.11
N CYS A 1115 16.27 19.72 10.92
CA CYS A 1115 15.68 18.78 9.97
C CYS A 1115 16.76 17.80 9.49
N GLY A 1116 16.96 16.71 10.22
CA GLY A 1116 17.94 15.66 9.92
C GLY A 1116 17.41 14.62 8.94
N ASP A 1117 18.33 13.93 8.28
CA ASP A 1117 18.05 12.76 7.45
C ASP A 1117 17.60 11.58 8.33
N TYR A 1118 18.25 11.45 9.50
CA TYR A 1118 17.96 10.45 10.52
C TYR A 1118 17.93 11.09 11.90
N ALA A 1119 17.15 10.52 12.81
CA ALA A 1119 17.18 10.80 14.23
C ALA A 1119 17.59 9.56 15.01
N PHE A 1120 18.25 9.73 16.15
CA PHE A 1120 18.73 8.63 16.97
C PHE A 1120 18.55 8.89 18.47
N VAL A 1121 18.45 7.79 19.23
CA VAL A 1121 18.56 7.78 20.69
C VAL A 1121 19.64 6.78 21.08
N ILE A 1122 20.52 7.16 22.02
CA ILE A 1122 21.65 6.35 22.50
C ILE A 1122 21.50 6.15 24.01
N HIS A 1123 21.61 4.90 24.45
CA HIS A 1123 21.88 4.54 25.85
C HIS A 1123 23.30 4.00 25.94
N THR A 1124 24.17 4.68 26.70
CA THR A 1124 25.60 4.31 26.77
C THR A 1124 25.87 3.14 27.71
N LYS A 1125 24.88 2.69 28.48
CA LYS A 1125 24.83 1.35 29.08
C LYS A 1125 23.70 0.59 28.42
N ASN A 1126 23.94 -0.63 27.96
CA ASN A 1126 22.92 -1.41 27.26
C ASN A 1126 21.70 -1.64 28.16
N PRO A 1127 20.51 -1.12 27.79
CA PRO A 1127 19.33 -1.18 28.64
C PRO A 1127 18.67 -2.57 28.68
N LEU A 1128 19.04 -3.47 27.76
CA LEU A 1128 18.50 -4.83 27.68
C LEU A 1128 19.36 -5.83 28.46
N SER A 1129 20.68 -5.79 28.26
CA SER A 1129 21.61 -6.70 28.95
C SER A 1129 22.12 -6.15 30.29
N GLY A 1130 22.04 -4.83 30.50
CA GLY A 1130 22.67 -4.15 31.63
C GLY A 1130 24.19 -3.97 31.47
N ASP A 1131 24.79 -4.40 30.36
CA ASP A 1131 26.23 -4.35 30.11
C ASP A 1131 26.72 -2.90 29.92
N THR A 1132 27.63 -2.47 30.79
CA THR A 1132 28.22 -1.12 30.76
C THR A 1132 29.33 -0.98 29.72
N SER A 1133 29.79 -2.07 29.11
CA SER A 1133 30.77 -2.08 28.02
C SER A 1133 30.13 -1.88 26.64
N GLU A 1134 28.80 -1.90 26.58
CA GLU A 1134 28.01 -1.83 25.36
C GLU A 1134 27.21 -0.52 25.28
N ILE A 1135 27.21 0.08 24.09
CA ILE A 1135 26.32 1.17 23.71
C ILE A 1135 25.19 0.57 22.89
N TYR A 1136 23.96 0.88 23.27
CA TYR A 1136 22.76 0.53 22.51
C TYR A 1136 22.15 1.79 21.91
N ALA A 1137 21.78 1.75 20.64
CA ALA A 1137 21.15 2.89 19.99
C ALA A 1137 20.09 2.47 18.99
N GLU A 1138 19.07 3.31 18.85
CA GLU A 1138 17.98 3.19 17.88
C GLU A 1138 18.01 4.40 16.94
N ILE A 1139 17.78 4.16 15.65
CA ILE A 1139 17.81 5.17 14.58
C ILE A 1139 16.57 5.06 13.71
N VAL A 1140 15.97 6.21 13.39
CA VAL A 1140 14.83 6.35 12.47
C VAL A 1140 15.12 7.39 11.39
N LYS A 1141 14.35 7.34 10.30
CA LYS A 1141 14.40 8.33 9.22
C LYS A 1141 13.46 9.50 9.55
N GLY A 1142 13.90 10.73 9.32
CA GLY A 1142 13.15 11.93 9.68
C GLY A 1142 13.33 12.38 11.13
N LEU A 1143 12.30 13.01 11.71
CA LEU A 1143 12.31 13.60 13.04
C LEU A 1143 12.34 12.55 14.17
N GLY A 1144 12.93 12.91 15.31
CA GLY A 1144 13.07 12.04 16.48
C GLY A 1144 11.73 11.62 17.09
N GLU A 1145 10.69 12.44 16.92
CA GLU A 1145 9.32 12.14 17.32
C GLU A 1145 8.81 10.84 16.69
N THR A 1146 9.30 10.46 15.51
CA THR A 1146 9.00 9.16 14.86
C THR A 1146 9.46 7.97 15.70
N LEU A 1147 10.58 8.11 16.43
CA LEU A 1147 11.13 7.09 17.32
C LEU A 1147 10.47 7.14 18.70
N VAL A 1148 10.36 8.35 19.25
CA VAL A 1148 9.97 8.54 20.64
C VAL A 1148 8.46 8.34 20.86
N GLY A 1149 7.63 8.69 19.86
CA GLY A 1149 6.17 8.61 19.88
C GLY A 1149 5.56 7.23 19.58
N ALA A 1150 6.35 6.15 19.64
CA ALA A 1150 5.90 4.76 19.47
C ALA A 1150 5.08 4.47 18.19
N TYR A 1151 5.36 5.17 17.08
CA TYR A 1151 4.73 4.90 15.79
C TYR A 1151 4.89 3.43 15.36
N PRO A 1152 3.87 2.80 14.73
CA PRO A 1152 3.94 1.39 14.35
C PRO A 1152 5.16 1.01 13.51
N GLY A 1153 5.76 -0.13 13.87
CA GLY A 1153 7.00 -0.63 13.29
C GLY A 1153 8.22 -0.22 14.11
N ARG A 1154 9.36 -0.83 13.81
CA ARG A 1154 10.57 -0.74 14.63
C ARG A 1154 11.61 0.17 14.00
N ALA A 1155 12.34 0.88 14.85
CA ALA A 1155 13.55 1.58 14.47
C ALA A 1155 14.67 0.60 14.10
N MET A 1156 15.70 1.09 13.40
CA MET A 1156 16.93 0.33 13.26
C MET A 1156 17.68 0.37 14.59
N SER A 1157 17.95 -0.78 15.20
CA SER A 1157 18.69 -0.87 16.44
C SER A 1157 20.05 -1.52 16.23
N PHE A 1158 21.05 -1.06 16.97
CA PHE A 1158 22.38 -1.64 16.94
C PHE A 1158 23.07 -1.59 18.30
N ILE A 1159 24.06 -2.47 18.46
CA ILE A 1159 24.95 -2.52 19.63
C ILE A 1159 26.37 -2.23 19.15
N ALA A 1160 27.09 -1.39 19.88
CA ALA A 1160 28.52 -1.15 19.68
C ALA A 1160 29.28 -1.36 20.98
N LYS A 1161 30.38 -2.13 20.94
CA LYS A 1161 31.25 -2.29 22.11
C LYS A 1161 32.14 -1.05 22.25
N LYS A 1162 32.26 -0.51 23.46
CA LYS A 1162 33.04 0.71 23.73
C LYS A 1162 34.54 0.58 23.39
N ASN A 1163 35.06 -0.65 23.34
CA ASN A 1163 36.42 -0.97 22.91
C ASN A 1163 36.57 -1.15 21.39
N ASN A 1164 35.48 -1.32 20.64
CA ASN A 1164 35.48 -1.47 19.19
C ASN A 1164 34.27 -0.77 18.55
N LEU A 1165 34.31 0.56 18.52
CA LEU A 1165 33.24 1.38 17.94
C LEU A 1165 33.14 1.28 16.41
N LYS A 1166 34.16 0.75 15.73
CA LYS A 1166 34.21 0.63 14.25
C LYS A 1166 33.44 -0.58 13.72
N SER A 1167 32.93 -1.44 14.59
CA SER A 1167 32.20 -2.66 14.20
C SER A 1167 30.85 -2.76 14.94
N PRO A 1168 29.93 -1.79 14.74
CA PRO A 1168 28.58 -1.88 15.27
C PRO A 1168 27.83 -3.07 14.67
N ILE A 1169 27.05 -3.76 15.51
CA ILE A 1169 26.26 -4.93 15.14
C ILE A 1169 24.79 -4.51 15.11
N VAL A 1170 24.18 -4.57 13.93
CA VAL A 1170 22.74 -4.32 13.76
C VAL A 1170 21.97 -5.49 14.36
N THR A 1171 21.06 -5.19 15.28
CA THR A 1171 20.19 -6.16 15.97
C THR A 1171 18.77 -6.13 15.43
N CYS A 1172 18.34 -5.01 14.85
CA CYS A 1172 17.06 -4.88 14.17
C CYS A 1172 17.18 -3.90 12.99
N TYR A 1173 16.55 -4.23 11.87
CA TYR A 1173 16.39 -3.31 10.74
C TYR A 1173 15.10 -2.51 10.88
N ALA A 1174 15.05 -1.33 10.25
CA ALA A 1174 13.90 -0.44 10.33
C ALA A 1174 12.68 -1.01 9.58
N SER A 1175 11.50 -0.93 10.20
CA SER A 1175 10.22 -1.36 9.62
C SER A 1175 9.08 -0.33 9.78
N LYS A 1176 9.39 0.88 10.26
CA LYS A 1176 8.39 1.95 10.41
C LYS A 1176 7.77 2.32 9.07
N LYS A 1177 6.45 2.47 9.07
CA LYS A 1177 5.67 2.82 7.87
C LYS A 1177 5.74 4.32 7.55
N ILE A 1178 5.65 5.14 8.60
CA ILE A 1178 5.54 6.60 8.52
C ILE A 1178 6.75 7.23 9.20
N GLY A 1179 7.29 8.29 8.59
CA GLY A 1179 8.24 9.19 9.22
C GLY A 1179 7.69 10.62 9.23
N LEU A 1180 8.06 11.36 10.26
CA LEU A 1180 7.69 12.76 10.43
C LEU A 1180 8.80 13.66 9.90
N TYR A 1181 8.39 14.71 9.19
CA TYR A 1181 9.29 15.71 8.63
C TYR A 1181 8.74 17.11 8.90
N CYS A 1182 9.61 18.09 9.04
CA CYS A 1182 9.19 19.49 9.13
C CYS A 1182 10.09 20.36 8.27
N LYS A 1183 9.57 21.54 7.92
CA LYS A 1183 10.37 22.63 7.38
C LYS A 1183 11.27 23.21 8.49
N PRO A 1184 12.34 23.93 8.16
CA PRO A 1184 13.15 24.63 9.15
C PRO A 1184 12.27 25.48 10.08
N THR A 1185 12.25 25.14 11.36
CA THR A 1185 11.34 25.71 12.35
C THR A 1185 11.98 25.73 13.74
N ILE A 1186 11.20 26.10 14.75
CA ILE A 1186 11.59 26.20 16.14
C ILE A 1186 10.74 25.23 16.96
N ILE A 1187 11.36 24.55 17.92
CA ILE A 1187 10.69 23.71 18.89
C ILE A 1187 10.75 24.36 20.26
N PHE A 1188 9.63 24.30 20.98
CA PHE A 1188 9.47 24.74 22.35
C PHE A 1188 9.45 23.50 23.22
N ARG A 1189 10.56 23.20 23.89
CA ARG A 1189 10.72 22.02 24.74
C ARG A 1189 10.33 22.34 26.18
N SER A 1190 9.61 21.40 26.80
CA SER A 1190 9.44 21.37 28.26
C SER A 1190 10.79 21.25 28.96
N ASP A 1191 10.98 21.98 30.05
CA ASP A 1191 12.21 21.96 30.86
C ASP A 1191 11.86 22.22 32.34
N SER A 1192 11.05 21.34 32.93
CA SER A 1192 10.55 21.53 34.30
C SER A 1192 11.57 21.15 35.38
N ASN A 1193 11.39 21.68 36.59
CA ASN A 1193 12.14 21.26 37.79
C ASN A 1193 11.77 19.86 38.30
N GLY A 1194 10.89 19.14 37.60
CA GLY A 1194 10.42 17.80 37.96
C GLY A 1194 10.76 16.71 36.94
N GLU A 1195 11.43 17.00 35.83
CA GLU A 1195 11.68 16.01 34.77
C GLU A 1195 12.81 15.02 35.07
N ASP A 1196 13.94 15.50 35.58
CA ASP A 1196 15.15 14.70 35.80
C ASP A 1196 15.47 14.54 37.30
N LEU A 1197 14.43 14.23 38.10
CA LEU A 1197 14.59 13.94 39.53
C LEU A 1197 15.04 12.50 39.74
N GLU A 1198 16.04 12.29 40.60
CA GLU A 1198 16.51 10.95 40.95
C GLU A 1198 15.38 10.12 41.58
N GLY A 1199 15.09 8.95 40.98
CA GLY A 1199 13.99 8.08 41.41
C GLY A 1199 12.60 8.47 40.89
N TYR A 1200 12.49 9.41 39.95
CA TYR A 1200 11.23 9.77 39.28
C TYR A 1200 11.41 9.82 37.75
N ALA A 1201 10.65 8.99 37.04
CA ALA A 1201 10.70 8.94 35.57
C ALA A 1201 9.84 10.04 34.94
N GLY A 1202 10.39 11.25 34.81
CA GLY A 1202 9.69 12.40 34.20
C GLY A 1202 9.69 12.42 32.67
N ALA A 1203 10.41 11.48 32.02
CA ALA A 1203 10.57 11.43 30.57
C ALA A 1203 9.23 11.33 29.83
N GLY A 1204 9.01 12.26 28.90
CA GLY A 1204 7.82 12.26 28.03
C GLY A 1204 6.50 12.62 28.73
N LEU A 1205 6.52 13.09 29.98
CA LEU A 1205 5.30 13.51 30.67
C LEU A 1205 4.79 14.86 30.17
N TYR A 1206 5.71 15.78 29.88
CA TYR A 1206 5.44 17.14 29.47
C TYR A 1206 5.77 17.34 27.99
N ASP A 1207 4.96 18.15 27.32
CA ASP A 1207 4.96 18.21 25.86
C ASP A 1207 6.07 19.14 25.36
N SER A 1208 6.77 18.70 24.31
CA SER A 1208 7.58 19.56 23.46
C SER A 1208 6.80 19.84 22.19
N VAL A 1209 6.71 21.10 21.79
CA VAL A 1209 5.76 21.55 20.76
C VAL A 1209 6.51 22.24 19.63
N LEU A 1210 6.37 21.71 18.43
CA LEU A 1210 6.84 22.33 17.20
C LEU A 1210 5.97 23.55 16.85
N MET A 1211 6.60 24.61 16.36
CA MET A 1211 5.88 25.82 15.92
C MET A 1211 5.07 25.57 14.63
N ASP A 1212 5.70 24.92 13.66
CA ASP A 1212 5.06 24.49 12.41
C ASP A 1212 4.61 23.03 12.53
N GLU A 1213 3.51 22.70 11.87
CA GLU A 1213 3.00 21.33 11.85
C GLU A 1213 3.95 20.40 11.10
N GLU A 1214 4.06 19.18 11.60
CA GLU A 1214 4.81 18.10 10.99
C GLU A 1214 4.04 17.46 9.83
N GLU A 1215 4.77 17.14 8.77
CA GLU A 1215 4.25 16.42 7.61
C GLU A 1215 4.59 14.93 7.77
N SER A 1216 3.57 14.09 7.84
CA SER A 1216 3.73 12.63 7.82
C SER A 1216 3.98 12.14 6.40
N MET A 1217 5.05 11.39 6.18
CA MET A 1217 5.35 10.76 4.89
C MET A 1217 5.51 9.25 5.01
N VAL A 1218 5.07 8.54 3.97
CA VAL A 1218 5.33 7.10 3.82
C VAL A 1218 6.81 6.89 3.50
N LEU A 1219 7.49 6.04 4.27
CA LEU A 1219 8.94 5.85 4.15
C LEU A 1219 9.31 4.88 3.02
N ASP A 1220 10.16 5.31 2.09
CA ASP A 1220 10.84 4.39 1.16
C ASP A 1220 12.21 4.02 1.72
N TYR A 1221 12.37 2.74 2.09
CA TYR A 1221 13.63 2.16 2.55
C TYR A 1221 14.44 1.52 1.41
N SER A 1222 13.81 1.33 0.26
CA SER A 1222 14.42 0.59 -0.83
C SER A 1222 15.60 1.33 -1.41
N ASP A 1223 15.60 2.66 -1.42
CA ASP A 1223 16.74 3.46 -1.89
C ASP A 1223 17.48 4.14 -0.74
N ASP A 1224 17.21 3.74 0.51
CA ASP A 1224 17.79 4.35 1.70
C ASP A 1224 19.24 3.88 1.92
N PRO A 1225 20.24 4.80 1.95
CA PRO A 1225 21.64 4.45 2.19
C PRO A 1225 21.90 3.66 3.47
N MET A 1226 21.11 3.88 4.53
CA MET A 1226 21.21 3.14 5.80
C MET A 1226 20.86 1.66 5.64
N MET A 1227 20.02 1.33 4.66
CA MET A 1227 19.53 -0.02 4.41
C MET A 1227 20.37 -0.75 3.36
N VAL A 1228 20.82 -0.02 2.33
CA VAL A 1228 21.40 -0.63 1.12
C VAL A 1228 22.92 -0.51 1.02
N ASN A 1229 23.52 0.45 1.72
CA ASN A 1229 24.96 0.68 1.67
C ASN A 1229 25.60 0.35 3.03
N LYS A 1230 26.23 -0.83 3.11
CA LYS A 1230 26.85 -1.30 4.36
C LYS A 1230 27.99 -0.40 4.86
N ALA A 1231 28.74 0.24 3.95
CA ALA A 1231 29.81 1.16 4.32
C ALA A 1231 29.26 2.47 4.92
N PHE A 1232 28.21 3.02 4.31
CA PHE A 1232 27.50 4.18 4.85
C PHE A 1232 26.86 3.86 6.21
N GLN A 1233 26.14 2.74 6.31
CA GLN A 1233 25.56 2.26 7.56
C GLN A 1233 26.63 2.18 8.66
N THR A 1234 27.71 1.43 8.42
CA THR A 1234 28.78 1.27 9.41
C THR A 1234 29.40 2.61 9.80
N SER A 1235 29.60 3.52 8.85
CA SER A 1235 30.15 4.87 9.11
C SER A 1235 29.24 5.68 10.04
N ILE A 1236 27.94 5.76 9.75
CA ILE A 1236 27.00 6.53 10.58
C ILE A 1236 26.83 5.88 11.95
N LEU A 1237 26.61 4.56 12.03
CA LEU A 1237 26.44 3.85 13.30
C LEU A 1237 27.68 4.01 14.20
N SER A 1238 28.89 3.96 13.62
CA SER A 1238 30.14 4.18 14.36
C SER A 1238 30.24 5.60 14.90
N LYS A 1239 29.91 6.62 14.09
CA LYS A 1239 29.89 8.03 14.53
C LYS A 1239 28.89 8.28 15.65
N VAL A 1240 27.71 7.69 15.57
CA VAL A 1240 26.67 7.78 16.61
C VAL A 1240 27.19 7.16 17.92
N ALA A 1241 27.78 5.96 17.85
CA ALA A 1241 28.37 5.33 19.03
C ALA A 1241 29.56 6.11 19.62
N GLU A 1242 30.40 6.68 18.76
CA GLU A 1242 31.51 7.54 19.17
C GLU A 1242 31.05 8.80 19.90
N ALA A 1243 29.99 9.46 19.40
CA ALA A 1243 29.36 10.58 20.09
C ALA A 1243 28.87 10.18 21.49
N GLY A 1244 28.21 9.01 21.60
CA GLY A 1244 27.77 8.46 22.88
C GLY A 1244 28.92 8.27 23.88
N LYS A 1245 30.02 7.63 23.45
CA LYS A 1245 31.21 7.40 24.30
C LYS A 1245 31.86 8.71 24.76
N ILE A 1246 31.98 9.70 23.87
CA ILE A 1246 32.56 11.01 24.20
C ILE A 1246 31.71 11.71 25.26
N ILE A 1247 30.39 11.74 25.07
CA ILE A 1247 29.47 12.42 25.97
C ILE A 1247 29.43 11.74 27.34
N GLU A 1248 29.39 10.41 27.38
CA GLU A 1248 29.54 9.65 28.64
C GLU A 1248 30.84 9.98 29.37
N THR A 1249 31.96 10.08 28.64
CA THR A 1249 33.26 10.42 29.24
C THR A 1249 33.26 11.84 29.83
N LEU A 1250 32.58 12.80 29.19
CA LEU A 1250 32.49 14.17 29.67
C LEU A 1250 31.65 14.29 30.95
N TYR A 1251 30.58 13.51 31.08
CA TYR A 1251 29.72 13.49 32.27
C TYR A 1251 30.21 12.55 33.38
N GLY A 1252 31.00 11.54 33.04
CA GLY A 1252 31.52 10.55 34.00
C GLY A 1252 30.50 9.49 34.43
N CYS A 1253 29.32 9.43 33.81
CA CYS A 1253 28.28 8.44 34.09
C CYS A 1253 27.51 8.07 32.81
N PRO A 1254 26.83 6.90 32.75
CA PRO A 1254 26.03 6.50 31.60
C PRO A 1254 24.98 7.55 31.21
N GLN A 1255 24.76 7.72 29.90
CA GLN A 1255 23.92 8.76 29.33
C GLN A 1255 22.82 8.20 28.44
N ASP A 1256 21.69 8.91 28.44
CA ASP A 1256 20.58 8.87 27.50
C ASP A 1256 20.66 10.12 26.61
N ILE A 1257 20.91 9.92 25.31
CA ILE A 1257 21.26 11.00 24.38
C ILE A 1257 20.34 10.95 23.17
N GLU A 1258 19.67 12.06 22.88
CA GLU A 1258 18.89 12.24 21.67
C GLU A 1258 19.66 13.12 20.68
N GLY A 1259 19.64 12.74 19.40
CA GLY A 1259 20.29 13.52 18.36
C GLY A 1259 19.78 13.25 16.97
N VAL A 1260 20.32 14.00 16.01
CA VAL A 1260 20.01 13.85 14.59
C VAL A 1260 21.28 13.80 13.76
N VAL A 1261 21.19 13.09 12.64
CA VAL A 1261 22.19 13.05 11.58
C VAL A 1261 21.70 13.94 10.45
N LYS A 1262 22.48 14.94 10.08
CA LYS A 1262 22.19 15.81 8.93
C LYS A 1262 23.46 15.97 8.10
N ASP A 1263 23.40 15.59 6.83
CA ASP A 1263 24.55 15.65 5.92
C ASP A 1263 25.79 14.91 6.48
N GLY A 1264 25.58 13.80 7.19
CA GLY A 1264 26.63 12.99 7.83
C GLY A 1264 27.28 13.62 9.08
N MET A 1265 26.77 14.76 9.56
CA MET A 1265 27.15 15.43 10.80
C MET A 1265 26.19 15.06 11.92
N ILE A 1266 26.71 14.96 13.15
CA ILE A 1266 25.91 14.64 14.33
C ILE A 1266 25.52 15.93 15.04
N TYR A 1267 24.23 16.06 15.34
CA TYR A 1267 23.70 17.11 16.20
C TYR A 1267 23.10 16.45 17.45
N VAL A 1268 23.53 16.87 18.63
CA VAL A 1268 22.97 16.40 19.90
C VAL A 1268 21.93 17.42 20.34
N VAL A 1269 20.67 16.97 20.40
CA VAL A 1269 19.54 17.85 20.74
C VAL A 1269 19.19 17.77 22.22
N GLN A 1270 19.53 16.67 22.89
CA GLN A 1270 19.34 16.45 24.31
C GLN A 1270 20.35 15.41 24.83
N ALA A 1271 20.80 15.56 26.08
CA ALA A 1271 21.55 14.55 26.80
C ALA A 1271 21.18 14.61 28.27
N ARG A 1272 21.11 13.46 28.94
CA ARG A 1272 20.89 13.35 30.39
C ARG A 1272 21.49 12.05 30.93
N PRO A 1273 21.71 11.94 32.26
CA PRO A 1273 22.04 10.67 32.88
C PRO A 1273 20.97 9.60 32.59
N GLN A 1274 21.40 8.37 32.33
CA GLN A 1274 20.54 7.23 31.99
C GLN A 1274 19.74 6.68 33.17
#